data_AF-A0A6P8C7S1-F1
#
_entry.id   AF-A0A6P8C7S1-F1
#
_cell.length_a   1.000
_cell.length_b   1.000
_cell.length_c   1.000
_cell.angle_alpha   90.00
_cell.angle_beta   90.00
_cell.angle_gamma   90.00
#
_symmetry.space_group_name_H-M   'P 1'
#
loop_
_entity.id
_entity.type
_entity.pdbx_description
1 polymer ?
#
loop_
_entity_poly.entity_id
_entity_poly.type
_entity_poly.pdbx_seq_one_letter_code
_entity_poly.pdbx_strand_id
1 'polypeptide(L)'
;MRIPIFLWLVLIAIFSSCFCKNRTLASGQCLSLSDQSLLLSLKNGLHFNASLSTKLVEWTQGSSSWPGVTCVGGQVTGLDLSNESISDGINSSSSLFSFRYLKSLNLAFNRFNSMEIPPQVATLSSLEHLNLSNAGFTGQIPVEIANLTGLTTLDLSMLYFPGISSLKLQNPNLRMLVRSLAELKELYLDGVNISAPGSEWCGALSSSLPKLEVLSMSNCYLNGPIDASFMNLKSLSVIRLGSNNLSTEVPDFFANFSSLTALRLSTSGLFGMFPQKIFQVLTLQNLDVSYNSLLHGSLPEFSADSPLRAVDLSFTNFSGILPYSIGNLRNLSRLVLANCSFSGQIPITMTKLSQLVYLDFSTNNFSGPVPSFTNSGNMTQIILSHNSLTGEIISTRWEYLQNLENLDLRYNSLEGSIPSSLFALPRIQKIQLLNNRFSGHVQLNESLKFSSYALDTLDLSNNKLDGPIPPALFRYPELKYLSLAFNNFNGSLDIDVVQKVSRLSYLDLSCNNLSINAGGAASTNSSFPPFSTISLASCHLKALPGFLSNQPKLMYLDLSDNEIHGSIPMWMWTLKNLRYLNLSLNFFEDVETAEPNITSTLSLLDLHSNSLGGKMPPLPPLAVYVDYSGNNFSSIIPADIGKNLSVTIFFSLSKNSFQGNIPESICQAGYLQVLDLSDNSFTGKIPSCMVDVPSLKVLNLRNNKLNGCIPEGFPRTCGLKTLDLSRNSLQGQIPQSLSNCMMLEVLDIGNNQIEGGFPCHLKNTTKMRVLVMRGNKLSGQLGCPDINNSPWDLLQIVDLASNDFSTLPPERCLRTWKAMQDNDGHDHLQLSFLGISGLYYQDTVTVTVKGLTLELVKILKVFTSIDISENRISGQIPNALGTFKSLRLLNMSGNELFGPIPPSLGNLQVLESLDLSRNNLTDNIPPALTNLNFLALLNLSYNRLMGLIPSGSQFATFGSSSYVGNMLCGKPLTKNCTNADRALVPKSPGVHLDWQFIVTGLGFGSGAAVAVAPFMMWRKGRRWYNNRIDRFLLVFLPILGFTYTIWDDEESEDGHGDDVNDDTAFQFDLEKEETWGSANSADPHNQSLQISASGPSQRVEEQYASSSLFTGGHDRATRAHLKKKVVEPTSGPKGSSVCQMLGSDARAMRDENGQDIIPCGCDFKICKECYRDAMRTSDGICPGFRESYEEDEDDGGKGEGEIELGSRKALPSSVSNMSKMERRLSLVKSNGNYFDHNQWLFETKESYGYGNVMWPTEDGKEVREAPRDKQ
;
A
#
# COMPACT_ATOMS: atom_id res chain seq x y z
N MET A 1 -6.79 55.49 -34.28
CA MET A 1 -7.19 56.59 -35.19
C MET A 1 -7.96 55.99 -36.36
N ARG A 2 -9.13 56.56 -36.71
CA ARG A 2 -9.98 56.33 -37.90
C ARG A 2 -10.22 54.90 -38.43
N ILE A 3 -11.49 54.48 -38.26
CA ILE A 3 -12.25 53.60 -39.17
C ILE A 3 -12.47 54.33 -40.52
N PRO A 4 -12.85 53.65 -41.63
CA PRO A 4 -14.28 53.47 -41.92
C PRO A 4 -14.71 52.02 -42.22
N ILE A 5 -15.96 51.75 -41.86
CA ILE A 5 -16.76 50.54 -42.22
C ILE A 5 -17.18 50.63 -43.71
N PHE A 6 -17.79 49.57 -44.23
CA PHE A 6 -18.28 49.37 -45.62
C PHE A 6 -17.25 48.92 -46.67
N LEU A 7 -16.95 47.60 -46.67
CA LEU A 7 -17.06 46.80 -47.92
C LEU A 7 -17.17 45.27 -47.78
N TRP A 8 -17.17 44.67 -46.57
CA TRP A 8 -17.18 43.20 -46.42
C TRP A 8 -18.36 42.59 -45.63
N LEU A 9 -19.42 43.37 -45.37
CA LEU A 9 -20.74 42.83 -44.96
C LEU A 9 -21.65 42.46 -46.14
N VAL A 10 -21.08 42.24 -47.34
CA VAL A 10 -21.80 41.81 -48.55
C VAL A 10 -21.35 40.43 -49.05
N LEU A 11 -20.34 39.80 -48.43
CA LEU A 11 -19.84 38.48 -48.83
C LEU A 11 -19.90 37.39 -47.74
N ILE A 12 -20.49 37.67 -46.57
CA ILE A 12 -20.90 36.63 -45.60
C ILE A 12 -22.30 36.12 -45.97
N ALA A 13 -22.42 35.67 -47.23
CA ALA A 13 -23.61 35.01 -47.79
C ALA A 13 -23.24 33.89 -48.79
N ILE A 14 -21.94 33.67 -49.05
CA ILE A 14 -21.43 32.65 -49.98
C ILE A 14 -20.19 32.00 -49.33
N PHE A 15 -20.09 30.67 -49.43
CA PHE A 15 -19.04 29.80 -48.85
C PHE A 15 -19.11 29.48 -47.34
N SER A 16 -20.22 28.86 -46.92
CA SER A 16 -20.08 27.57 -46.23
C SER A 16 -20.21 26.44 -47.26
N SER A 17 -19.09 25.89 -47.75
CA SER A 17 -19.11 24.67 -48.58
C SER A 17 -17.72 24.07 -48.81
N CYS A 18 -17.70 22.75 -49.00
CA CYS A 18 -16.57 21.89 -49.40
C CYS A 18 -15.53 21.63 -48.29
N PHE A 19 -15.26 20.38 -47.85
CA PHE A 19 -15.59 19.04 -48.38
C PHE A 19 -16.10 18.15 -47.21
N CYS A 20 -16.90 17.09 -47.40
CA CYS A 20 -16.96 16.19 -48.56
C CYS A 20 -18.38 15.85 -49.04
N LYS A 21 -18.46 15.32 -50.25
CA LYS A 21 -19.68 15.05 -51.03
C LYS A 21 -20.62 14.05 -50.34
N ASN A 22 -21.76 14.53 -49.82
CA ASN A 22 -22.97 13.73 -49.95
C ASN A 22 -23.34 13.70 -51.43
N ARG A 23 -23.48 12.49 -52.01
CA ARG A 23 -24.26 12.36 -53.23
C ARG A 23 -25.69 12.73 -52.87
N THR A 24 -26.22 13.78 -53.50
CA THR A 24 -27.67 13.94 -53.62
C THR A 24 -28.18 12.81 -54.50
N LEU A 25 -28.47 11.66 -53.90
CA LEU A 25 -29.50 10.79 -54.47
C LEU A 25 -30.81 11.57 -54.30
N ALA A 26 -31.55 11.73 -55.39
CA ALA A 26 -32.81 12.47 -55.36
C ALA A 26 -33.70 11.91 -54.26
N SER A 27 -34.31 12.79 -53.45
CA SER A 27 -35.43 12.39 -52.61
C SER A 27 -36.55 11.97 -53.54
N GLY A 28 -36.67 10.67 -53.77
CA GLY A 28 -37.89 10.09 -54.29
C GLY A 28 -38.96 10.34 -53.25
N GLN A 29 -39.73 11.42 -53.41
CA GLN A 29 -40.95 11.62 -52.64
C GLN A 29 -41.72 10.30 -52.66
N CYS A 30 -42.16 9.83 -51.50
CA CYS A 30 -42.90 8.58 -51.37
C CYS A 30 -44.32 8.78 -51.94
N LEU A 31 -44.43 8.93 -53.27
CA LEU A 31 -45.64 9.30 -54.01
C LEU A 31 -46.64 8.15 -54.15
N SER A 32 -46.26 6.96 -53.68
CA SER A 32 -47.15 5.80 -53.56
C SER A 32 -48.20 6.02 -52.45
N LEU A 33 -49.47 6.18 -52.85
CA LEU A 33 -50.62 6.25 -51.93
C LEU A 33 -50.77 5.00 -51.04
N SER A 34 -50.27 3.83 -51.50
CA SER A 34 -50.26 2.61 -50.67
C SER A 34 -49.21 2.66 -49.58
N ASP A 35 -48.03 3.23 -49.83
CA ASP A 35 -46.94 3.21 -48.86
C ASP A 35 -47.17 4.24 -47.76
N GLN A 36 -47.74 5.41 -48.10
CA GLN A 36 -48.16 6.41 -47.11
C GLN A 36 -49.23 5.87 -46.15
N SER A 37 -50.20 5.10 -46.66
CA SER A 37 -51.22 4.48 -45.81
C SER A 37 -50.67 3.35 -44.94
N LEU A 38 -49.69 2.57 -45.45
CA LEU A 38 -48.96 1.59 -44.64
C LEU A 38 -48.14 2.23 -43.52
N LEU A 39 -47.49 3.38 -43.76
CA LEU A 39 -46.74 4.12 -42.73
C LEU A 39 -47.65 4.73 -41.66
N LEU A 40 -48.80 5.31 -42.05
CA LEU A 40 -49.84 5.73 -41.09
C LEU A 40 -50.37 4.54 -40.27
N SER A 41 -50.64 3.41 -40.93
CA SER A 41 -51.09 2.18 -40.28
C SER A 41 -50.03 1.63 -39.31
N LEU A 42 -48.74 1.79 -39.62
CA LEU A 42 -47.66 1.36 -38.74
C LEU A 42 -47.65 2.23 -37.47
N LYS A 43 -47.57 3.57 -37.62
CA LYS A 43 -47.63 4.49 -36.47
C LYS A 43 -48.83 4.23 -35.57
N ASN A 44 -50.01 4.05 -36.14
CA ASN A 44 -51.24 3.83 -35.37
C ASN A 44 -51.26 2.47 -34.64
N GLY A 45 -50.43 1.51 -35.06
CA GLY A 45 -50.25 0.23 -34.38
C GLY A 45 -49.14 0.23 -33.31
N LEU A 46 -48.26 1.25 -33.28
CA LEU A 46 -47.15 1.34 -32.33
C LEU A 46 -47.56 2.02 -31.02
N HIS A 47 -47.18 1.44 -29.89
CA HIS A 47 -47.24 2.09 -28.58
C HIS A 47 -45.88 2.71 -28.25
N PHE A 48 -45.81 4.04 -28.08
CA PHE A 48 -44.57 4.76 -27.82
C PHE A 48 -44.82 6.01 -26.97
N ASN A 49 -43.80 6.55 -26.31
CA ASN A 49 -43.94 7.79 -25.56
C ASN A 49 -43.77 9.02 -26.47
N ALA A 50 -44.89 9.66 -26.81
CA ALA A 50 -44.92 10.86 -27.64
C ALA A 50 -44.16 12.08 -27.09
N SER A 51 -43.78 12.12 -25.80
CA SER A 51 -42.92 13.19 -25.26
C SER A 51 -41.41 12.94 -25.44
N LEU A 52 -41.02 11.72 -25.84
CA LEU A 52 -39.62 11.32 -26.07
C LEU A 52 -39.34 10.96 -27.54
N SER A 53 -40.38 10.58 -28.30
CA SER A 53 -40.30 10.35 -29.74
C SER A 53 -39.97 11.65 -30.49
N THR A 54 -39.06 11.54 -31.46
CA THR A 54 -38.59 12.64 -32.31
C THR A 54 -39.03 12.49 -33.76
N LYS A 55 -39.29 11.26 -34.21
CA LYS A 55 -39.62 10.91 -35.60
C LYS A 55 -41.11 10.61 -35.77
N LEU A 56 -41.63 9.66 -34.99
CA LEU A 56 -43.02 9.16 -35.10
C LEU A 56 -44.04 10.26 -34.79
N VAL A 57 -43.72 11.24 -33.93
CA VAL A 57 -44.60 12.40 -33.68
C VAL A 57 -44.90 13.19 -34.96
N GLU A 58 -43.93 13.41 -35.84
CA GLU A 58 -44.06 14.24 -37.06
C GLU A 58 -44.84 13.54 -38.20
N TRP A 59 -44.97 12.21 -38.15
CA TRP A 59 -45.67 11.40 -39.15
C TRP A 59 -47.17 11.76 -39.18
N THR A 60 -47.56 12.63 -40.11
CA THR A 60 -48.89 13.26 -40.17
C THR A 60 -49.48 13.14 -41.58
N GLN A 61 -50.82 13.09 -41.65
CA GLN A 61 -51.54 12.94 -42.91
C GLN A 61 -51.39 14.22 -43.75
N GLY A 62 -50.75 14.10 -44.92
CA GLY A 62 -50.45 15.21 -45.83
C GLY A 62 -48.98 15.66 -45.85
N SER A 63 -48.12 15.17 -44.94
CA SER A 63 -46.67 15.39 -45.07
C SER A 63 -46.07 14.53 -46.19
N SER A 64 -45.21 15.14 -47.02
CA SER A 64 -44.48 14.47 -48.12
C SER A 64 -43.06 14.04 -47.74
N SER A 65 -42.60 14.33 -46.52
CA SER A 65 -41.30 13.95 -45.98
C SER A 65 -41.45 13.49 -44.52
N TRP A 66 -41.00 12.28 -44.21
CA TRP A 66 -41.25 11.61 -42.94
C TRP A 66 -39.91 11.24 -42.29
N PRO A 67 -39.57 11.77 -41.10
CA PRO A 67 -38.29 11.44 -40.45
C PRO A 67 -38.15 9.94 -40.22
N GLY A 68 -36.94 9.40 -40.47
CA GLY A 68 -36.68 7.97 -40.40
C GLY A 68 -37.17 7.15 -41.59
N VAL A 69 -37.83 7.74 -42.60
CA VAL A 69 -38.27 7.03 -43.82
C VAL A 69 -37.35 7.34 -44.99
N THR A 70 -36.85 6.30 -45.67
CA THR A 70 -36.08 6.42 -46.92
C THR A 70 -36.87 5.79 -48.07
N CYS A 71 -36.99 6.50 -49.19
CA CYS A 71 -37.71 6.06 -50.38
C CYS A 71 -36.85 6.12 -51.65
N VAL A 72 -36.97 5.11 -52.50
CA VAL A 72 -36.33 5.03 -53.83
C VAL A 72 -37.41 4.69 -54.85
N GLY A 73 -37.49 5.45 -55.95
CA GLY A 73 -38.54 5.26 -56.96
C GLY A 73 -39.98 5.46 -56.45
N GLY A 74 -40.15 6.12 -55.29
CA GLY A 74 -41.45 6.34 -54.64
C GLY A 74 -41.92 5.21 -53.71
N GLN A 75 -41.12 4.15 -53.54
CA GLN A 75 -41.36 3.02 -52.64
C GLN A 75 -40.52 3.14 -51.37
N VAL A 76 -41.04 2.71 -50.21
CA VAL A 76 -40.29 2.70 -48.94
C VAL A 76 -39.21 1.61 -48.97
N THR A 77 -37.96 2.03 -48.80
CA THR A 77 -36.77 1.16 -48.79
C THR A 77 -35.97 1.20 -47.49
N GLY A 78 -36.19 2.18 -46.62
CA GLY A 78 -35.57 2.22 -45.30
C GLY A 78 -36.51 2.75 -44.23
N LEU A 79 -36.47 2.13 -43.05
CA LEU A 79 -37.19 2.54 -41.84
C LEU A 79 -36.22 2.57 -40.66
N ASP A 80 -35.96 3.77 -40.15
CA ASP A 80 -35.16 4.04 -38.96
C ASP A 80 -36.02 4.58 -37.83
N LEU A 81 -36.49 3.69 -36.96
CA LEU A 81 -37.30 3.99 -35.77
C LEU A 81 -36.49 3.80 -34.48
N SER A 82 -35.15 3.89 -34.53
CA SER A 82 -34.35 3.77 -33.31
C SER A 82 -34.56 4.92 -32.34
N ASN A 83 -34.50 4.60 -31.04
CA ASN A 83 -34.65 5.53 -29.91
C ASN A 83 -35.98 6.31 -29.90
N GLU A 84 -37.05 5.72 -30.43
CA GLU A 84 -38.39 6.34 -30.48
C GLU A 84 -39.26 5.97 -29.26
N SER A 85 -38.69 5.30 -28.26
CA SER A 85 -39.37 4.85 -27.03
C SER A 85 -40.56 3.90 -27.26
N ILE A 86 -40.53 3.15 -28.36
CA ILE A 86 -41.55 2.15 -28.70
C ILE A 86 -41.52 1.02 -27.68
N SER A 87 -42.68 0.61 -27.19
CA SER A 87 -42.83 -0.44 -26.18
C SER A 87 -43.71 -1.63 -26.59
N ASP A 88 -44.53 -1.48 -27.62
CA ASP A 88 -45.39 -2.52 -28.21
C ASP A 88 -45.80 -2.12 -29.65
N GLY A 89 -46.45 -3.02 -30.39
CA GLY A 89 -47.01 -2.78 -31.73
C GLY A 89 -46.31 -3.53 -32.86
N ILE A 90 -45.22 -4.24 -32.56
CA ILE A 90 -44.50 -5.11 -33.51
C ILE A 90 -44.77 -6.57 -33.14
N ASN A 91 -46.02 -6.98 -33.37
CA ASN A 91 -46.47 -8.37 -33.29
C ASN A 91 -46.74 -8.91 -34.72
N SER A 92 -47.09 -10.20 -34.83
CA SER A 92 -47.31 -10.89 -36.11
C SER A 92 -48.34 -10.27 -37.07
N SER A 93 -49.19 -9.34 -36.59
CA SER A 93 -50.17 -8.59 -37.40
C SER A 93 -49.73 -7.17 -37.78
N SER A 94 -48.54 -6.74 -37.38
CA SER A 94 -48.02 -5.39 -37.63
C SER A 94 -47.88 -5.10 -39.13
N SER A 95 -48.32 -3.91 -39.58
CA SER A 95 -48.20 -3.49 -40.98
C SER A 95 -46.75 -3.34 -41.45
N LEU A 96 -45.78 -3.33 -40.52
CA LEU A 96 -44.34 -3.39 -40.80
C LEU A 96 -43.99 -4.52 -41.77
N PHE A 97 -44.62 -5.69 -41.63
CA PHE A 97 -44.32 -6.87 -42.46
C PHE A 97 -44.93 -6.82 -43.88
N SER A 98 -45.56 -5.69 -44.25
CA SER A 98 -46.12 -5.44 -45.58
C SER A 98 -45.20 -4.64 -46.51
N PHE A 99 -44.10 -4.05 -46.01
CA PHE A 99 -43.16 -3.25 -46.82
C PHE A 99 -42.23 -4.14 -47.68
N ARG A 100 -42.72 -4.57 -48.84
CA ARG A 100 -42.03 -5.54 -49.74
C ARG A 100 -40.64 -5.11 -50.22
N TYR A 101 -40.39 -3.80 -50.33
CA TYR A 101 -39.15 -3.23 -50.87
C TYR A 101 -38.18 -2.75 -49.78
N LEU A 102 -38.45 -3.05 -48.51
CA LEU A 102 -37.64 -2.61 -47.38
C LEU A 102 -36.27 -3.29 -47.39
N LYS A 103 -35.21 -2.47 -47.53
CA LYS A 103 -33.79 -2.87 -47.50
C LYS A 103 -33.14 -2.61 -46.15
N SER A 104 -33.60 -1.61 -45.40
CA SER A 104 -33.05 -1.28 -44.08
C SER A 104 -34.14 -1.16 -43.04
N LEU A 105 -34.00 -1.88 -41.92
CA LEU A 105 -34.86 -1.78 -40.74
C LEU A 105 -34.02 -1.58 -39.49
N ASN A 106 -34.18 -0.44 -38.83
CA ASN A 106 -33.55 -0.12 -37.55
C ASN A 106 -34.63 0.14 -36.49
N LEU A 107 -34.65 -0.71 -35.46
CA LEU A 107 -35.53 -0.61 -34.29
C LEU A 107 -34.73 -0.44 -32.99
N ALA A 108 -33.44 -0.08 -33.08
CA ALA A 108 -32.53 -0.09 -31.94
C ALA A 108 -32.93 0.86 -30.79
N PHE A 109 -32.48 0.57 -29.57
CA PHE A 109 -32.70 1.41 -28.38
C PHE A 109 -34.18 1.76 -28.08
N ASN A 110 -35.10 0.87 -28.45
CA ASN A 110 -36.49 0.88 -28.01
C ASN A 110 -36.69 0.00 -26.76
N ARG A 111 -37.93 -0.19 -26.30
CA ARG A 111 -38.28 -0.85 -25.03
C ARG A 111 -39.40 -1.87 -25.18
N PHE A 112 -39.26 -2.85 -26.06
CA PHE A 112 -40.25 -3.92 -26.32
C PHE A 112 -40.49 -4.90 -25.14
N ASN A 113 -40.25 -4.48 -23.89
CA ASN A 113 -40.75 -5.12 -22.66
C ASN A 113 -40.63 -6.65 -22.58
N SER A 114 -39.51 -7.22 -23.05
CA SER A 114 -39.25 -8.66 -23.11
C SER A 114 -40.09 -9.48 -24.11
N MET A 115 -40.71 -8.85 -25.11
CA MET A 115 -41.32 -9.53 -26.26
C MET A 115 -40.29 -10.38 -27.02
N GLU A 116 -40.75 -11.44 -27.68
CA GLU A 116 -39.93 -12.20 -28.64
C GLU A 116 -39.87 -11.50 -30.00
N ILE A 117 -38.79 -11.72 -30.76
CA ILE A 117 -38.66 -11.21 -32.13
C ILE A 117 -39.67 -11.95 -33.02
N PRO A 118 -40.59 -11.28 -33.73
CA PRO A 118 -41.57 -11.98 -34.58
C PRO A 118 -40.90 -12.69 -35.77
N PRO A 119 -41.17 -13.99 -36.02
CA PRO A 119 -40.66 -14.70 -37.20
C PRO A 119 -41.05 -14.05 -38.53
N GLN A 120 -42.13 -13.24 -38.54
CA GLN A 120 -42.58 -12.46 -39.69
C GLN A 120 -41.56 -11.42 -40.18
N VAL A 121 -40.50 -11.09 -39.42
CA VAL A 121 -39.34 -10.33 -39.93
C VAL A 121 -38.80 -10.95 -41.23
N ALA A 122 -38.87 -12.27 -41.38
CA ALA A 122 -38.41 -12.98 -42.58
C ALA A 122 -39.27 -12.76 -43.84
N THR A 123 -40.45 -12.14 -43.76
CA THR A 123 -41.24 -11.80 -44.97
C THR A 123 -40.63 -10.63 -45.74
N LEU A 124 -39.79 -9.82 -45.07
CA LEU A 124 -39.09 -8.67 -45.61
C LEU A 124 -37.86 -9.10 -46.41
N SER A 125 -38.08 -9.97 -47.41
CA SER A 125 -37.04 -10.64 -48.22
C SER A 125 -36.07 -9.71 -48.96
N SER A 126 -36.36 -8.42 -49.06
CA SER A 126 -35.48 -7.39 -49.63
C SER A 126 -34.45 -6.81 -48.63
N LEU A 127 -34.45 -7.24 -47.36
CA LEU A 127 -33.59 -6.68 -46.31
C LEU A 127 -32.09 -6.94 -46.57
N GLU A 128 -31.33 -5.84 -46.53
CA GLU A 128 -29.87 -5.77 -46.59
C GLU A 128 -29.27 -5.39 -45.22
N HIS A 129 -30.01 -4.67 -44.37
CA HIS A 129 -29.60 -4.29 -43.02
C HIS A 129 -30.75 -4.47 -42.01
N LEU A 130 -30.49 -5.20 -40.92
CA LEU A 130 -31.42 -5.37 -39.80
C LEU A 130 -30.71 -5.04 -38.48
N ASN A 131 -31.19 -4.01 -37.79
CA ASN A 131 -30.70 -3.62 -36.46
C ASN A 131 -31.86 -3.64 -35.44
N LEU A 132 -31.77 -4.55 -34.46
CA LEU A 132 -32.68 -4.71 -33.33
C LEU A 132 -31.95 -4.48 -31.99
N SER A 133 -30.75 -3.89 -32.01
CA SER A 133 -29.87 -3.77 -30.84
C SER A 133 -30.52 -2.99 -29.70
N ASN A 134 -30.36 -3.48 -28.47
CA ASN A 134 -30.86 -2.81 -27.26
C ASN A 134 -32.36 -2.45 -27.30
N ALA A 135 -33.16 -3.11 -28.14
CA ALA A 135 -34.57 -2.80 -28.31
C ALA A 135 -35.48 -3.44 -27.25
N GLY A 136 -34.93 -4.27 -26.36
CA GLY A 136 -35.69 -4.94 -25.29
C GLY A 136 -36.40 -6.22 -25.70
N PHE A 137 -36.07 -6.80 -26.86
CA PHE A 137 -36.48 -8.16 -27.23
C PHE A 137 -35.74 -9.22 -26.40
N THR A 138 -36.40 -10.33 -26.09
CA THR A 138 -35.80 -11.48 -25.38
C THR A 138 -36.28 -12.81 -25.97
N GLY A 139 -35.87 -13.94 -25.39
CA GLY A 139 -36.32 -15.27 -25.86
C GLY A 139 -35.46 -15.84 -26.99
N GLN A 140 -35.97 -16.87 -27.67
CA GLN A 140 -35.21 -17.56 -28.73
C GLN A 140 -35.21 -16.74 -30.03
N ILE A 141 -34.04 -16.56 -30.64
CA ILE A 141 -33.93 -15.88 -31.94
C ILE A 141 -34.58 -16.77 -33.04
N PRO A 142 -35.52 -16.25 -33.85
CA PRO A 142 -36.17 -17.02 -34.93
C PRO A 142 -35.18 -17.49 -35.99
N VAL A 143 -35.28 -18.76 -36.41
CA VAL A 143 -34.45 -19.31 -37.49
C VAL A 143 -34.86 -18.77 -38.86
N GLU A 144 -36.06 -18.25 -38.98
CA GLU A 144 -36.62 -17.66 -40.19
C GLU A 144 -35.77 -16.47 -40.68
N ILE A 145 -35.05 -15.78 -39.79
CA ILE A 145 -34.07 -14.72 -40.15
C ILE A 145 -33.00 -15.28 -41.12
N ALA A 146 -32.65 -16.57 -41.04
CA ALA A 146 -31.73 -17.22 -41.96
C ALA A 146 -32.21 -17.22 -43.43
N ASN A 147 -33.50 -16.98 -43.68
CA ASN A 147 -34.06 -16.91 -45.03
C ASN A 147 -33.83 -15.54 -45.70
N LEU A 148 -33.38 -14.53 -44.95
CA LEU A 148 -33.05 -13.20 -45.46
C LEU A 148 -31.64 -13.21 -46.10
N THR A 149 -31.48 -13.96 -47.19
CA THR A 149 -30.18 -14.24 -47.84
C THR A 149 -29.46 -13.01 -48.40
N GLY A 150 -30.16 -11.87 -48.53
CA GLY A 150 -29.59 -10.58 -48.93
C GLY A 150 -28.99 -9.75 -47.77
N LEU A 151 -29.09 -10.21 -46.51
CA LEU A 151 -28.54 -9.46 -45.37
C LEU A 151 -27.02 -9.30 -45.48
N THR A 152 -26.59 -8.04 -45.34
CA THR A 152 -25.19 -7.62 -45.23
C THR A 152 -24.82 -7.20 -43.81
N THR A 153 -25.78 -6.67 -43.04
CA THR A 153 -25.62 -6.32 -41.61
C THR A 153 -26.74 -6.94 -40.78
N LEU A 154 -26.37 -7.65 -39.72
CA LEU A 154 -27.28 -8.15 -38.69
C LEU A 154 -26.78 -7.76 -37.31
N ASP A 155 -27.56 -6.93 -36.61
CA ASP A 155 -27.28 -6.50 -35.24
C ASP A 155 -28.46 -6.87 -34.32
N LEU A 156 -28.19 -7.82 -33.42
CA LEU A 156 -29.10 -8.32 -32.39
C LEU A 156 -28.49 -8.12 -30.99
N SER A 157 -27.52 -7.22 -30.85
CA SER A 157 -26.76 -7.01 -29.62
C SER A 157 -27.61 -6.44 -28.47
N MET A 158 -27.22 -6.75 -27.23
CA MET A 158 -27.90 -6.26 -26.03
C MET A 158 -26.91 -5.93 -24.89
N LEU A 159 -27.18 -4.83 -24.20
CA LEU A 159 -26.53 -4.49 -22.94
C LEU A 159 -26.90 -5.54 -21.88
N TYR A 160 -25.90 -6.19 -21.33
CA TYR A 160 -26.07 -7.20 -20.29
C TYR A 160 -26.16 -6.56 -18.90
N PHE A 161 -27.24 -6.86 -18.19
CA PHE A 161 -27.39 -6.60 -16.78
C PHE A 161 -27.72 -7.91 -16.04
N PRO A 162 -27.08 -8.21 -14.90
CA PRO A 162 -27.43 -9.39 -14.10
C PRO A 162 -28.92 -9.41 -13.74
N GLY A 163 -29.58 -10.53 -14.02
CA GLY A 163 -31.00 -10.74 -13.69
C GLY A 163 -32.01 -10.37 -14.78
N ILE A 164 -31.59 -9.83 -15.94
CA ILE A 164 -32.48 -9.57 -17.07
C ILE A 164 -32.47 -10.77 -18.05
N SER A 165 -33.63 -11.16 -18.56
CA SER A 165 -33.77 -12.16 -19.63
C SER A 165 -33.05 -11.71 -20.90
N SER A 166 -32.20 -12.58 -21.47
CA SER A 166 -31.50 -12.30 -22.73
C SER A 166 -32.13 -12.97 -23.94
N LEU A 167 -31.75 -12.50 -25.14
CA LEU A 167 -31.90 -13.26 -26.38
C LEU A 167 -31.04 -14.53 -26.32
N LYS A 168 -31.54 -15.61 -26.94
CA LYS A 168 -30.96 -16.96 -26.86
C LYS A 168 -30.80 -17.59 -28.23
N LEU A 169 -29.70 -18.31 -28.42
CA LEU A 169 -29.48 -19.24 -29.52
C LEU A 169 -29.19 -20.62 -28.94
N GLN A 170 -30.25 -21.41 -28.74
CA GLN A 170 -30.17 -22.76 -28.18
C GLN A 170 -30.49 -23.81 -29.26
N ASN A 171 -31.77 -24.07 -29.51
CA ASN A 171 -32.22 -24.85 -30.65
C ASN A 171 -33.52 -24.20 -31.16
N PRO A 172 -33.52 -23.53 -32.33
CA PRO A 172 -32.43 -23.43 -33.31
C PRO A 172 -31.16 -22.72 -32.80
N ASN A 173 -30.00 -23.22 -33.24
CA ASN A 173 -28.67 -22.74 -32.79
C ASN A 173 -28.04 -21.73 -33.77
N LEU A 174 -26.86 -21.20 -33.41
CA LEU A 174 -26.11 -20.26 -34.24
C LEU A 174 -25.88 -20.77 -35.67
N ARG A 175 -25.52 -22.04 -35.84
CA ARG A 175 -25.31 -22.67 -37.17
C ARG A 175 -26.57 -22.64 -38.02
N MET A 176 -27.74 -22.87 -37.42
CA MET A 176 -29.03 -22.79 -38.12
C MET A 176 -29.40 -21.36 -38.51
N LEU A 177 -29.06 -20.36 -37.69
CA LEU A 177 -29.28 -18.94 -38.01
C LEU A 177 -28.41 -18.46 -39.19
N VAL A 178 -27.13 -18.84 -39.23
CA VAL A 178 -26.20 -18.29 -40.24
C VAL A 178 -26.14 -19.09 -41.55
N ARG A 179 -26.76 -20.27 -41.62
CA ARG A 179 -26.62 -21.28 -42.69
C ARG A 179 -26.74 -20.79 -44.15
N SER A 180 -27.47 -19.70 -44.40
CA SER A 180 -27.75 -19.17 -45.74
C SER A 180 -27.39 -17.67 -45.88
N LEU A 181 -26.72 -17.08 -44.89
CA LEU A 181 -26.41 -15.63 -44.86
C LEU A 181 -25.04 -15.33 -45.51
N ALA A 182 -24.80 -15.86 -46.72
CA ALA A 182 -23.48 -15.81 -47.37
C ALA A 182 -23.03 -14.40 -47.78
N GLU A 183 -23.96 -13.44 -47.87
CA GLU A 183 -23.68 -12.01 -48.15
C GLU A 183 -23.37 -11.18 -46.89
N LEU A 184 -23.45 -11.77 -45.69
CA LEU A 184 -23.27 -11.06 -44.43
C LEU A 184 -21.82 -10.60 -44.25
N LYS A 185 -21.67 -9.29 -44.01
CA LYS A 185 -20.41 -8.58 -43.74
C LYS A 185 -20.25 -8.23 -42.28
N GLU A 186 -21.33 -7.90 -41.59
CA GLU A 186 -21.30 -7.46 -40.20
C GLU A 186 -22.30 -8.25 -39.35
N LEU A 187 -21.80 -8.87 -38.28
CA LEU A 187 -22.59 -9.65 -37.33
C LEU A 187 -22.30 -9.18 -35.90
N TYR A 188 -23.32 -8.62 -35.25
CA TYR A 188 -23.28 -8.18 -33.85
C TYR A 188 -24.30 -8.98 -33.03
N LEU A 189 -23.80 -9.73 -32.05
CA LEU A 189 -24.57 -10.60 -31.15
C LEU A 189 -24.18 -10.37 -29.67
N ASP A 190 -23.48 -9.28 -29.34
CA ASP A 190 -22.98 -9.04 -27.98
C ASP A 190 -24.10 -9.18 -26.94
N GLY A 191 -23.86 -9.91 -25.85
CA GLY A 191 -24.86 -10.19 -24.80
C GLY A 191 -25.90 -11.27 -25.10
N VAL A 192 -25.99 -11.79 -26.34
CA VAL A 192 -26.86 -12.93 -26.68
C VAL A 192 -26.31 -14.21 -26.05
N ASN A 193 -27.16 -14.99 -25.38
CA ASN A 193 -26.76 -16.28 -24.81
C ASN A 193 -26.69 -17.36 -25.90
N ILE A 194 -25.47 -17.74 -26.31
CA ILE A 194 -25.22 -18.68 -27.40
C ILE A 194 -24.79 -20.03 -26.83
N SER A 195 -25.67 -21.02 -26.96
CA SER A 195 -25.37 -22.40 -26.58
C SER A 195 -24.57 -23.09 -27.68
N ALA A 196 -23.26 -22.83 -27.70
CA ALA A 196 -22.28 -23.52 -28.54
C ALA A 196 -21.24 -24.23 -27.66
N PRO A 197 -21.21 -25.57 -27.60
CA PRO A 197 -20.22 -26.30 -26.83
C PRO A 197 -18.84 -26.22 -27.51
N GLY A 198 -17.81 -25.95 -26.70
CA GLY A 198 -16.43 -25.82 -27.18
C GLY A 198 -16.30 -24.85 -28.37
N SER A 199 -15.60 -25.30 -29.40
CA SER A 199 -15.27 -24.49 -30.58
C SER A 199 -16.30 -24.53 -31.73
N GLU A 200 -17.47 -25.17 -31.56
CA GLU A 200 -18.43 -25.39 -32.65
C GLU A 200 -18.92 -24.11 -33.36
N TRP A 201 -18.93 -22.99 -32.63
CA TRP A 201 -19.30 -21.67 -33.16
C TRP A 201 -18.30 -21.18 -34.22
N CYS A 202 -17.01 -21.51 -34.11
CA CYS A 202 -16.01 -21.20 -35.15
C CYS A 202 -16.37 -21.88 -36.47
N GLY A 203 -16.73 -23.16 -36.43
CA GLY A 203 -17.15 -23.94 -37.60
C GLY A 203 -18.50 -23.51 -38.17
N ALA A 204 -19.41 -23.00 -37.33
CA ALA A 204 -20.70 -22.47 -37.77
C ALA A 204 -20.54 -21.19 -38.61
N LEU A 205 -19.72 -20.25 -38.14
CA LEU A 205 -19.46 -18.98 -38.83
C LEU A 205 -18.60 -19.21 -40.07
N SER A 206 -17.48 -19.92 -39.94
CA SER A 206 -16.49 -20.10 -41.02
C SER A 206 -17.00 -20.88 -42.22
N SER A 207 -17.98 -21.77 -42.04
CA SER A 207 -18.60 -22.51 -43.15
C SER A 207 -19.68 -21.71 -43.91
N SER A 208 -20.23 -20.66 -43.30
CA SER A 208 -21.46 -20.01 -43.78
C SER A 208 -21.28 -18.54 -44.18
N LEU A 209 -20.27 -17.84 -43.64
CA LEU A 209 -20.12 -16.38 -43.71
C LEU A 209 -18.80 -15.94 -44.39
N PRO A 210 -18.52 -16.32 -45.65
CA PRO A 210 -17.22 -16.07 -46.29
C PRO A 210 -16.89 -14.58 -46.50
N LYS A 211 -17.89 -13.70 -46.45
CA LYS A 211 -17.77 -12.25 -46.64
C LYS A 211 -17.68 -11.45 -45.33
N LEU A 212 -17.59 -12.12 -44.18
CA LEU A 212 -17.65 -11.46 -42.88
C LEU A 212 -16.42 -10.55 -42.63
N GLU A 213 -16.67 -9.26 -42.45
CA GLU A 213 -15.71 -8.18 -42.20
C GLU A 213 -15.69 -7.77 -40.71
N VAL A 214 -16.82 -7.84 -40.01
CA VAL A 214 -16.96 -7.51 -38.59
C VAL A 214 -17.68 -8.63 -37.83
N LEU A 215 -17.05 -9.13 -36.76
CA LEU A 215 -17.67 -10.04 -35.80
C LEU A 215 -17.62 -9.45 -34.39
N SER A 216 -18.78 -9.37 -33.75
CA SER A 216 -18.93 -8.92 -32.36
C SER A 216 -19.82 -9.91 -31.60
N MET A 217 -19.23 -10.68 -30.68
CA MET A 217 -19.88 -11.70 -29.85
C MET A 217 -19.34 -11.63 -28.41
N SER A 218 -19.21 -10.44 -27.87
CA SER A 218 -18.74 -10.21 -26.49
C SER A 218 -19.83 -10.62 -25.50
N ASN A 219 -19.46 -11.23 -24.37
CA ASN A 219 -20.40 -11.69 -23.34
C ASN A 219 -21.51 -12.61 -23.90
N CYS A 220 -21.13 -13.57 -24.74
CA CYS A 220 -22.06 -14.48 -25.43
C CYS A 220 -22.10 -15.90 -24.82
N TYR A 221 -21.45 -16.10 -23.66
CA TYR A 221 -21.25 -17.41 -23.03
C TYR A 221 -20.47 -18.40 -23.91
N LEU A 222 -19.63 -17.89 -24.82
CA LEU A 222 -18.78 -18.73 -25.68
C LEU A 222 -17.70 -19.42 -24.85
N ASN A 223 -17.45 -20.68 -25.23
CA ASN A 223 -16.32 -21.47 -24.77
C ASN A 223 -15.27 -21.56 -25.88
N GLY A 224 -14.04 -21.94 -25.54
CA GLY A 224 -12.97 -22.18 -26.50
C GLY A 224 -12.62 -23.66 -26.67
N PRO A 225 -11.48 -23.97 -27.32
CA PRO A 225 -10.55 -23.02 -27.93
C PRO A 225 -11.13 -22.33 -29.17
N ILE A 226 -10.46 -21.29 -29.68
CA ILE A 226 -10.79 -20.73 -31.01
C ILE A 226 -10.17 -21.65 -32.06
N ASP A 227 -11.01 -22.34 -32.82
CA ASP A 227 -10.57 -23.38 -33.76
C ASP A 227 -9.91 -22.82 -35.03
N ALA A 228 -9.00 -23.61 -35.63
CA ALA A 228 -8.26 -23.23 -36.84
C ALA A 228 -9.15 -22.95 -38.06
N SER A 229 -10.37 -23.50 -38.13
CA SER A 229 -11.37 -23.18 -39.16
C SER A 229 -11.72 -21.68 -39.20
N PHE A 230 -11.52 -20.95 -38.11
CA PHE A 230 -11.74 -19.50 -38.04
C PHE A 230 -10.89 -18.72 -39.06
N MET A 231 -9.72 -19.24 -39.46
CA MET A 231 -8.89 -18.67 -40.54
C MET A 231 -9.57 -18.60 -41.92
N ASN A 232 -10.66 -19.35 -42.15
CA ASN A 232 -11.39 -19.30 -43.42
C ASN A 232 -12.13 -17.97 -43.63
N LEU A 233 -12.39 -17.21 -42.55
CA LEU A 233 -13.04 -15.90 -42.56
C LEU A 233 -12.07 -14.78 -42.98
N LYS A 234 -11.46 -14.91 -44.18
CA LYS A 234 -10.33 -14.08 -44.65
C LYS A 234 -10.63 -12.59 -44.75
N SER A 235 -11.91 -12.21 -44.81
CA SER A 235 -12.37 -10.82 -44.89
C SER A 235 -12.36 -10.09 -43.55
N LEU A 236 -12.17 -10.79 -42.42
CA LEU A 236 -12.27 -10.22 -41.07
C LEU A 236 -11.31 -9.05 -40.86
N SER A 237 -11.90 -7.94 -40.42
CA SER A 237 -11.23 -6.69 -40.08
C SER A 237 -11.42 -6.28 -38.61
N VAL A 238 -12.50 -6.73 -37.97
CA VAL A 238 -12.82 -6.44 -36.57
C VAL A 238 -13.30 -7.72 -35.89
N ILE A 239 -12.63 -8.10 -34.80
CA ILE A 239 -12.96 -9.26 -33.97
C ILE A 239 -13.14 -8.78 -32.53
N ARG A 240 -14.34 -8.94 -31.98
CA ARG A 240 -14.66 -8.64 -30.56
C ARG A 240 -15.30 -9.87 -29.92
N LEU A 241 -14.58 -10.50 -29.01
CA LEU A 241 -14.99 -11.72 -28.30
C LEU A 241 -14.81 -11.59 -26.78
N GLY A 242 -14.72 -10.37 -26.26
CA GLY A 242 -14.43 -10.11 -24.84
C GLY A 242 -15.53 -10.63 -23.90
N SER A 243 -15.20 -10.77 -22.61
CA SER A 243 -16.13 -11.26 -21.57
C SER A 243 -16.75 -12.65 -21.86
N ASN A 244 -16.01 -13.54 -22.52
CA ASN A 244 -16.38 -14.95 -22.72
C ASN A 244 -15.51 -15.88 -21.85
N ASN A 245 -15.80 -17.18 -21.81
CA ASN A 245 -14.94 -18.15 -21.11
C ASN A 245 -14.17 -19.01 -22.11
N LEU A 246 -13.30 -18.38 -22.90
CA LEU A 246 -12.58 -19.09 -23.96
C LEU A 246 -11.55 -20.08 -23.40
N SER A 247 -10.96 -19.83 -22.22
CA SER A 247 -10.08 -20.77 -21.51
C SER A 247 -9.05 -21.44 -22.44
N THR A 248 -8.29 -20.61 -23.17
CA THR A 248 -7.38 -21.04 -24.25
C THR A 248 -6.16 -20.13 -24.34
N GLU A 249 -5.08 -20.62 -24.95
CA GLU A 249 -4.03 -19.75 -25.48
C GLU A 249 -4.54 -18.93 -26.67
N VAL A 250 -3.93 -17.76 -26.90
CA VAL A 250 -4.27 -16.88 -28.03
C VAL A 250 -3.68 -17.46 -29.32
N PRO A 251 -4.50 -17.81 -30.33
CA PRO A 251 -3.98 -18.42 -31.54
C PRO A 251 -3.07 -17.50 -32.35
N ASP A 252 -1.89 -18.05 -32.64
CA ASP A 252 -0.85 -17.50 -33.51
C ASP A 252 -1.36 -17.07 -34.89
N PHE A 253 -2.45 -17.66 -35.39
CA PHE A 253 -3.01 -17.35 -36.70
C PHE A 253 -3.72 -15.99 -36.79
N PHE A 254 -3.99 -15.29 -35.68
CA PHE A 254 -4.57 -13.95 -35.74
C PHE A 254 -3.70 -12.96 -36.52
N ALA A 255 -2.39 -13.18 -36.57
CA ALA A 255 -1.47 -12.38 -37.38
C ALA A 255 -1.60 -12.61 -38.91
N ASN A 256 -2.34 -13.63 -39.35
CA ASN A 256 -2.51 -13.96 -40.77
C ASN A 256 -3.71 -13.25 -41.42
N PHE A 257 -4.56 -12.56 -40.65
CA PHE A 257 -5.69 -11.79 -41.19
C PHE A 257 -5.19 -10.45 -41.77
N SER A 258 -5.03 -10.40 -43.09
CA SER A 258 -4.48 -9.24 -43.82
C SER A 258 -5.31 -7.95 -43.72
N SER A 259 -6.54 -8.04 -43.22
CA SER A 259 -7.47 -6.92 -43.08
C SER A 259 -7.68 -6.51 -41.61
N LEU A 260 -7.06 -7.18 -40.65
CA LEU A 260 -7.37 -7.03 -39.22
C LEU A 260 -6.96 -5.66 -38.69
N THR A 261 -7.94 -4.85 -38.31
CA THR A 261 -7.79 -3.51 -37.73
C THR A 261 -8.08 -3.46 -36.23
N ALA A 262 -8.89 -4.38 -35.70
CA ALA A 262 -9.19 -4.45 -34.28
C ALA A 262 -9.34 -5.90 -33.77
N LEU A 263 -8.64 -6.21 -32.68
CA LEU A 263 -8.73 -7.47 -31.94
C LEU A 263 -9.02 -7.17 -30.46
N ARG A 264 -10.20 -7.56 -29.97
CA ARG A 264 -10.61 -7.40 -28.57
C ARG A 264 -11.01 -8.72 -27.96
N LEU A 265 -10.21 -9.20 -27.01
CA LEU A 265 -10.34 -10.47 -26.29
C LEU A 265 -10.20 -10.26 -24.77
N SER A 266 -10.61 -9.10 -24.26
CA SER A 266 -10.57 -8.78 -22.84
C SER A 266 -11.44 -9.72 -22.00
N THR A 267 -11.08 -9.97 -20.74
CA THR A 267 -11.86 -10.79 -19.79
C THR A 267 -12.30 -12.14 -20.39
N SER A 268 -11.40 -12.84 -21.08
CA SER A 268 -11.75 -14.02 -21.90
C SER A 268 -11.22 -15.36 -21.36
N GLY A 269 -10.63 -15.36 -20.17
CA GLY A 269 -9.99 -16.54 -19.57
C GLY A 269 -8.72 -16.99 -20.31
N LEU A 270 -8.08 -16.10 -21.06
CA LEU A 270 -6.90 -16.42 -21.86
C LEU A 270 -5.69 -16.71 -20.95
N PHE A 271 -4.88 -17.67 -21.37
CA PHE A 271 -3.64 -18.05 -20.70
C PHE A 271 -2.49 -18.22 -21.70
N GLY A 272 -1.31 -18.60 -21.21
CA GLY A 272 -0.16 -18.90 -22.06
C GLY A 272 0.57 -17.64 -22.53
N MET A 273 1.48 -17.81 -23.49
CA MET A 273 2.29 -16.74 -24.03
C MET A 273 1.56 -16.03 -25.18
N PHE A 274 1.44 -14.70 -25.13
CA PHE A 274 0.82 -13.93 -26.20
C PHE A 274 1.71 -13.85 -27.45
N PRO A 275 1.19 -14.14 -28.66
CA PRO A 275 1.95 -14.07 -29.90
C PRO A 275 2.48 -12.68 -30.26
N GLN A 276 3.79 -12.45 -30.10
CA GLN A 276 4.41 -11.15 -30.39
C GLN A 276 4.14 -10.63 -31.82
N LYS A 277 4.06 -11.52 -32.80
CA LYS A 277 3.77 -11.18 -34.20
C LYS A 277 2.41 -10.51 -34.43
N ILE A 278 1.46 -10.61 -33.50
CA ILE A 278 0.18 -9.88 -33.56
C ILE A 278 0.42 -8.36 -33.42
N PHE A 279 1.37 -7.91 -32.60
CA PHE A 279 1.74 -6.49 -32.50
C PHE A 279 2.37 -5.93 -33.80
N GLN A 280 2.82 -6.80 -34.70
CA GLN A 280 3.51 -6.44 -35.95
C GLN A 280 2.57 -6.44 -37.17
N VAL A 281 1.28 -6.70 -36.99
CA VAL A 281 0.28 -6.69 -38.07
C VAL A 281 0.10 -5.26 -38.61
N LEU A 282 0.46 -5.05 -39.88
CA LEU A 282 0.51 -3.74 -40.54
C LEU A 282 -0.86 -3.06 -40.77
N THR A 283 -1.96 -3.70 -40.37
CA THR A 283 -3.32 -3.12 -40.37
C THR A 283 -3.89 -2.90 -38.96
N LEU A 284 -3.30 -3.48 -37.91
CA LEU A 284 -3.91 -3.57 -36.57
C LEU A 284 -3.79 -2.25 -35.81
N GLN A 285 -4.91 -1.55 -35.66
CA GLN A 285 -4.98 -0.26 -34.96
C GLN A 285 -5.32 -0.42 -33.48
N ASN A 286 -6.21 -1.36 -33.14
CA ASN A 286 -6.72 -1.53 -31.78
C ASN A 286 -6.49 -2.96 -31.27
N LEU A 287 -5.72 -3.10 -30.19
CA LEU A 287 -5.51 -4.36 -29.49
C LEU A 287 -5.95 -4.23 -28.03
N ASP A 288 -6.83 -5.12 -27.59
CA ASP A 288 -7.25 -5.24 -26.21
C ASP A 288 -7.29 -6.72 -25.80
N VAL A 289 -6.45 -7.09 -24.84
CA VAL A 289 -6.42 -8.42 -24.22
C VAL A 289 -6.42 -8.32 -22.69
N SER A 290 -6.92 -7.20 -22.17
CA SER A 290 -6.94 -6.89 -20.73
C SER A 290 -7.76 -7.89 -19.90
N TYR A 291 -7.56 -7.90 -18.58
CA TYR A 291 -8.26 -8.78 -17.64
C TYR A 291 -8.12 -10.28 -17.92
N ASN A 292 -6.97 -10.69 -18.47
CA ASN A 292 -6.58 -12.08 -18.64
C ASN A 292 -5.34 -12.39 -17.78
N SER A 293 -5.55 -12.63 -16.48
CA SER A 293 -4.48 -12.70 -15.47
C SER A 293 -3.47 -13.85 -15.64
N LEU A 294 -3.78 -14.84 -16.47
CA LEU A 294 -2.89 -15.97 -16.81
C LEU A 294 -2.14 -15.76 -18.15
N LEU A 295 -2.54 -14.76 -18.94
CA LEU A 295 -1.87 -14.39 -20.19
C LEU A 295 -0.58 -13.64 -19.85
N HIS A 296 0.54 -14.06 -20.42
CA HIS A 296 1.84 -13.44 -20.22
C HIS A 296 2.56 -13.19 -21.55
N GLY A 297 3.61 -12.39 -21.53
CA GLY A 297 4.36 -12.02 -22.72
C GLY A 297 5.23 -10.79 -22.48
N SER A 298 5.77 -10.24 -23.56
CA SER A 298 6.55 -9.01 -23.58
C SER A 298 6.27 -8.25 -24.89
N LEU A 299 6.48 -6.93 -24.88
CA LEU A 299 6.34 -6.11 -26.08
C LEU A 299 7.54 -6.32 -27.03
N PRO A 300 7.32 -6.55 -28.33
CA PRO A 300 8.39 -6.62 -29.33
C PRO A 300 8.84 -5.21 -29.78
N GLU A 301 9.92 -5.15 -30.55
CA GLU A 301 10.30 -3.91 -31.25
C GLU A 301 9.26 -3.54 -32.33
N PHE A 302 8.91 -2.25 -32.41
CA PHE A 302 7.87 -1.70 -33.28
C PHE A 302 8.44 -0.99 -34.52
N SER A 303 7.83 -1.22 -35.68
CA SER A 303 8.16 -0.50 -36.93
C SER A 303 7.69 0.96 -36.90
N ALA A 304 8.39 1.82 -37.64
CA ALA A 304 8.02 3.23 -37.88
C ALA A 304 6.65 3.39 -38.57
N ASP A 305 6.24 2.39 -39.35
CA ASP A 305 4.97 2.37 -40.07
C ASP A 305 3.84 1.66 -39.31
N SER A 306 4.02 1.40 -38.00
CA SER A 306 3.00 0.70 -37.21
C SER A 306 1.69 1.51 -37.13
N PRO A 307 0.53 0.90 -37.46
CA PRO A 307 -0.76 1.57 -37.45
C PRO A 307 -1.40 1.66 -36.04
N LEU A 308 -0.77 1.10 -34.99
CA LEU A 308 -1.35 1.00 -33.65
C LEU A 308 -1.77 2.38 -33.11
N ARG A 309 -3.02 2.42 -32.61
CA ARG A 309 -3.72 3.58 -32.02
C ARG A 309 -4.10 3.33 -30.56
N ALA A 310 -4.57 2.13 -30.25
CA ALA A 310 -4.93 1.74 -28.89
C ALA A 310 -4.36 0.36 -28.55
N VAL A 311 -3.65 0.27 -27.43
CA VAL A 311 -3.17 -0.99 -26.86
C VAL A 311 -3.57 -1.04 -25.39
N ASP A 312 -4.31 -2.10 -25.00
CA ASP A 312 -4.68 -2.40 -23.62
C ASP A 312 -4.25 -3.82 -23.26
N LEU A 313 -3.30 -3.92 -22.33
CA LEU A 313 -2.78 -5.17 -21.76
C LEU A 313 -3.06 -5.24 -20.25
N SER A 314 -3.89 -4.37 -19.69
CA SER A 314 -4.04 -4.26 -18.24
C SER A 314 -4.57 -5.52 -17.57
N PHE A 315 -4.24 -5.74 -16.30
CA PHE A 315 -4.64 -6.93 -15.53
C PHE A 315 -4.24 -8.25 -16.22
N THR A 316 -3.02 -8.28 -16.77
CA THR A 316 -2.37 -9.48 -17.34
C THR A 316 -1.01 -9.71 -16.66
N ASN A 317 -0.35 -10.82 -16.96
CA ASN A 317 1.00 -11.11 -16.49
C ASN A 317 2.08 -10.79 -17.55
N PHE A 318 1.84 -9.78 -18.40
CA PHE A 318 2.86 -9.23 -19.29
C PHE A 318 4.03 -8.62 -18.49
N SER A 319 5.25 -8.74 -19.03
CA SER A 319 6.48 -8.40 -18.30
C SER A 319 7.63 -7.97 -19.23
N GLY A 320 8.76 -7.62 -18.62
CA GLY A 320 9.96 -7.14 -19.32
C GLY A 320 10.11 -5.62 -19.25
N ILE A 321 10.89 -5.06 -20.17
CA ILE A 321 11.11 -3.61 -20.31
C ILE A 321 10.28 -3.07 -21.48
N LEU A 322 9.99 -1.76 -21.47
CA LEU A 322 9.42 -1.09 -22.64
C LEU A 322 10.51 -0.88 -23.71
N PRO A 323 10.30 -1.30 -24.96
CA PRO A 323 11.29 -1.14 -26.03
C PRO A 323 11.41 0.33 -26.44
N TYR A 324 12.62 0.78 -26.81
CA TYR A 324 12.85 2.17 -27.25
C TYR A 324 12.04 2.52 -28.51
N SER A 325 11.73 1.53 -29.35
CA SER A 325 10.84 1.68 -30.50
C SER A 325 9.37 1.96 -30.15
N ILE A 326 8.96 1.98 -28.88
CA ILE A 326 7.61 2.44 -28.51
C ILE A 326 7.31 3.84 -29.08
N GLY A 327 8.33 4.71 -29.16
CA GLY A 327 8.25 6.03 -29.80
C GLY A 327 8.09 6.04 -31.33
N ASN A 328 8.05 4.87 -31.98
CA ASN A 328 7.72 4.71 -33.39
C ASN A 328 6.19 4.69 -33.63
N LEU A 329 5.39 4.42 -32.60
CA LEU A 329 3.93 4.31 -32.68
C LEU A 329 3.24 5.68 -32.80
N ARG A 330 3.55 6.46 -33.85
CA ARG A 330 3.15 7.88 -33.97
C ARG A 330 1.63 8.14 -33.95
N ASN A 331 0.82 7.12 -34.23
CA ASN A 331 -0.65 7.17 -34.18
C ASN A 331 -1.25 6.77 -32.83
N LEU A 332 -0.43 6.38 -31.85
CA LEU A 332 -0.88 5.88 -30.55
C LEU A 332 -1.55 6.99 -29.73
N SER A 333 -2.83 6.79 -29.42
CA SER A 333 -3.64 7.68 -28.60
C SER A 333 -3.98 7.12 -27.22
N ARG A 334 -4.02 5.79 -27.08
CA ARG A 334 -4.26 5.11 -25.79
C ARG A 334 -3.27 3.97 -25.58
N LEU A 335 -2.56 3.99 -24.45
CA LEU A 335 -1.66 2.91 -24.05
C LEU A 335 -1.87 2.59 -22.57
N VAL A 336 -2.29 1.35 -22.29
CA VAL A 336 -2.72 0.91 -20.97
C VAL A 336 -2.06 -0.42 -20.63
N LEU A 337 -1.22 -0.39 -19.60
CA LEU A 337 -0.41 -1.51 -19.09
C LEU A 337 -0.62 -1.71 -17.58
N ALA A 338 -1.72 -1.17 -17.03
CA ALA A 338 -2.01 -1.16 -15.60
C ALA A 338 -2.05 -2.58 -15.00
N ASN A 339 -1.52 -2.75 -13.78
CA ASN A 339 -1.51 -4.03 -13.06
C ASN A 339 -0.92 -5.17 -13.91
N CYS A 340 0.34 -5.01 -14.30
CA CYS A 340 1.15 -5.97 -15.04
C CYS A 340 2.47 -6.24 -14.28
N SER A 341 3.46 -6.84 -14.94
CA SER A 341 4.81 -7.10 -14.39
C SER A 341 5.91 -6.44 -15.23
N PHE A 342 5.64 -5.27 -15.82
CA PHE A 342 6.66 -4.48 -16.52
C PHE A 342 7.65 -3.85 -15.53
N SER A 343 8.86 -3.58 -16.01
CA SER A 343 10.00 -3.10 -15.23
C SER A 343 10.96 -2.23 -16.05
N GLY A 344 11.99 -1.70 -15.40
CA GLY A 344 12.97 -0.82 -16.05
C GLY A 344 12.44 0.60 -16.27
N GLN A 345 13.14 1.39 -17.08
CA GLN A 345 12.78 2.79 -17.31
C GLN A 345 11.66 2.94 -18.35
N ILE A 346 10.84 3.97 -18.19
CA ILE A 346 9.92 4.40 -19.25
C ILE A 346 10.76 5.16 -20.31
N PRO A 347 10.81 4.71 -21.58
CA PRO A 347 11.73 5.28 -22.57
C PRO A 347 11.46 6.75 -22.88
N ILE A 348 12.52 7.58 -22.93
CA ILE A 348 12.43 8.99 -23.33
C ILE A 348 11.88 9.18 -24.76
N THR A 349 11.88 8.14 -25.59
CA THR A 349 11.26 8.12 -26.92
C THR A 349 9.74 8.27 -26.88
N MET A 350 9.08 8.10 -25.71
CA MET A 350 7.68 8.47 -25.48
C MET A 350 7.37 9.92 -25.87
N THR A 351 8.35 10.84 -25.76
CA THR A 351 8.23 12.25 -26.20
C THR A 351 7.91 12.41 -27.70
N LYS A 352 8.03 11.35 -28.52
CA LYS A 352 7.67 11.36 -29.95
C LYS A 352 6.17 11.10 -30.20
N LEU A 353 5.41 10.68 -29.19
CA LEU A 353 4.03 10.21 -29.33
C LEU A 353 3.02 11.35 -29.21
N SER A 354 2.99 12.23 -30.22
CA SER A 354 2.19 13.47 -30.19
C SER A 354 0.67 13.25 -30.18
N GLN A 355 0.19 12.05 -30.51
CA GLN A 355 -1.24 11.70 -30.54
C GLN A 355 -1.78 11.14 -29.21
N LEU A 356 -0.93 10.94 -28.19
CA LEU A 356 -1.36 10.40 -26.90
C LEU A 356 -2.44 11.27 -26.24
N VAL A 357 -3.50 10.60 -25.80
CA VAL A 357 -4.62 11.14 -25.03
C VAL A 357 -4.65 10.51 -23.63
N TYR A 358 -4.49 9.19 -23.55
CA TYR A 358 -4.63 8.42 -22.31
C TYR A 358 -3.44 7.48 -22.10
N LEU A 359 -2.77 7.61 -20.95
CA LEU A 359 -1.66 6.76 -20.53
C LEU A 359 -1.90 6.21 -19.12
N ASP A 360 -1.88 4.88 -18.97
CA ASP A 360 -1.95 4.23 -17.65
C ASP A 360 -0.94 3.07 -17.54
N PHE A 361 0.09 3.28 -16.74
CA PHE A 361 1.13 2.30 -16.38
C PHE A 361 1.10 1.93 -14.89
N SER A 362 -0.02 2.18 -14.21
CA SER A 362 -0.11 2.00 -12.76
C SER A 362 0.12 0.55 -12.32
N THR A 363 0.54 0.35 -11.07
CA THR A 363 0.74 -0.98 -10.48
C THR A 363 1.69 -1.87 -11.31
N ASN A 364 2.92 -1.40 -11.47
CA ASN A 364 4.01 -2.10 -12.16
C ASN A 364 5.32 -1.93 -11.38
N ASN A 365 6.46 -2.32 -11.95
CA ASN A 365 7.79 -2.14 -11.37
C ASN A 365 8.66 -1.18 -12.21
N PHE A 366 8.06 -0.16 -12.83
CA PHE A 366 8.80 0.87 -13.58
C PHE A 366 9.70 1.69 -12.64
N SER A 367 10.84 2.13 -13.15
CA SER A 367 11.88 2.84 -12.42
C SER A 367 12.46 4.02 -13.20
N GLY A 368 13.34 4.81 -12.59
CA GLY A 368 13.90 6.02 -13.21
C GLY A 368 12.89 7.18 -13.29
N PRO A 369 13.18 8.23 -14.08
CA PRO A 369 12.38 9.45 -14.13
C PRO A 369 11.12 9.33 -14.97
N VAL A 370 10.15 10.19 -14.67
CA VAL A 370 9.00 10.44 -15.56
C VAL A 370 9.53 11.07 -16.87
N PRO A 371 9.26 10.47 -18.03
CA PRO A 371 9.71 11.01 -19.32
C PRO A 371 8.91 12.26 -19.68
N SER A 372 9.45 13.07 -20.60
CA SER A 372 8.76 14.28 -21.06
C SER A 372 7.59 13.95 -21.98
N PHE A 373 6.41 14.50 -21.69
CA PHE A 373 5.22 14.37 -22.55
C PHE A 373 4.90 15.64 -23.35
N THR A 374 5.80 16.63 -23.38
CA THR A 374 5.55 17.99 -23.90
C THR A 374 5.00 18.07 -25.34
N ASN A 375 5.26 17.08 -26.21
CA ASN A 375 4.71 17.04 -27.57
C ASN A 375 3.28 16.45 -27.66
N SER A 376 2.77 15.85 -26.59
CA SER A 376 1.47 15.17 -26.51
C SER A 376 0.36 16.12 -26.04
N GLY A 377 0.17 17.25 -26.72
CA GLY A 377 -0.75 18.32 -26.29
C GLY A 377 -2.23 17.92 -26.18
N ASN A 378 -2.63 16.76 -26.72
CA ASN A 378 -3.97 16.18 -26.60
C ASN A 378 -4.16 15.30 -25.34
N MET A 379 -3.12 15.14 -24.51
CA MET A 379 -3.14 14.29 -23.33
C MET A 379 -4.10 14.81 -22.25
N THR A 380 -5.01 13.94 -21.81
CA THR A 380 -6.01 14.24 -20.77
C THR A 380 -5.73 13.48 -19.46
N GLN A 381 -5.08 12.32 -19.51
CA GLN A 381 -4.85 11.46 -18.35
C GLN A 381 -3.41 10.91 -18.36
N ILE A 382 -2.67 11.12 -17.27
CA ILE A 382 -1.37 10.48 -16.98
C ILE A 382 -1.50 9.73 -15.66
N ILE A 383 -1.43 8.40 -15.71
CA ILE A 383 -1.55 7.53 -14.53
C ILE A 383 -0.30 6.64 -14.46
N LEU A 384 0.60 6.92 -13.51
CA LEU A 384 1.87 6.22 -13.30
C LEU A 384 2.03 5.71 -11.85
N SER A 385 0.93 5.68 -11.09
CA SER A 385 0.93 5.37 -9.66
C SER A 385 1.29 3.92 -9.33
N HIS A 386 1.74 3.65 -8.10
CA HIS A 386 2.21 2.33 -7.66
C HIS A 386 3.32 1.76 -8.56
N ASN A 387 4.45 2.46 -8.60
CA ASN A 387 5.67 2.07 -9.31
C ASN A 387 6.91 2.42 -8.44
N SER A 388 8.12 2.26 -9.00
CA SER A 388 9.41 2.65 -8.38
C SER A 388 10.03 3.85 -9.10
N LEU A 389 9.23 4.79 -9.63
CA LEU A 389 9.72 5.98 -10.32
C LEU A 389 10.45 6.93 -9.34
N THR A 390 11.43 7.67 -9.85
CA THR A 390 12.42 8.45 -9.07
C THR A 390 12.76 9.77 -9.75
N GLY A 391 13.46 10.68 -9.06
CA GLY A 391 13.88 11.95 -9.63
C GLY A 391 12.74 12.97 -9.78
N GLU A 392 13.05 14.10 -10.41
CA GLU A 392 12.17 15.26 -10.49
C GLU A 392 11.21 15.24 -11.69
N ILE A 393 10.04 15.87 -11.52
CA ILE A 393 9.01 16.00 -12.56
C ILE A 393 9.14 17.27 -13.42
N ILE A 394 10.24 18.03 -13.30
CA ILE A 394 10.52 19.25 -14.08
C ILE A 394 10.84 18.98 -15.56
N SER A 395 11.14 17.72 -15.93
CA SER A 395 11.45 17.28 -17.29
C SER A 395 10.28 17.46 -18.27
N THR A 396 9.05 17.41 -17.76
CA THR A 396 7.84 17.72 -18.50
C THR A 396 7.57 19.21 -18.38
N ARG A 397 7.56 19.92 -19.52
CA ARG A 397 7.07 21.29 -19.58
C ARG A 397 5.54 21.26 -19.49
N TRP A 398 5.03 21.24 -18.26
CA TRP A 398 3.62 21.07 -17.94
C TRP A 398 2.72 22.08 -18.67
N GLU A 399 3.19 23.30 -18.87
CA GLU A 399 2.48 24.39 -19.56
C GLU A 399 2.09 24.09 -21.02
N TYR A 400 2.59 23.02 -21.65
CA TYR A 400 2.15 22.57 -22.98
C TYR A 400 0.99 21.56 -22.93
N LEU A 401 0.72 20.94 -21.78
CA LEU A 401 -0.33 19.93 -21.59
C LEU A 401 -1.70 20.57 -21.26
N GLN A 402 -2.13 21.52 -22.08
CA GLN A 402 -3.32 22.35 -21.86
C GLN A 402 -4.64 21.56 -21.73
N ASN A 403 -4.67 20.30 -22.18
CA ASN A 403 -5.83 19.40 -22.07
C ASN A 403 -5.77 18.43 -20.89
N LEU A 404 -4.73 18.45 -20.06
CA LEU A 404 -4.56 17.50 -18.95
C LEU A 404 -5.63 17.73 -17.88
N GLU A 405 -6.39 16.68 -17.57
CA GLU A 405 -7.47 16.66 -16.58
C GLU A 405 -7.08 15.91 -15.31
N ASN A 406 -6.21 14.90 -15.41
CA ASN A 406 -5.78 14.08 -14.29
C ASN A 406 -4.29 13.71 -14.37
N LEU A 407 -3.59 13.93 -13.26
CA LEU A 407 -2.24 13.46 -13.03
C LEU A 407 -2.21 12.61 -11.75
N ASP A 408 -1.98 11.31 -11.89
CA ASP A 408 -1.79 10.38 -10.78
C ASP A 408 -0.38 9.79 -10.79
N LEU A 409 0.45 10.24 -9.84
CA LEU A 409 1.82 9.79 -9.60
C LEU A 409 2.01 9.16 -8.22
N ARG A 410 0.91 8.84 -7.52
CA ARG A 410 0.93 8.35 -6.13
C ARG A 410 1.75 7.07 -5.96
N TYR A 411 2.29 6.82 -4.77
CA TYR A 411 3.05 5.60 -4.44
C TYR A 411 4.23 5.38 -5.40
N ASN A 412 5.18 6.31 -5.37
CA ASN A 412 6.46 6.27 -6.10
C ASN A 412 7.59 6.77 -5.18
N SER A 413 8.77 7.09 -5.72
CA SER A 413 9.88 7.74 -5.02
C SER A 413 10.35 9.00 -5.74
N LEU A 414 9.42 9.75 -6.34
CA LEU A 414 9.67 11.03 -7.01
C LEU A 414 10.07 12.10 -6.01
N GLU A 415 10.94 13.02 -6.41
CA GLU A 415 11.55 14.03 -5.53
C GLU A 415 11.62 15.42 -6.20
N GLY A 416 12.26 16.38 -5.52
CA GLY A 416 12.32 17.79 -5.95
C GLY A 416 11.03 18.57 -5.68
N SER A 417 10.93 19.77 -6.25
CA SER A 417 9.79 20.67 -6.05
C SER A 417 8.64 20.40 -7.04
N ILE A 418 7.39 20.61 -6.60
CA ILE A 418 6.22 20.54 -7.49
C ILE A 418 6.18 21.80 -8.38
N PRO A 419 6.21 21.68 -9.73
CA PRO A 419 6.24 22.85 -10.62
C PRO A 419 4.96 23.69 -10.55
N SER A 420 5.10 25.01 -10.42
CA SER A 420 3.95 25.94 -10.34
C SER A 420 3.11 25.97 -11.63
N SER A 421 3.67 25.60 -12.79
CA SER A 421 2.94 25.48 -14.05
C SER A 421 1.89 24.36 -14.06
N LEU A 422 2.05 23.32 -13.22
CA LEU A 422 1.05 22.26 -13.07
C LEU A 422 -0.29 22.80 -12.52
N PHE A 423 -0.24 23.70 -11.54
CA PHE A 423 -1.41 24.34 -10.94
C PHE A 423 -2.08 25.40 -11.86
N ALA A 424 -1.44 25.74 -12.98
CA ALA A 424 -1.91 26.72 -13.96
C ALA A 424 -2.57 26.10 -15.21
N LEU A 425 -2.69 24.77 -15.28
CA LEU A 425 -3.31 24.08 -16.42
C LEU A 425 -4.83 24.28 -16.46
N PRO A 426 -5.44 24.76 -17.56
CA PRO A 426 -6.83 25.23 -17.54
C PRO A 426 -7.90 24.15 -17.36
N ARG A 427 -7.54 22.87 -17.55
CA ARG A 427 -8.45 21.72 -17.42
C ARG A 427 -8.11 20.77 -16.28
N ILE A 428 -7.05 21.02 -15.49
CA ILE A 428 -6.61 20.07 -14.47
C ILE A 428 -7.67 19.97 -13.36
N GLN A 429 -8.27 18.79 -13.22
CA GLN A 429 -9.26 18.44 -12.21
C GLN A 429 -8.61 17.73 -11.03
N LYS A 430 -7.59 16.90 -11.29
CA LYS A 430 -6.98 16.03 -10.28
C LYS A 430 -5.46 16.08 -10.33
N ILE A 431 -4.85 16.40 -9.19
CA ILE A 431 -3.41 16.30 -8.96
C ILE A 431 -3.21 15.38 -7.75
N GLN A 432 -2.65 14.19 -7.98
CA GLN A 432 -2.52 13.14 -6.98
C GLN A 432 -1.07 12.68 -6.87
N LEU A 433 -0.38 13.13 -5.82
CA LEU A 433 1.06 12.97 -5.58
C LEU A 433 1.39 12.24 -4.26
N LEU A 434 0.37 11.74 -3.54
CA LEU A 434 0.49 10.99 -2.28
C LEU A 434 1.65 9.97 -2.26
N ASN A 435 2.37 9.91 -1.14
CA ASN A 435 3.41 8.92 -0.87
C ASN A 435 4.54 8.95 -1.92
N ASN A 436 5.30 10.04 -1.85
CA ASN A 436 6.48 10.33 -2.66
C ASN A 436 7.53 11.03 -1.76
N ARG A 437 8.53 11.72 -2.35
CA ARG A 437 9.58 12.46 -1.65
C ARG A 437 9.64 13.94 -2.09
N PHE A 438 8.56 14.48 -2.65
CA PHE A 438 8.50 15.89 -3.07
C PHE A 438 8.79 16.82 -1.88
N SER A 439 9.56 17.88 -2.11
CA SER A 439 10.11 18.74 -1.07
C SER A 439 10.11 20.21 -1.45
N GLY A 440 10.22 21.09 -0.45
CA GLY A 440 10.18 22.53 -0.65
C GLY A 440 8.76 23.09 -0.68
N HIS A 441 8.66 24.39 -0.90
CA HIS A 441 7.41 25.13 -0.81
C HIS A 441 6.48 24.89 -2.00
N VAL A 442 5.17 24.74 -1.73
CA VAL A 442 4.13 24.76 -2.76
C VAL A 442 3.97 26.19 -3.27
N GLN A 443 4.42 26.48 -4.49
CA GLN A 443 4.33 27.80 -5.09
C GLN A 443 3.12 27.91 -6.03
N LEU A 444 2.16 28.76 -5.69
CA LEU A 444 1.04 29.15 -6.56
C LEU A 444 1.28 30.56 -7.11
N ASN A 445 1.28 30.70 -8.44
CA ASN A 445 1.61 31.96 -9.09
C ASN A 445 0.39 32.90 -9.16
N GLU A 446 0.23 33.78 -8.16
CA GLU A 446 -0.93 34.67 -8.02
C GLU A 446 -1.16 35.64 -9.22
N SER A 447 -0.15 35.84 -10.08
CA SER A 447 -0.27 36.67 -11.28
C SER A 447 -1.09 36.03 -12.41
N LEU A 448 -1.19 34.70 -12.41
CA LEU A 448 -2.02 33.94 -13.35
C LEU A 448 -3.45 33.91 -12.79
N LYS A 449 -4.36 34.68 -13.42
CA LYS A 449 -5.81 34.59 -13.14
C LYS A 449 -6.23 33.12 -13.20
N PHE A 450 -6.62 32.55 -12.05
CA PHE A 450 -6.91 31.12 -11.82
C PHE A 450 -7.41 30.41 -13.08
N SER A 451 -6.49 29.80 -13.84
CA SER A 451 -6.79 29.23 -15.15
C SER A 451 -7.50 27.88 -15.02
N SER A 452 -7.12 27.07 -14.02
CA SER A 452 -7.98 25.97 -13.58
C SER A 452 -9.03 26.47 -12.59
N TYR A 453 -10.23 26.74 -13.10
CA TYR A 453 -11.43 26.71 -12.26
C TYR A 453 -11.92 25.28 -12.01
N ALA A 454 -11.25 24.25 -12.57
CA ALA A 454 -11.73 22.87 -12.61
C ALA A 454 -11.11 21.95 -11.53
N LEU A 455 -10.07 22.38 -10.82
CA LEU A 455 -9.36 21.56 -9.82
C LEU A 455 -10.31 21.15 -8.68
N ASP A 456 -10.66 19.86 -8.64
CA ASP A 456 -11.59 19.26 -7.67
C ASP A 456 -10.93 18.33 -6.64
N THR A 457 -9.76 17.79 -6.98
CA THR A 457 -8.99 16.86 -6.15
C THR A 457 -7.52 17.27 -6.09
N LEU A 458 -7.04 17.64 -4.89
CA LEU A 458 -5.62 17.82 -4.61
C LEU A 458 -5.18 16.91 -3.46
N ASP A 459 -4.25 16.00 -3.76
CA ASP A 459 -3.66 15.09 -2.79
C ASP A 459 -2.13 15.19 -2.86
N LEU A 460 -1.54 15.87 -1.87
CA LEU A 460 -0.10 16.07 -1.73
C LEU A 460 0.46 15.32 -0.51
N SER A 461 -0.33 14.44 0.10
CA SER A 461 -0.04 13.86 1.41
C SER A 461 1.17 12.92 1.42
N ASN A 462 1.76 12.68 2.59
CA ASN A 462 2.92 11.79 2.79
C ASN A 462 4.09 12.12 1.83
N ASN A 463 4.64 13.32 2.02
CA ASN A 463 5.75 13.90 1.25
C ASN A 463 6.67 14.69 2.22
N LYS A 464 7.56 15.53 1.70
CA LYS A 464 8.49 16.39 2.47
C LYS A 464 8.25 17.88 2.20
N LEU A 465 7.05 18.27 1.77
CA LEU A 465 6.70 19.66 1.46
C LEU A 465 6.73 20.51 2.72
N ASP A 466 7.20 21.75 2.62
CA ASP A 466 7.43 22.62 3.78
C ASP A 466 6.98 24.07 3.54
N GLY A 467 7.08 24.88 4.59
CA GLY A 467 6.63 26.28 4.59
C GLY A 467 5.12 26.42 4.83
N PRO A 468 4.56 27.63 4.67
CA PRO A 468 3.14 27.89 4.92
C PRO A 468 2.24 27.35 3.80
N ILE A 469 1.04 26.88 4.16
CA ILE A 469 0.00 26.54 3.18
C ILE A 469 -0.40 27.81 2.40
N PRO A 470 -0.29 27.84 1.06
CA PRO A 470 -0.63 29.03 0.28
C PRO A 470 -2.12 29.41 0.40
N PRO A 471 -2.48 30.64 0.83
CA PRO A 471 -3.88 31.04 0.96
C PRO A 471 -4.67 31.03 -0.36
N ALA A 472 -3.98 31.09 -1.51
CA ALA A 472 -4.57 30.96 -2.83
C ALA A 472 -5.19 29.56 -3.08
N LEU A 473 -4.77 28.52 -2.35
CA LEU A 473 -5.32 27.17 -2.46
C LEU A 473 -6.82 27.13 -2.07
N PHE A 474 -7.21 27.94 -1.09
CA PHE A 474 -8.61 28.09 -0.67
C PHE A 474 -9.44 29.02 -1.57
N ARG A 475 -8.97 29.30 -2.80
CA ARG A 475 -9.69 30.09 -3.82
C ARG A 475 -10.14 29.24 -5.03
N TYR A 476 -9.78 27.95 -5.11
CA TYR A 476 -10.29 27.04 -6.14
C TYR A 476 -11.76 26.68 -5.84
N PRO A 477 -12.75 27.08 -6.68
CA PRO A 477 -14.17 26.97 -6.32
C PRO A 477 -14.73 25.55 -6.47
N GLU A 478 -14.07 24.70 -7.26
CA GLU A 478 -14.48 23.32 -7.53
C GLU A 478 -13.85 22.28 -6.59
N LEU A 479 -12.95 22.71 -5.69
CA LEU A 479 -12.19 21.82 -4.81
C LEU A 479 -13.11 21.08 -3.83
N LYS A 480 -13.15 19.74 -3.95
CA LYS A 480 -13.96 18.81 -3.14
C LYS A 480 -13.11 17.99 -2.18
N TYR A 481 -11.89 17.66 -2.59
CA TYR A 481 -10.94 16.85 -1.85
C TYR A 481 -9.61 17.60 -1.71
N LEU A 482 -9.18 17.84 -0.48
CA LEU A 482 -7.88 18.41 -0.15
C LEU A 482 -7.20 17.55 0.92
N SER A 483 -6.06 16.94 0.57
CA SER A 483 -5.17 16.29 1.53
C SER A 483 -3.75 16.85 1.43
N LEU A 484 -3.25 17.39 2.54
CA LEU A 484 -1.89 17.88 2.74
C LEU A 484 -1.15 17.15 3.87
N ALA A 485 -1.76 16.07 4.37
CA ALA A 485 -1.31 15.36 5.57
C ALA A 485 0.11 14.78 5.46
N PHE A 486 0.75 14.49 6.60
CA PHE A 486 2.08 13.86 6.65
C PHE A 486 3.12 14.62 5.79
N ASN A 487 3.35 15.88 6.13
CA ASN A 487 4.31 16.77 5.49
C ASN A 487 4.97 17.66 6.56
N ASN A 488 5.80 18.62 6.14
CA ASN A 488 6.47 19.59 7.00
C ASN A 488 5.84 21.00 6.89
N PHE A 489 4.56 21.12 6.50
CA PHE A 489 3.89 22.42 6.42
C PHE A 489 3.87 23.09 7.80
N ASN A 490 4.02 24.41 7.84
CA ASN A 490 4.19 25.15 9.07
C ASN A 490 3.47 26.51 9.11
N GLY A 491 3.51 27.17 10.25
CA GLY A 491 2.83 28.45 10.48
C GLY A 491 1.41 28.28 11.01
N SER A 492 0.66 29.38 11.06
CA SER A 492 -0.70 29.42 11.60
C SER A 492 -1.76 29.50 10.49
N LEU A 493 -2.84 28.73 10.66
CA LEU A 493 -3.99 28.74 9.76
C LEU A 493 -5.26 29.04 10.54
N ASP A 494 -6.02 30.05 10.12
CA ASP A 494 -7.38 30.26 10.60
C ASP A 494 -8.34 29.38 9.80
N ILE A 495 -9.08 28.50 10.48
CA ILE A 495 -9.97 27.52 9.85
C ILE A 495 -11.12 28.19 9.07
N ASP A 496 -11.47 29.44 9.40
CA ASP A 496 -12.49 30.20 8.66
C ASP A 496 -12.10 30.46 7.19
N VAL A 497 -10.83 30.30 6.81
CA VAL A 497 -10.41 30.36 5.40
C VAL A 497 -11.11 29.31 4.53
N VAL A 498 -11.49 28.17 5.11
CA VAL A 498 -12.09 27.03 4.41
C VAL A 498 -13.54 27.32 3.98
N GLN A 499 -14.22 28.29 4.63
CA GLN A 499 -15.55 28.75 4.22
C GLN A 499 -15.60 29.27 2.77
N LYS A 500 -14.44 29.65 2.20
CA LYS A 500 -14.31 30.12 0.80
C LYS A 500 -14.44 28.99 -0.23
N VAL A 501 -14.31 27.72 0.19
CA VAL A 501 -14.31 26.54 -0.68
C VAL A 501 -15.62 25.74 -0.48
N SER A 502 -16.73 26.29 -0.95
CA SER A 502 -18.09 25.80 -0.63
C SER A 502 -18.40 24.35 -1.07
N ARG A 503 -17.60 23.76 -1.98
CA ARG A 503 -17.74 22.37 -2.44
C ARG A 503 -16.87 21.36 -1.67
N LEU A 504 -16.04 21.82 -0.74
CA LEU A 504 -15.12 20.94 0.00
C LEU A 504 -15.91 19.94 0.85
N SER A 505 -15.55 18.65 0.73
CA SER A 505 -16.18 17.57 1.49
C SER A 505 -15.18 16.69 2.23
N TYR A 506 -13.92 16.67 1.77
CA TYR A 506 -12.81 16.01 2.43
C TYR A 506 -11.69 17.02 2.69
N LEU A 507 -11.30 17.17 3.95
CA LEU A 507 -10.17 17.98 4.39
C LEU A 507 -9.28 17.15 5.32
N ASP A 508 -8.01 17.00 4.93
CA ASP A 508 -6.97 16.40 5.77
C ASP A 508 -5.72 17.28 5.79
N LEU A 509 -5.40 17.81 6.97
CA LEU A 509 -4.21 18.63 7.23
C LEU A 509 -3.27 17.97 8.25
N SER A 510 -3.57 16.74 8.65
CA SER A 510 -2.97 16.08 9.82
C SER A 510 -1.46 15.85 9.72
N CYS A 511 -0.80 15.64 10.85
CA CYS A 511 0.64 15.29 10.91
C CYS A 511 1.51 16.29 10.13
N ASN A 512 1.39 17.56 10.49
CA ASN A 512 2.19 18.69 9.99
C ASN A 512 2.65 19.55 11.19
N ASN A 513 3.50 20.54 10.97
CA ASN A 513 3.92 21.49 12.01
C ASN A 513 3.04 22.77 12.01
N LEU A 514 1.72 22.57 11.85
CA LEU A 514 0.72 23.64 11.72
C LEU A 514 0.09 23.99 13.05
N SER A 515 -0.23 25.27 13.25
CA SER A 515 -1.07 25.74 14.36
C SER A 515 -2.44 26.18 13.81
N ILE A 516 -3.48 25.38 14.03
CA ILE A 516 -4.82 25.71 13.55
C ILE A 516 -5.59 26.49 14.61
N ASN A 517 -6.03 27.70 14.25
CA ASN A 517 -6.88 28.54 15.09
C ASN A 517 -8.35 28.25 14.77
N ALA A 518 -9.08 27.70 15.76
CA ALA A 518 -10.50 27.35 15.63
C ALA A 518 -11.41 27.93 16.73
N GLY A 519 -10.85 28.64 17.72
CA GLY A 519 -11.57 29.12 18.92
C GLY A 519 -12.37 30.42 18.76
N GLY A 520 -12.56 30.92 17.53
CA GLY A 520 -13.30 32.17 17.28
C GLY A 520 -14.82 31.99 17.40
N ALA A 521 -15.49 32.87 18.14
CA ALA A 521 -16.96 32.87 18.28
C ALA A 521 -17.72 33.03 16.95
N ALA A 522 -17.04 33.53 15.90
CA ALA A 522 -17.56 33.64 14.53
C ALA A 522 -17.78 32.28 13.84
N SER A 523 -17.12 31.21 14.30
CA SER A 523 -17.19 29.85 13.71
C SER A 523 -18.53 29.13 13.88
N THR A 524 -19.51 29.76 14.55
CA THR A 524 -20.88 29.24 14.72
C THR A 524 -21.82 29.54 13.54
N ASN A 525 -21.41 30.43 12.62
CA ASN A 525 -22.21 30.76 11.44
C ASN A 525 -22.23 29.61 10.41
N SER A 526 -23.40 29.38 9.81
CA SER A 526 -23.72 28.24 8.93
C SER A 526 -23.10 28.28 7.51
N SER A 527 -21.92 28.90 7.36
CA SER A 527 -21.25 29.10 6.07
C SER A 527 -20.14 28.08 5.74
N PHE A 528 -19.92 27.08 6.59
CA PHE A 528 -18.93 26.03 6.33
C PHE A 528 -19.42 25.01 5.29
N PRO A 529 -18.51 24.41 4.49
CA PRO A 529 -18.84 23.34 3.55
C PRO A 529 -19.44 22.11 4.26
N PRO A 530 -20.23 21.27 3.55
CA PRO A 530 -20.87 20.09 4.13
C PRO A 530 -19.90 18.88 4.12
N PHE A 531 -19.00 18.84 5.10
CA PHE A 531 -17.94 17.84 5.21
C PHE A 531 -18.47 16.41 5.40
N SER A 532 -17.77 15.45 4.79
CA SER A 532 -17.86 14.02 5.08
C SER A 532 -16.65 13.54 5.88
N THR A 533 -15.47 14.14 5.67
CA THR A 533 -14.22 13.80 6.36
C THR A 533 -13.49 15.06 6.79
N ILE A 534 -13.09 15.10 8.06
CA ILE A 534 -12.20 16.11 8.64
C ILE A 534 -11.12 15.36 9.42
N SER A 535 -9.86 15.60 9.08
CA SER A 535 -8.69 15.12 9.83
C SER A 535 -7.75 16.29 10.10
N LEU A 536 -7.60 16.61 11.39
CA LEU A 536 -6.77 17.70 11.90
C LEU A 536 -5.88 17.20 13.07
N ALA A 537 -5.47 15.94 13.03
CA ALA A 537 -4.57 15.37 14.04
C ALA A 537 -3.18 16.03 14.01
N SER A 538 -2.52 16.21 15.16
CA SER A 538 -1.20 16.86 15.24
C SER A 538 -1.18 18.28 14.64
N CYS A 539 -2.15 19.15 15.02
CA CYS A 539 -2.34 20.50 14.46
C CYS A 539 -2.34 21.63 15.51
N HIS A 540 -1.88 21.35 16.73
CA HIS A 540 -1.87 22.28 17.87
C HIS A 540 -3.23 22.98 18.13
N LEU A 541 -4.36 22.29 17.85
CA LEU A 541 -5.71 22.77 18.16
C LEU A 541 -5.89 22.88 19.67
N LYS A 542 -6.40 24.03 20.15
CA LYS A 542 -6.60 24.29 21.60
C LYS A 542 -8.05 24.18 22.08
N ALA A 543 -8.98 24.09 21.14
CA ALA A 543 -10.43 24.05 21.40
C ALA A 543 -11.15 23.33 20.25
N LEU A 544 -12.29 22.71 20.54
CA LEU A 544 -13.16 22.11 19.53
C LEU A 544 -13.72 23.18 18.57
N PRO A 545 -13.58 23.00 17.23
CA PRO A 545 -14.17 23.92 16.26
C PRO A 545 -15.72 23.92 16.33
N GLY A 546 -16.32 25.08 16.56
CA GLY A 546 -17.77 25.20 16.79
C GLY A 546 -18.65 24.71 15.64
N PHE A 547 -18.18 24.85 14.40
CA PHE A 547 -18.93 24.46 13.19
C PHE A 547 -19.20 22.95 13.09
N LEU A 548 -18.43 22.10 13.78
CA LEU A 548 -18.58 20.64 13.76
C LEU A 548 -19.97 20.19 14.23
N SER A 549 -20.59 20.94 15.14
CA SER A 549 -21.96 20.72 15.62
C SER A 549 -23.02 20.74 14.50
N ASN A 550 -22.74 21.43 13.39
CA ASN A 550 -23.63 21.63 12.25
C ASN A 550 -23.20 20.83 10.99
N GLN A 551 -22.53 19.69 11.15
CA GLN A 551 -22.03 18.86 10.04
C GLN A 551 -22.80 17.53 9.89
N PRO A 552 -24.01 17.53 9.29
CA PRO A 552 -24.87 16.34 9.22
C PRO A 552 -24.35 15.24 8.28
N LYS A 553 -23.38 15.53 7.41
CA LYS A 553 -22.75 14.56 6.50
C LYS A 553 -21.46 13.94 7.06
N LEU A 554 -20.98 14.39 8.22
CA LEU A 554 -19.70 13.97 8.77
C LEU A 554 -19.71 12.47 9.10
N MET A 555 -18.79 11.73 8.50
CA MET A 555 -18.60 10.29 8.69
C MET A 555 -17.28 9.99 9.40
N TYR A 556 -16.25 10.80 9.17
CA TYR A 556 -14.91 10.63 9.72
C TYR A 556 -14.46 11.94 10.37
N LEU A 557 -14.13 11.89 11.67
CA LEU A 557 -13.55 12.99 12.42
C LEU A 557 -12.32 12.48 13.19
N ASP A 558 -11.16 13.04 12.88
CA ASP A 558 -9.93 12.84 13.65
C ASP A 558 -9.38 14.19 14.13
N LEU A 559 -9.29 14.35 15.45
CA LEU A 559 -8.72 15.51 16.14
C LEU A 559 -7.63 15.06 17.15
N SER A 560 -7.07 13.85 16.98
CA SER A 560 -6.08 13.29 17.90
C SER A 560 -4.78 14.07 17.96
N ASP A 561 -3.99 13.87 19.01
CA ASP A 561 -2.68 14.52 19.20
C ASP A 561 -2.77 16.05 19.09
N ASN A 562 -3.55 16.66 19.98
CA ASN A 562 -3.78 18.10 20.01
C ASN A 562 -3.83 18.63 21.45
N GLU A 563 -3.98 19.94 21.61
CA GLU A 563 -3.99 20.65 22.89
C GLU A 563 -5.43 20.97 23.34
N ILE A 564 -6.43 20.13 23.00
CA ILE A 564 -7.85 20.44 23.24
C ILE A 564 -8.22 20.13 24.69
N HIS A 565 -8.76 21.13 25.39
CA HIS A 565 -9.22 21.05 26.78
C HIS A 565 -10.76 21.06 26.89
N GLY A 566 -11.26 20.68 28.08
CA GLY A 566 -12.66 20.81 28.47
C GLY A 566 -13.46 19.51 28.34
N SER A 567 -14.77 19.62 28.14
CA SER A 567 -15.67 18.47 28.04
C SER A 567 -15.92 18.04 26.59
N ILE A 568 -16.04 16.74 26.34
CA ILE A 568 -16.52 16.21 25.05
C ILE A 568 -18.03 16.43 24.95
N PRO A 569 -18.54 17.25 24.01
CA PRO A 569 -19.89 17.77 24.06
C PRO A 569 -20.95 16.80 23.52
N MET A 570 -22.18 16.92 24.03
CA MET A 570 -23.25 15.92 23.82
C MET A 570 -23.57 15.68 22.34
N TRP A 571 -23.53 16.74 21.51
CA TRP A 571 -23.90 16.67 20.10
C TRP A 571 -23.06 15.67 19.28
N MET A 572 -21.79 15.43 19.64
CA MET A 572 -20.92 14.46 18.95
C MET A 572 -21.52 13.05 18.93
N TRP A 573 -22.12 12.62 20.04
CA TRP A 573 -22.75 11.30 20.18
C TRP A 573 -24.05 11.16 19.37
N THR A 574 -24.62 12.29 18.93
CA THR A 574 -25.90 12.34 18.20
C THR A 574 -25.75 12.52 16.67
N LEU A 575 -24.52 12.66 16.17
CA LEU A 575 -24.25 12.79 14.74
C LEU A 575 -24.53 11.46 14.02
N LYS A 576 -25.74 11.37 13.42
CA LYS A 576 -26.32 10.15 12.82
C LYS A 576 -25.50 9.47 11.72
N ASN A 577 -24.49 10.14 11.16
CA ASN A 577 -23.64 9.61 10.10
C ASN A 577 -22.20 9.33 10.56
N LEU A 578 -21.83 9.74 11.78
CA LEU A 578 -20.46 9.61 12.27
C LEU A 578 -20.13 8.12 12.50
N ARG A 579 -19.07 7.66 11.84
CA ARG A 579 -18.59 6.26 11.86
C ARG A 579 -17.23 6.12 12.53
N TYR A 580 -16.38 7.13 12.39
CA TYR A 580 -15.04 7.18 12.95
C TYR A 580 -14.91 8.47 13.77
N LEU A 581 -14.57 8.33 15.05
CA LEU A 581 -14.27 9.43 15.95
C LEU A 581 -12.99 9.11 16.72
N ASN A 582 -11.95 9.91 16.49
CA ASN A 582 -10.68 9.85 17.21
C ASN A 582 -10.42 11.20 17.89
N LEU A 583 -10.40 11.19 19.23
CA LEU A 583 -10.12 12.33 20.12
C LEU A 583 -8.96 12.03 21.07
N SER A 584 -8.16 11.00 20.77
CA SER A 584 -7.04 10.56 21.60
C SER A 584 -5.92 11.61 21.73
N LEU A 585 -5.03 11.44 22.70
CA LEU A 585 -3.85 12.30 22.89
C LEU A 585 -4.24 13.80 22.98
N ASN A 586 -5.13 14.12 23.91
CA ASN A 586 -5.66 15.46 24.15
C ASN A 586 -5.79 15.70 25.68
N PHE A 587 -6.42 16.82 26.07
CA PHE A 587 -6.63 17.19 27.47
C PHE A 587 -8.13 17.28 27.84
N PHE A 588 -8.98 16.42 27.26
CA PHE A 588 -10.39 16.36 27.66
C PHE A 588 -10.54 15.83 29.09
N GLU A 589 -11.42 16.44 29.88
CA GLU A 589 -11.58 16.18 31.33
C GLU A 589 -12.89 15.46 31.69
N ASP A 590 -13.94 15.64 30.89
CA ASP A 590 -15.29 15.10 31.13
C ASP A 590 -16.03 14.79 29.82
N VAL A 591 -17.13 14.03 29.91
CA VAL A 591 -17.98 13.68 28.76
C VAL A 591 -19.44 14.08 29.05
N GLU A 592 -19.99 14.96 28.22
CA GLU A 592 -21.41 15.32 28.28
C GLU A 592 -22.29 14.18 27.71
N THR A 593 -22.63 13.20 28.55
CA THR A 593 -23.54 12.11 28.15
C THR A 593 -24.96 12.32 28.68
N ALA A 594 -25.96 12.21 27.81
CA ALA A 594 -27.34 11.91 28.22
C ALA A 594 -27.55 10.38 28.33
N GLU A 595 -28.52 9.97 29.13
CA GLU A 595 -28.85 8.56 29.43
C GLU A 595 -29.24 7.70 28.19
N PRO A 596 -29.23 6.35 28.29
CA PRO A 596 -28.39 5.48 27.43
C PRO A 596 -28.89 5.20 26.00
N ASN A 597 -29.85 5.94 25.46
CA ASN A 597 -30.36 5.75 24.09
C ASN A 597 -29.44 6.37 23.02
N ILE A 598 -28.15 6.03 23.06
CA ILE A 598 -27.17 6.40 22.04
C ILE A 598 -27.47 5.61 20.77
N THR A 599 -28.24 6.22 19.87
CA THR A 599 -28.48 5.77 18.48
C THR A 599 -27.30 6.08 17.56
N SER A 600 -26.08 6.07 18.12
CA SER A 600 -24.86 6.38 17.39
C SER A 600 -24.52 5.29 16.39
N THR A 601 -24.06 5.73 15.22
CA THR A 601 -23.59 4.87 14.14
C THR A 601 -22.09 4.58 14.20
N LEU A 602 -21.40 5.03 15.26
CA LEU A 602 -19.97 4.86 15.45
C LEU A 602 -19.54 3.39 15.35
N SER A 603 -18.57 3.15 14.47
CA SER A 603 -17.86 1.88 14.28
C SER A 603 -16.45 1.90 14.89
N LEU A 604 -15.85 3.08 15.04
CA LEU A 604 -14.59 3.31 15.73
C LEU A 604 -14.74 4.50 16.66
N LEU A 605 -14.38 4.31 17.93
CA LEU A 605 -14.31 5.33 18.96
C LEU A 605 -12.97 5.23 19.68
N ASP A 606 -12.15 6.28 19.60
CA ASP A 606 -10.88 6.35 20.30
C ASP A 606 -10.82 7.64 21.15
N LEU A 607 -10.67 7.45 22.46
CA LEU A 607 -10.54 8.50 23.47
C LEU A 607 -9.24 8.35 24.29
N HIS A 608 -8.28 7.52 23.84
CA HIS A 608 -7.13 7.16 24.67
C HIS A 608 -6.23 8.36 25.01
N SER A 609 -5.51 8.28 26.13
CA SER A 609 -4.57 9.34 26.58
C SER A 609 -5.23 10.73 26.65
N ASN A 610 -6.21 10.84 27.55
CA ASN A 610 -6.87 12.09 27.93
C ASN A 610 -6.91 12.20 29.47
N SER A 611 -7.60 13.21 30.01
CA SER A 611 -7.81 13.41 31.45
C SER A 611 -9.22 13.00 31.91
N LEU A 612 -9.94 12.18 31.13
CA LEU A 612 -11.37 11.90 31.35
C LEU A 612 -11.59 11.18 32.69
N GLY A 613 -12.44 11.76 33.54
CA GLY A 613 -12.73 11.25 34.88
C GLY A 613 -14.05 10.46 35.00
N GLY A 614 -14.32 9.98 36.21
CA GLY A 614 -15.65 9.55 36.62
C GLY A 614 -16.07 8.17 36.10
N LYS A 615 -17.28 8.09 35.53
CA LYS A 615 -17.88 6.85 34.99
C LYS A 615 -17.53 6.71 33.51
N MET A 616 -17.26 5.48 33.08
CA MET A 616 -17.11 5.14 31.68
C MET A 616 -18.35 5.55 30.85
N PRO A 617 -18.20 6.24 29.70
CA PRO A 617 -19.31 6.61 28.83
C PRO A 617 -19.93 5.37 28.15
N PRO A 618 -21.20 5.43 27.71
CA PRO A 618 -21.89 4.27 27.12
C PRO A 618 -21.23 3.82 25.82
N LEU A 619 -21.02 2.51 25.67
CA LEU A 619 -20.47 1.93 24.44
C LEU A 619 -21.45 2.05 23.26
N PRO A 620 -21.03 2.55 22.08
CA PRO A 620 -21.85 2.50 20.88
C PRO A 620 -22.07 1.03 20.45
N PRO A 621 -23.31 0.60 20.16
CA PRO A 621 -23.63 -0.82 19.92
C PRO A 621 -23.10 -1.38 18.60
N LEU A 622 -22.57 -0.53 17.72
CA LEU A 622 -21.94 -0.91 16.45
C LEU A 622 -20.41 -0.73 16.46
N ALA A 623 -19.82 -0.39 17.61
CA ALA A 623 -18.39 -0.11 17.71
C ALA A 623 -17.56 -1.40 17.60
N VAL A 624 -16.73 -1.46 16.55
CA VAL A 624 -15.81 -2.56 16.28
C VAL A 624 -14.45 -2.31 16.96
N TYR A 625 -14.10 -1.05 17.17
CA TYR A 625 -12.94 -0.60 17.94
C TYR A 625 -13.38 0.41 18.99
N VAL A 626 -13.01 0.16 20.25
CA VAL A 626 -13.19 1.10 21.37
C VAL A 626 -11.92 1.14 22.22
N ASP A 627 -11.30 2.31 22.33
CA ASP A 627 -10.17 2.56 23.24
C ASP A 627 -10.47 3.72 24.19
N TYR A 628 -10.49 3.44 25.49
CA TYR A 628 -10.63 4.40 26.59
C TYR A 628 -9.39 4.45 27.49
N SER A 629 -8.26 3.89 27.04
CA SER A 629 -7.06 3.73 27.87
C SER A 629 -6.36 5.04 28.21
N GLY A 630 -5.52 5.05 29.25
CA GLY A 630 -4.75 6.23 29.64
C GLY A 630 -5.64 7.40 30.04
N ASN A 631 -6.63 7.15 30.90
CA ASN A 631 -7.58 8.13 31.40
C ASN A 631 -7.70 8.00 32.94
N ASN A 632 -8.63 8.74 33.56
CA ASN A 632 -8.86 8.75 35.00
C ASN A 632 -10.25 8.17 35.37
N PHE A 633 -10.79 7.25 34.58
CA PHE A 633 -12.05 6.57 34.88
C PHE A 633 -11.90 5.71 36.14
N SER A 634 -12.85 5.79 37.07
CA SER A 634 -12.77 5.17 38.40
C SER A 634 -13.98 4.30 38.77
N SER A 635 -14.73 3.84 37.76
CA SER A 635 -15.95 3.05 37.90
C SER A 635 -15.72 1.52 37.93
N ILE A 636 -16.81 0.76 38.08
CA ILE A 636 -16.86 -0.70 37.85
C ILE A 636 -17.42 -0.94 36.45
N ILE A 637 -16.95 -1.98 35.74
CA ILE A 637 -17.50 -2.35 34.43
C ILE A 637 -18.97 -2.81 34.59
N PRO A 638 -19.92 -2.35 33.75
CA PRO A 638 -21.30 -2.82 33.74
C PRO A 638 -21.43 -4.35 33.64
N ALA A 639 -22.36 -4.93 34.41
CA ALA A 639 -22.51 -6.39 34.51
C ALA A 639 -22.90 -7.08 33.18
N ASP A 640 -23.48 -6.33 32.24
CA ASP A 640 -23.98 -6.79 30.94
C ASP A 640 -23.14 -6.32 29.73
N ILE A 641 -21.91 -5.85 29.98
CA ILE A 641 -21.01 -5.25 28.99
C ILE A 641 -20.85 -6.05 27.68
N GLY A 642 -20.86 -7.38 27.75
CA GLY A 642 -20.70 -8.24 26.57
C GLY A 642 -21.79 -8.10 25.51
N LYS A 643 -22.99 -7.64 25.88
CA LYS A 643 -24.06 -7.34 24.90
C LYS A 643 -23.68 -6.16 24.01
N ASN A 644 -23.08 -5.14 24.62
CA ASN A 644 -22.65 -3.93 23.92
C ASN A 644 -21.37 -4.17 23.11
N LEU A 645 -20.55 -5.15 23.53
CA LEU A 645 -19.34 -5.59 22.82
C LEU A 645 -19.61 -6.68 21.75
N SER A 646 -20.88 -6.92 21.39
CA SER A 646 -21.29 -8.05 20.55
C SER A 646 -20.76 -8.03 19.10
N VAL A 647 -20.25 -6.89 18.62
CA VAL A 647 -19.53 -6.76 17.33
C VAL A 647 -18.10 -6.21 17.49
N THR A 648 -17.63 -6.03 18.73
CA THR A 648 -16.35 -5.40 19.03
C THR A 648 -15.20 -6.39 18.82
N ILE A 649 -14.13 -5.94 18.17
CA ILE A 649 -12.90 -6.69 17.88
C ILE A 649 -11.76 -6.23 18.81
N PHE A 650 -11.72 -4.94 19.14
CA PHE A 650 -10.73 -4.34 20.03
C PHE A 650 -11.43 -3.57 21.15
N PHE A 651 -11.11 -3.91 22.40
CA PHE A 651 -11.59 -3.20 23.57
C PHE A 651 -10.45 -2.98 24.58
N SER A 652 -10.18 -1.71 24.89
CA SER A 652 -9.11 -1.30 25.81
C SER A 652 -9.65 -0.34 26.88
N LEU A 653 -9.43 -0.70 28.15
CA LEU A 653 -9.65 0.15 29.33
C LEU A 653 -8.34 0.39 30.11
N SER A 654 -7.19 0.10 29.51
CA SER A 654 -5.92 0.05 30.24
C SER A 654 -5.50 1.40 30.84
N LYS A 655 -4.61 1.41 31.85
CA LYS A 655 -4.08 2.64 32.47
C LYS A 655 -5.20 3.59 32.94
N ASN A 656 -6.04 3.08 33.83
CA ASN A 656 -7.17 3.79 34.43
C ASN A 656 -7.28 3.40 35.92
N SER A 657 -8.35 3.82 36.59
CA SER A 657 -8.66 3.49 38.00
C SER A 657 -9.88 2.58 38.16
N PHE A 658 -10.20 1.73 37.17
CA PHE A 658 -11.33 0.81 37.25
C PHE A 658 -11.19 -0.20 38.39
N GLN A 659 -12.32 -0.57 38.99
CA GLN A 659 -12.39 -1.38 40.21
C GLN A 659 -13.43 -2.50 40.09
N GLY A 660 -13.44 -3.39 41.09
CA GLY A 660 -14.37 -4.53 41.16
C GLY A 660 -13.92 -5.71 40.32
N ASN A 661 -14.82 -6.67 40.10
CA ASN A 661 -14.53 -7.89 39.36
C ASN A 661 -14.77 -7.70 37.87
N ILE A 662 -14.01 -8.41 37.04
CA ILE A 662 -14.26 -8.50 35.59
C ILE A 662 -15.59 -9.26 35.37
N PRO A 663 -16.61 -8.67 34.70
CA PRO A 663 -17.91 -9.33 34.53
C PRO A 663 -17.84 -10.55 33.60
N GLU A 664 -18.51 -11.64 33.98
CA GLU A 664 -18.59 -12.88 33.17
C GLU A 664 -19.28 -12.66 31.81
N SER A 665 -20.16 -11.65 31.70
CA SER A 665 -20.81 -11.32 30.43
C SER A 665 -19.84 -10.93 29.32
N ILE A 666 -18.61 -10.50 29.62
CA ILE A 666 -17.60 -10.14 28.60
C ILE A 666 -17.34 -11.30 27.60
N CYS A 667 -17.52 -12.55 28.05
CA CYS A 667 -17.43 -13.75 27.21
C CYS A 667 -18.53 -13.85 26.12
N GLN A 668 -19.55 -12.99 26.16
CA GLN A 668 -20.58 -12.87 25.11
C GLN A 668 -20.09 -12.06 23.89
N ALA A 669 -18.94 -11.39 23.98
CA ALA A 669 -18.33 -10.62 22.91
C ALA A 669 -17.69 -11.52 21.84
N GLY A 670 -18.51 -12.19 21.02
CA GLY A 670 -18.09 -13.27 20.12
C GLY A 670 -17.03 -12.92 19.05
N TYR A 671 -16.81 -11.63 18.75
CA TYR A 671 -15.80 -11.18 17.79
C TYR A 671 -14.53 -10.60 18.42
N LEU A 672 -14.44 -10.55 19.75
CA LEU A 672 -13.36 -9.87 20.46
C LEU A 672 -12.03 -10.57 20.24
N GLN A 673 -11.07 -9.86 19.64
CA GLN A 673 -9.71 -10.36 19.37
C GLN A 673 -8.69 -9.76 20.33
N VAL A 674 -8.87 -8.52 20.76
CA VAL A 674 -8.00 -7.82 21.71
C VAL A 674 -8.82 -7.33 22.89
N LEU A 675 -8.45 -7.79 24.08
CA LEU A 675 -8.94 -7.29 25.36
C LEU A 675 -7.76 -6.83 26.22
N ASP A 676 -7.69 -5.52 26.48
CA ASP A 676 -6.68 -4.92 27.36
C ASP A 676 -7.33 -4.20 28.55
N LEU A 677 -7.16 -4.77 29.74
CA LEU A 677 -7.62 -4.25 31.02
C LEU A 677 -6.44 -3.96 31.96
N SER A 678 -5.22 -3.82 31.42
CA SER A 678 -4.00 -3.66 32.21
C SER A 678 -3.92 -2.33 32.97
N ASP A 679 -3.02 -2.24 33.95
CA ASP A 679 -2.75 -1.03 34.74
C ASP A 679 -4.04 -0.43 35.33
N ASN A 680 -4.73 -1.21 36.18
CA ASN A 680 -6.02 -0.87 36.79
C ASN A 680 -6.10 -1.40 38.24
N SER A 681 -7.28 -1.39 38.85
CA SER A 681 -7.55 -1.94 40.19
C SER A 681 -8.59 -3.06 40.21
N PHE A 682 -8.67 -3.87 39.15
CA PHE A 682 -9.56 -5.03 39.10
C PHE A 682 -9.20 -6.08 40.15
N THR A 683 -10.23 -6.66 40.77
CA THR A 683 -10.14 -7.64 41.88
C THR A 683 -10.82 -8.95 41.52
N GLY A 684 -10.65 -9.97 42.38
CA GLY A 684 -11.32 -11.25 42.23
C GLY A 684 -10.64 -12.14 41.20
N LYS A 685 -11.37 -13.14 40.70
CA LYS A 685 -10.84 -14.16 39.77
C LYS A 685 -11.02 -13.74 38.32
N ILE A 686 -10.13 -14.24 37.46
CA ILE A 686 -10.32 -14.22 36.00
C ILE A 686 -11.56 -15.08 35.68
N PRO A 687 -12.57 -14.58 34.91
CA PRO A 687 -13.73 -15.38 34.52
C PRO A 687 -13.33 -16.62 33.72
N SER A 688 -13.83 -17.80 34.08
CA SER A 688 -13.42 -19.05 33.44
C SER A 688 -13.82 -19.13 31.97
N CYS A 689 -14.97 -18.57 31.59
CA CYS A 689 -15.41 -18.52 30.19
C CYS A 689 -14.46 -17.73 29.26
N MET A 690 -13.54 -16.93 29.81
CA MET A 690 -12.64 -16.08 29.00
C MET A 690 -11.63 -16.90 28.18
N VAL A 691 -11.34 -18.15 28.59
CA VAL A 691 -10.47 -19.06 27.82
C VAL A 691 -11.22 -19.78 26.69
N ASP A 692 -12.55 -19.79 26.72
CA ASP A 692 -13.40 -20.44 25.72
C ASP A 692 -13.76 -19.52 24.54
N VAL A 693 -13.44 -18.22 24.61
CA VAL A 693 -13.73 -17.24 23.54
C VAL A 693 -12.83 -17.53 22.32
N PRO A 694 -13.38 -18.06 21.20
CA PRO A 694 -12.55 -18.63 20.12
C PRO A 694 -11.88 -17.56 19.25
N SER A 695 -12.39 -16.32 19.28
CA SER A 695 -11.88 -15.17 18.56
C SER A 695 -10.72 -14.46 19.26
N LEU A 696 -10.54 -14.69 20.57
CA LEU A 696 -9.58 -13.94 21.39
C LEU A 696 -8.14 -14.30 21.03
N LYS A 697 -7.34 -13.27 20.76
CA LYS A 697 -5.91 -13.37 20.37
C LYS A 697 -4.99 -12.70 21.38
N VAL A 698 -5.43 -11.62 22.01
CA VAL A 698 -4.70 -10.89 23.06
C VAL A 698 -5.59 -10.79 24.28
N LEU A 699 -5.07 -11.27 25.41
CA LEU A 699 -5.62 -11.02 26.74
C LEU A 699 -4.53 -10.38 27.60
N ASN A 700 -4.70 -9.09 27.91
CA ASN A 700 -3.80 -8.38 28.81
C ASN A 700 -4.57 -7.91 30.06
N LEU A 701 -4.19 -8.48 31.21
CA LEU A 701 -4.72 -8.17 32.55
C LEU A 701 -3.62 -7.70 33.51
N ARG A 702 -2.47 -7.30 32.97
CA ARG A 702 -1.27 -6.89 33.73
C ARG A 702 -1.55 -5.82 34.77
N ASN A 703 -0.81 -5.84 35.88
CA ASN A 703 -0.78 -4.78 36.91
C ASN A 703 -2.19 -4.46 37.45
N ASN A 704 -2.78 -5.47 38.10
CA ASN A 704 -4.10 -5.43 38.72
C ASN A 704 -4.04 -6.13 40.11
N LYS A 705 -5.20 -6.35 40.73
CA LYS A 705 -5.35 -7.00 42.05
C LYS A 705 -6.09 -8.34 41.91
N LEU A 706 -5.95 -9.02 40.77
CA LEU A 706 -6.61 -10.30 40.48
C LEU A 706 -5.99 -11.43 41.33
N ASN A 707 -6.80 -12.41 41.70
CA ASN A 707 -6.44 -13.51 42.59
C ASN A 707 -7.07 -14.85 42.17
N GLY A 708 -6.74 -15.90 42.91
CA GLY A 708 -7.12 -17.27 42.54
C GLY A 708 -6.21 -17.84 41.44
N CYS A 709 -6.67 -18.88 40.76
CA CYS A 709 -5.88 -19.57 39.74
C CYS A 709 -6.14 -19.01 38.34
N ILE A 710 -5.17 -19.17 37.44
CA ILE A 710 -5.39 -19.05 35.99
C ILE A 710 -6.45 -20.10 35.59
N PRO A 711 -7.48 -19.77 34.79
CA PRO A 711 -8.52 -20.73 34.43
C PRO A 711 -7.97 -21.96 33.68
N GLU A 712 -8.52 -23.13 34.01
CA GLU A 712 -8.36 -24.36 33.22
C GLU A 712 -9.44 -24.43 32.14
N GLY A 713 -9.17 -25.16 31.06
CA GLY A 713 -10.16 -25.50 30.04
C GLY A 713 -9.86 -25.05 28.62
N PHE A 714 -8.77 -24.30 28.38
CA PHE A 714 -8.40 -23.75 27.05
C PHE A 714 -8.67 -24.77 25.91
N PRO A 715 -9.55 -24.45 24.94
CA PRO A 715 -9.97 -25.40 23.93
C PRO A 715 -8.90 -25.62 22.86
N ARG A 716 -8.99 -26.73 22.10
CA ARG A 716 -8.09 -27.00 20.95
C ARG A 716 -8.17 -25.96 19.83
N THR A 717 -9.19 -25.11 19.84
CA THR A 717 -9.40 -23.98 18.94
C THR A 717 -8.84 -22.66 19.49
N CYS A 718 -8.11 -22.68 20.62
CA CYS A 718 -7.58 -21.48 21.26
C CYS A 718 -6.71 -20.65 20.28
N GLY A 719 -7.18 -19.44 19.97
CA GLY A 719 -6.56 -18.49 19.06
C GLY A 719 -5.53 -17.56 19.70
N LEU A 720 -5.27 -17.67 21.01
CA LEU A 720 -4.40 -16.77 21.76
C LEU A 720 -2.97 -16.75 21.20
N LYS A 721 -2.47 -15.52 21.04
CA LYS A 721 -1.11 -15.12 20.68
C LYS A 721 -0.41 -14.45 21.86
N THR A 722 -1.14 -13.66 22.65
CA THR A 722 -0.61 -12.95 23.82
C THR A 722 -1.46 -13.23 25.04
N LEU A 723 -0.80 -13.63 26.13
CA LEU A 723 -1.38 -13.73 27.46
C LEU A 723 -0.44 -13.02 28.45
N ASP A 724 -0.83 -11.83 28.89
CA ASP A 724 -0.14 -11.09 29.96
C ASP A 724 -1.04 -11.00 31.19
N LEU A 725 -0.63 -11.68 32.26
CA LEU A 725 -1.27 -11.72 33.58
C LEU A 725 -0.33 -11.19 34.67
N SER A 726 0.75 -10.52 34.28
CA SER A 726 1.83 -10.13 35.18
C SER A 726 1.39 -9.11 36.24
N ARG A 727 2.13 -9.01 37.35
CA ARG A 727 1.89 -8.05 38.44
C ARG A 727 0.47 -8.17 39.00
N ASN A 728 0.11 -9.35 39.47
CA ASN A 728 -1.18 -9.67 40.09
C ASN A 728 -0.95 -10.48 41.38
N SER A 729 -2.00 -11.08 41.94
CA SER A 729 -1.93 -12.01 43.10
C SER A 729 -2.46 -13.40 42.74
N LEU A 730 -2.20 -13.85 41.51
CA LEU A 730 -2.59 -15.18 41.02
C LEU A 730 -1.74 -16.28 41.67
N GLN A 731 -2.34 -17.45 41.89
CA GLN A 731 -1.74 -18.58 42.60
C GLN A 731 -2.03 -19.92 41.89
N GLY A 732 -1.49 -21.02 42.42
CA GLY A 732 -1.64 -22.35 41.82
C GLY A 732 -0.70 -22.56 40.64
N GLN A 733 -0.94 -23.62 39.87
CA GLN A 733 -0.05 -24.04 38.77
C GLN A 733 -0.47 -23.46 37.41
N ILE A 734 0.47 -23.45 36.46
CA ILE A 734 0.21 -23.10 35.06
C ILE A 734 -0.72 -24.17 34.43
N PRO A 735 -1.90 -23.81 33.91
CA PRO A 735 -2.87 -24.77 33.38
C PRO A 735 -2.31 -25.68 32.29
N GLN A 736 -2.49 -27.00 32.43
CA GLN A 736 -2.00 -27.93 31.39
C GLN A 736 -2.72 -27.70 30.06
N SER A 737 -4.00 -27.28 30.12
CA SER A 737 -4.81 -26.96 28.95
C SER A 737 -4.25 -25.80 28.10
N LEU A 738 -3.44 -24.89 28.66
CA LEU A 738 -2.80 -23.79 27.91
C LEU A 738 -1.95 -24.29 26.73
N SER A 739 -1.46 -25.53 26.78
CA SER A 739 -0.77 -26.20 25.66
C SER A 739 -1.61 -26.36 24.39
N ASN A 740 -2.94 -26.20 24.46
CA ASN A 740 -3.82 -26.18 23.30
C ASN A 740 -3.71 -24.87 22.48
N CYS A 741 -3.21 -23.77 23.06
CA CYS A 741 -3.04 -22.49 22.38
C CYS A 741 -1.77 -22.49 21.50
N MET A 742 -1.82 -23.21 20.37
CA MET A 742 -0.64 -23.44 19.52
C MET A 742 -0.06 -22.17 18.86
N MET A 743 -0.84 -21.08 18.83
CA MET A 743 -0.47 -19.79 18.25
C MET A 743 0.19 -18.82 19.26
N LEU A 744 0.39 -19.24 20.51
CA LEU A 744 0.93 -18.41 21.58
C LEU A 744 2.37 -17.96 21.26
N GLU A 745 2.57 -16.64 21.19
CA GLU A 745 3.83 -15.94 20.90
C GLU A 745 4.41 -15.26 22.16
N VAL A 746 3.54 -14.71 23.02
CA VAL A 746 3.90 -14.00 24.25
C VAL A 746 3.15 -14.58 25.44
N LEU A 747 3.90 -14.99 26.48
CA LEU A 747 3.37 -15.39 27.78
C LEU A 747 4.13 -14.65 28.90
N ASP A 748 3.46 -13.70 29.55
CA ASP A 748 3.96 -13.05 30.77
C ASP A 748 3.02 -13.35 31.95
N ILE A 749 3.55 -14.01 32.97
CA ILE A 749 2.88 -14.29 34.25
C ILE A 749 3.73 -13.82 35.44
N GLY A 750 4.72 -12.96 35.20
CA GLY A 750 5.67 -12.51 36.21
C GLY A 750 5.04 -11.70 37.34
N ASN A 751 5.67 -11.69 38.52
CA ASN A 751 5.23 -10.98 39.72
C ASN A 751 3.83 -11.43 40.17
N ASN A 752 3.73 -12.71 40.53
CA ASN A 752 2.53 -13.38 41.02
C ASN A 752 2.92 -14.37 42.15
N GLN A 753 2.04 -15.31 42.49
CA GLN A 753 2.27 -16.39 43.47
C GLN A 753 2.14 -17.79 42.83
N ILE A 754 2.44 -17.91 41.53
CA ILE A 754 2.34 -19.17 40.77
C ILE A 754 3.37 -20.17 41.29
N GLU A 755 2.96 -21.42 41.44
CA GLU A 755 3.74 -22.55 41.93
C GLU A 755 3.85 -23.68 40.88
N GLY A 756 4.65 -24.70 41.18
CA GLY A 756 4.91 -25.83 40.28
C GLY A 756 6.29 -25.74 39.61
N GLY A 757 6.43 -26.42 38.48
CA GLY A 757 7.69 -26.51 37.73
C GLY A 757 7.67 -25.78 36.38
N PHE A 758 8.79 -25.83 35.67
CA PHE A 758 8.93 -25.25 34.34
C PHE A 758 7.88 -25.85 33.36
N PRO A 759 7.21 -25.04 32.50
CA PRO A 759 5.98 -25.41 31.80
C PRO A 759 6.21 -26.30 30.56
N CYS A 760 6.76 -27.51 30.78
CA CYS A 760 7.12 -28.43 29.69
C CYS A 760 5.96 -28.96 28.84
N HIS A 761 4.71 -28.77 29.29
CA HIS A 761 3.53 -29.03 28.47
C HIS A 761 3.39 -28.03 27.30
N LEU A 762 3.95 -26.80 27.42
CA LEU A 762 3.94 -25.80 26.34
C LEU A 762 4.95 -26.10 25.22
N LYS A 763 5.71 -27.20 25.26
CA LYS A 763 6.74 -27.51 24.25
C LYS A 763 6.23 -27.57 22.79
N ASN A 764 4.94 -27.73 22.59
CA ASN A 764 4.33 -27.76 21.25
C ASN A 764 3.96 -26.36 20.71
N THR A 765 4.11 -25.27 21.47
CA THR A 765 3.82 -23.89 20.99
C THR A 765 4.94 -23.37 20.08
N THR A 766 4.93 -23.82 18.82
CA THR A 766 5.98 -23.50 17.82
C THR A 766 6.16 -22.00 17.50
N LYS A 767 5.26 -21.14 18.01
CA LYS A 767 5.29 -19.69 17.82
C LYS A 767 5.86 -18.89 19.00
N MET A 768 6.13 -19.54 20.14
CA MET A 768 6.60 -18.84 21.35
C MET A 768 7.89 -18.03 21.11
N ARG A 769 7.84 -16.75 21.52
CA ARG A 769 8.94 -15.77 21.41
C ARG A 769 9.32 -15.17 22.77
N VAL A 770 8.33 -14.91 23.63
CA VAL A 770 8.53 -14.23 24.91
C VAL A 770 7.95 -15.09 26.04
N LEU A 771 8.78 -15.42 27.01
CA LEU A 771 8.42 -16.23 28.18
C LEU A 771 8.91 -15.55 29.46
N VAL A 772 7.99 -14.91 30.19
CA VAL A 772 8.28 -14.19 31.43
C VAL A 772 7.50 -14.78 32.59
N MET A 773 8.22 -15.24 33.61
CA MET A 773 7.68 -15.88 34.82
C MET A 773 8.36 -15.38 36.10
N ARG A 774 9.10 -14.28 36.01
CA ARG A 774 9.91 -13.73 37.11
C ARG A 774 9.09 -13.49 38.37
N GLY A 775 9.65 -13.55 39.57
CA GLY A 775 8.95 -13.19 40.81
C GLY A 775 7.73 -14.07 41.08
N ASN A 776 7.94 -15.38 41.18
CA ASN A 776 6.93 -16.39 41.47
C ASN A 776 7.52 -17.44 42.45
N LYS A 777 6.81 -18.56 42.66
CA LYS A 777 7.22 -19.69 43.52
C LYS A 777 7.50 -20.96 42.68
N LEU A 778 7.98 -20.78 41.44
CA LEU A 778 8.30 -21.90 40.54
C LEU A 778 9.59 -22.57 41.00
N SER A 779 9.66 -23.91 40.92
CA SER A 779 10.76 -24.69 41.49
C SER A 779 11.14 -25.93 40.65
N GLY A 780 12.24 -26.56 41.02
CA GLY A 780 12.75 -27.76 40.36
C GLY A 780 13.66 -27.45 39.16
N GLN A 781 13.66 -28.34 38.16
CA GLN A 781 14.54 -28.23 37.00
C GLN A 781 14.04 -27.20 35.97
N LEU A 782 14.95 -26.35 35.50
CA LEU A 782 14.72 -25.46 34.36
C LEU A 782 14.87 -26.25 33.05
N GLY A 783 13.94 -26.09 32.11
CA GLY A 783 13.94 -26.84 30.85
C GLY A 783 13.41 -28.28 30.96
N CYS A 784 13.27 -28.96 29.82
CA CYS A 784 12.56 -30.24 29.74
C CYS A 784 13.49 -31.41 29.44
N PRO A 785 13.35 -32.57 30.12
CA PRO A 785 14.24 -33.71 29.92
C PRO A 785 14.02 -34.42 28.56
N ASP A 786 12.76 -34.57 28.12
CA ASP A 786 12.40 -35.34 26.92
C ASP A 786 12.16 -34.45 25.68
N ILE A 787 13.26 -33.97 25.09
CA ILE A 787 13.27 -33.17 23.86
C ILE A 787 13.99 -33.93 22.72
N ASN A 788 13.20 -34.60 21.88
CA ASN A 788 13.66 -35.23 20.63
C ASN A 788 13.33 -34.41 19.36
N ASN A 789 12.43 -33.41 19.48
CA ASN A 789 12.11 -32.43 18.43
C ASN A 789 12.69 -31.06 18.81
N SER A 790 12.56 -30.01 17.98
CA SER A 790 12.98 -28.64 18.33
C SER A 790 11.78 -27.77 18.79
N PRO A 791 11.42 -27.74 20.08
CA PRO A 791 10.45 -26.80 20.63
C PRO A 791 11.06 -25.40 20.73
N TRP A 792 10.22 -24.38 20.54
CA TRP A 792 10.54 -22.96 20.75
C TRP A 792 11.74 -22.44 19.94
N ASP A 793 11.84 -22.81 18.66
CA ASP A 793 12.83 -22.30 17.70
C ASP A 793 12.88 -20.75 17.64
N LEU A 794 11.77 -20.07 17.93
CA LEU A 794 11.61 -18.62 17.84
C LEU A 794 11.83 -17.87 19.17
N LEU A 795 12.18 -18.56 20.26
CA LEU A 795 12.32 -17.94 21.58
C LEU A 795 13.42 -16.88 21.60
N GLN A 796 13.09 -15.67 22.04
CA GLN A 796 13.99 -14.50 22.06
C GLN A 796 14.08 -13.83 23.44
N ILE A 797 13.02 -13.83 24.25
CA ILE A 797 13.03 -13.28 25.62
C ILE A 797 12.65 -14.38 26.60
N VAL A 798 13.53 -14.64 27.57
CA VAL A 798 13.30 -15.56 28.70
C VAL A 798 13.66 -14.84 29.99
N ASP A 799 12.69 -14.64 30.87
CA ASP A 799 12.89 -14.02 32.19
C ASP A 799 12.22 -14.86 33.28
N LEU A 800 13.03 -15.58 34.04
CA LEU A 800 12.64 -16.52 35.09
C LEU A 800 13.22 -16.12 36.45
N ALA A 801 13.69 -14.87 36.58
CA ALA A 801 14.37 -14.37 37.76
C ALA A 801 13.50 -14.41 39.02
N SER A 802 14.08 -14.41 40.22
CA SER A 802 13.34 -14.37 41.50
C SER A 802 12.33 -15.53 41.64
N ASN A 803 12.83 -16.76 41.62
CA ASN A 803 12.07 -18.02 41.75
C ASN A 803 12.89 -19.04 42.58
N ASP A 804 12.41 -20.29 42.70
CA ASP A 804 13.05 -21.38 43.45
C ASP A 804 13.58 -22.51 42.54
N PHE A 805 13.99 -22.20 41.29
CA PHE A 805 14.59 -23.20 40.39
C PHE A 805 15.96 -23.67 40.92
N SER A 806 16.27 -24.96 40.75
CA SER A 806 17.42 -25.62 41.39
C SER A 806 18.50 -26.15 40.45
N THR A 807 18.20 -26.34 39.16
CA THR A 807 19.17 -26.87 38.17
C THR A 807 19.03 -26.21 36.80
N LEU A 808 20.17 -26.05 36.12
CA LEU A 808 20.28 -25.50 34.78
C LEU A 808 19.59 -26.36 33.70
N PRO A 809 19.19 -25.76 32.56
CA PRO A 809 18.66 -26.50 31.43
C PRO A 809 19.72 -27.40 30.78
N PRO A 810 19.36 -28.62 30.34
CA PRO A 810 20.27 -29.48 29.60
C PRO A 810 20.77 -28.79 28.31
N GLU A 811 22.05 -29.00 27.93
CA GLU A 811 22.60 -28.37 26.70
C GLU A 811 21.77 -28.66 25.43
N ARG A 812 21.11 -29.81 25.37
CA ARG A 812 20.21 -30.18 24.25
C ARG A 812 19.00 -29.24 24.15
N CYS A 813 18.50 -28.72 25.27
CA CYS A 813 17.40 -27.77 25.33
C CYS A 813 17.85 -26.39 24.80
N LEU A 814 18.98 -25.88 25.28
CA LEU A 814 19.53 -24.58 24.83
C LEU A 814 19.74 -24.53 23.31
N ARG A 815 20.19 -25.64 22.70
CA ARG A 815 20.40 -25.73 21.24
C ARG A 815 19.12 -25.60 20.41
N THR A 816 17.91 -25.65 20.98
CA THR A 816 16.66 -25.45 20.24
C THR A 816 16.23 -23.99 20.12
N TRP A 817 16.82 -23.05 20.86
CA TRP A 817 16.47 -21.63 20.78
C TRP A 817 17.21 -20.96 19.62
N LYS A 818 16.70 -21.13 18.39
CA LYS A 818 17.40 -20.71 17.16
C LYS A 818 17.42 -19.20 16.94
N ALA A 819 16.35 -18.48 17.29
CA ALA A 819 16.29 -17.02 17.16
C ALA A 819 17.33 -16.26 18.01
N MET A 820 17.84 -16.87 19.10
CA MET A 820 19.00 -16.36 19.85
C MET A 820 20.34 -16.72 19.22
N GLN A 821 20.41 -17.74 18.36
CA GLN A 821 21.63 -18.17 17.65
C GLN A 821 21.88 -17.26 16.44
N ASP A 822 20.91 -17.15 15.53
CA ASP A 822 20.95 -16.28 14.35
C ASP A 822 19.67 -15.43 14.26
N ASN A 823 19.80 -14.15 13.88
CA ASN A 823 18.74 -13.15 14.02
C ASN A 823 17.63 -13.27 12.94
N ASP A 824 16.36 -13.16 13.37
CA ASP A 824 15.15 -13.46 12.57
C ASP A 824 14.51 -12.20 11.92
N GLY A 825 15.35 -11.21 11.56
CA GLY A 825 14.96 -9.97 10.88
C GLY A 825 14.88 -8.71 11.77
N HIS A 826 14.32 -7.63 11.22
CA HIS A 826 14.22 -6.29 11.86
C HIS A 826 12.79 -5.87 12.24
N ASP A 827 11.77 -6.68 11.95
CA ASP A 827 10.38 -6.38 12.33
C ASP A 827 10.18 -6.40 13.86
N HIS A 828 9.00 -5.93 14.29
CA HIS A 828 8.52 -6.03 15.66
C HIS A 828 7.33 -7.00 15.79
N LEU A 829 7.02 -7.38 17.02
CA LEU A 829 5.79 -8.09 17.36
C LEU A 829 4.63 -7.10 17.31
N GLN A 830 3.66 -7.41 16.45
CA GLN A 830 2.43 -6.66 16.29
C GLN A 830 1.32 -7.60 15.84
N LEU A 831 0.12 -7.43 16.38
CA LEU A 831 -1.09 -8.07 15.88
C LEU A 831 -1.88 -7.08 15.06
N SER A 832 -1.84 -7.19 13.74
CA SER A 832 -2.80 -6.52 12.86
C SER A 832 -4.19 -7.14 13.03
N PHE A 833 -5.19 -6.29 13.25
CA PHE A 833 -6.61 -6.66 13.25
C PHE A 833 -7.36 -5.79 12.23
N LEU A 834 -8.54 -6.23 11.81
CA LEU A 834 -9.38 -5.61 10.77
C LEU A 834 -8.80 -5.46 9.35
N GLY A 835 -7.47 -5.42 9.16
CA GLY A 835 -6.79 -5.47 7.85
C GLY A 835 -6.98 -4.26 6.93
N ILE A 836 -7.91 -3.35 7.23
CA ILE A 836 -8.37 -2.26 6.35
C ILE A 836 -7.92 -0.88 6.87
N SER A 837 -7.53 -0.77 8.14
CA SER A 837 -7.37 0.52 8.85
C SER A 837 -5.97 0.81 9.39
N GLY A 838 -4.97 -0.06 9.16
CA GLY A 838 -3.62 0.11 9.70
C GLY A 838 -3.48 -0.04 11.22
N LEU A 839 -4.58 -0.35 11.94
CA LEU A 839 -4.59 -0.57 13.38
C LEU A 839 -3.92 -1.90 13.76
N TYR A 840 -3.09 -1.85 14.80
CA TYR A 840 -2.39 -3.01 15.34
C TYR A 840 -2.27 -2.92 16.87
N TYR A 841 -2.18 -4.07 17.54
CA TYR A 841 -1.79 -4.15 18.94
C TYR A 841 -0.29 -4.38 19.05
N GLN A 842 0.39 -3.68 19.97
CA GLN A 842 1.80 -3.91 20.31
C GLN A 842 1.89 -4.54 21.71
N ASP A 843 2.58 -5.67 21.78
CA ASP A 843 2.83 -6.34 23.06
C ASP A 843 3.80 -5.51 23.91
N THR A 844 3.51 -5.40 25.21
CA THR A 844 4.43 -4.82 26.19
C THR A 844 5.07 -5.91 27.04
N VAL A 845 6.34 -5.73 27.43
CA VAL A 845 7.01 -6.63 28.38
C VAL A 845 7.93 -5.85 29.32
N THR A 846 8.00 -6.25 30.59
CA THR A 846 9.02 -5.73 31.52
C THR A 846 10.29 -6.58 31.42
N VAL A 847 11.45 -5.97 31.20
CA VAL A 847 12.76 -6.64 31.23
C VAL A 847 13.79 -5.83 32.00
N THR A 848 14.80 -6.48 32.58
CA THR A 848 15.93 -5.78 33.22
C THR A 848 17.08 -5.62 32.23
N VAL A 849 17.39 -4.36 31.88
CA VAL A 849 18.42 -3.98 30.90
C VAL A 849 19.48 -3.13 31.61
N LYS A 850 20.74 -3.59 31.63
CA LYS A 850 21.89 -2.86 32.21
C LYS A 850 21.63 -2.38 33.65
N GLY A 851 20.93 -3.20 34.45
CA GLY A 851 20.56 -2.90 35.84
C GLY A 851 19.30 -2.04 36.03
N LEU A 852 18.65 -1.59 34.95
CA LEU A 852 17.40 -0.83 34.99
C LEU A 852 16.22 -1.72 34.59
N THR A 853 15.10 -1.61 35.29
CA THR A 853 13.85 -2.29 34.89
C THR A 853 13.12 -1.44 33.86
N LEU A 854 13.06 -1.89 32.62
CA LEU A 854 12.46 -1.18 31.49
C LEU A 854 11.17 -1.86 31.02
N GLU A 855 10.22 -1.03 30.60
CA GLU A 855 9.01 -1.44 29.90
C GLU A 855 9.24 -1.31 28.39
N LEU A 856 9.38 -2.44 27.69
CA LEU A 856 9.46 -2.45 26.23
C LEU A 856 8.04 -2.38 25.67
N VAL A 857 7.59 -1.20 25.30
CA VAL A 857 6.27 -0.97 24.67
C VAL A 857 6.18 -1.48 23.23
N LYS A 858 7.32 -1.86 22.63
CA LYS A 858 7.42 -2.40 21.28
C LYS A 858 8.53 -3.46 21.23
N ILE A 859 8.15 -4.72 21.18
CA ILE A 859 9.10 -5.84 21.19
C ILE A 859 9.66 -6.06 19.78
N LEU A 860 10.89 -5.60 19.52
CA LEU A 860 11.59 -5.89 18.27
C LEU A 860 12.02 -7.37 18.23
N LYS A 861 11.93 -8.04 17.08
CA LYS A 861 12.41 -9.44 16.92
C LYS A 861 13.92 -9.59 17.14
N VAL A 862 14.68 -8.50 16.99
CA VAL A 862 16.14 -8.41 17.22
C VAL A 862 16.53 -8.19 18.68
N PHE A 863 15.56 -8.01 19.60
CA PHE A 863 15.83 -7.91 21.03
C PHE A 863 15.76 -9.29 21.70
N THR A 864 16.87 -9.67 22.33
CA THR A 864 17.10 -11.01 22.88
C THR A 864 17.66 -10.93 24.30
N SER A 865 17.11 -11.70 25.22
CA SER A 865 17.53 -11.69 26.63
C SER A 865 17.28 -13.02 27.34
N ILE A 866 18.20 -13.39 28.22
CA ILE A 866 18.05 -14.47 29.19
C ILE A 866 18.32 -13.89 30.58
N ASP A 867 17.30 -13.88 31.44
CA ASP A 867 17.42 -13.58 32.86
C ASP A 867 16.93 -14.78 33.69
N ILE A 868 17.80 -15.32 34.52
CA ILE A 868 17.52 -16.42 35.47
C ILE A 868 18.05 -16.08 36.88
N SER A 869 18.25 -14.80 37.20
CA SER A 869 18.89 -14.40 38.46
C SER A 869 18.04 -14.66 39.69
N GLU A 870 18.64 -14.54 40.88
CA GLU A 870 17.94 -14.65 42.18
C GLU A 870 17.10 -15.94 42.26
N ASN A 871 17.78 -17.07 42.06
CA ASN A 871 17.22 -18.42 42.11
C ASN A 871 18.17 -19.32 42.95
N ARG A 872 17.93 -20.63 42.99
CA ARG A 872 18.78 -21.61 43.69
C ARG A 872 19.53 -22.52 42.71
N ILE A 873 19.82 -22.01 41.50
CA ILE A 873 20.30 -22.83 40.40
C ILE A 873 21.75 -23.26 40.66
N SER A 874 21.94 -24.56 40.80
CA SER A 874 23.26 -25.20 40.91
C SER A 874 23.70 -25.83 39.58
N GLY A 875 25.01 -25.94 39.40
CA GLY A 875 25.64 -26.54 38.22
C GLY A 875 26.76 -25.69 37.62
N GLN A 876 27.37 -26.20 36.55
CA GLN A 876 28.33 -25.45 35.74
C GLN A 876 27.62 -24.72 34.60
N ILE A 877 28.04 -23.50 34.29
CA ILE A 877 27.51 -22.73 33.16
C ILE A 877 27.78 -23.52 31.85
N PRO A 878 26.77 -23.82 31.00
CA PRO A 878 26.97 -24.74 29.88
C PRO A 878 27.69 -24.06 28.70
N ASN A 879 28.59 -24.79 28.03
CA ASN A 879 29.33 -24.27 26.87
C ASN A 879 28.38 -23.87 25.72
N ALA A 880 27.23 -24.53 25.61
CA ALA A 880 26.19 -24.26 24.62
C ALA A 880 25.65 -22.81 24.65
N LEU A 881 25.73 -22.07 25.77
CA LEU A 881 25.30 -20.66 25.78
C LEU A 881 26.10 -19.82 24.77
N GLY A 882 27.36 -20.17 24.53
CA GLY A 882 28.23 -19.51 23.53
C GLY A 882 27.81 -19.69 22.06
N THR A 883 26.70 -20.38 21.77
CA THR A 883 26.11 -20.39 20.41
C THR A 883 25.10 -19.26 20.18
N PHE A 884 24.66 -18.55 21.22
CA PHE A 884 23.64 -17.50 21.12
C PHE A 884 24.20 -16.16 20.59
N LYS A 885 24.76 -16.14 19.39
CA LYS A 885 25.45 -14.96 18.82
C LYS A 885 24.58 -13.71 18.72
N SER A 886 23.25 -13.86 18.73
CA SER A 886 22.30 -12.75 18.70
C SER A 886 21.90 -12.24 20.09
N LEU A 887 22.36 -12.86 21.19
CA LEU A 887 21.97 -12.52 22.57
C LEU A 887 22.52 -11.16 23.03
N ARG A 888 21.64 -10.26 23.49
CA ARG A 888 22.04 -8.93 24.00
C ARG A 888 22.22 -8.89 25.51
N LEU A 889 21.43 -9.64 26.28
CA LEU A 889 21.45 -9.58 27.75
C LEU A 889 21.52 -10.99 28.35
N LEU A 890 22.47 -11.21 29.26
CA LEU A 890 22.59 -12.44 30.04
C LEU A 890 22.75 -12.11 31.54
N ASN A 891 21.77 -12.49 32.34
CA ASN A 891 21.80 -12.36 33.79
C ASN A 891 21.59 -13.74 34.44
N MET A 892 22.60 -14.20 35.19
CA MET A 892 22.58 -15.45 35.96
C MET A 892 23.00 -15.21 37.41
N SER A 893 22.94 -13.95 37.87
CA SER A 893 23.40 -13.55 39.20
C SER A 893 22.55 -14.12 40.35
N GLY A 894 23.06 -14.13 41.58
CA GLY A 894 22.30 -14.59 42.75
C GLY A 894 21.83 -16.04 42.65
N ASN A 895 22.78 -16.97 42.45
CA ASN A 895 22.53 -18.40 42.24
C ASN A 895 23.65 -19.24 42.90
N GLU A 896 23.59 -20.57 42.74
CA GLU A 896 24.56 -21.53 43.28
C GLU A 896 25.51 -22.10 42.19
N LEU A 897 25.75 -21.34 41.11
CA LEU A 897 26.57 -21.79 39.96
C LEU A 897 28.04 -21.92 40.36
N PHE A 898 28.70 -23.00 39.90
CA PHE A 898 30.09 -23.32 40.26
C PHE A 898 30.93 -23.73 39.06
N GLY A 899 32.25 -23.85 39.27
CA GLY A 899 33.20 -24.18 38.20
C GLY A 899 33.63 -22.95 37.40
N PRO A 900 34.41 -23.15 36.33
CA PRO A 900 34.96 -22.07 35.52
C PRO A 900 33.88 -21.40 34.66
N ILE A 901 34.08 -20.10 34.38
CA ILE A 901 33.32 -19.40 33.34
C ILE A 901 33.68 -19.99 31.96
N PRO A 902 32.71 -20.39 31.11
CA PRO A 902 33.02 -20.94 29.79
C PRO A 902 33.70 -19.93 28.86
N PRO A 903 34.84 -20.27 28.23
CA PRO A 903 35.46 -19.42 27.20
C PRO A 903 34.54 -19.17 26.00
N SER A 904 33.57 -20.07 25.73
CA SER A 904 32.61 -19.92 24.62
C SER A 904 31.68 -18.71 24.77
N LEU A 905 31.51 -18.15 25.97
CA LEU A 905 30.78 -16.89 26.16
C LEU A 905 31.43 -15.73 25.41
N GLY A 906 32.74 -15.79 25.12
CA GLY A 906 33.44 -14.81 24.27
C GLY A 906 32.95 -14.73 22.81
N ASN A 907 32.11 -15.67 22.36
CA ASN A 907 31.51 -15.67 21.03
C ASN A 907 30.27 -14.74 20.93
N LEU A 908 29.75 -14.24 22.05
CA LEU A 908 28.51 -13.47 22.13
C LEU A 908 28.74 -11.99 21.74
N GLN A 909 29.24 -11.74 20.53
CA GLN A 909 29.82 -10.44 20.16
C GLN A 909 28.86 -9.24 20.32
N VAL A 910 27.54 -9.43 20.19
CA VAL A 910 26.52 -8.37 20.37
C VAL A 910 26.02 -8.21 21.82
N LEU A 911 26.59 -8.94 22.79
CA LEU A 911 26.17 -8.91 24.19
C LEU A 911 26.48 -7.54 24.81
N GLU A 912 25.44 -6.91 25.37
CA GLU A 912 25.47 -5.57 25.97
C GLU A 912 25.52 -5.61 27.50
N SER A 913 25.08 -6.71 28.14
CA SER A 913 25.03 -6.85 29.60
C SER A 913 25.31 -8.29 30.01
N LEU A 914 26.28 -8.47 30.92
CA LEU A 914 26.63 -9.75 31.53
C LEU A 914 26.71 -9.61 33.05
N ASP A 915 25.79 -10.24 33.78
CA ASP A 915 25.86 -10.34 35.24
C ASP A 915 25.90 -11.82 35.68
N LEU A 916 27.02 -12.21 36.29
CA LEU A 916 27.26 -13.52 36.89
C LEU A 916 27.61 -13.37 38.39
N SER A 917 27.31 -12.22 38.99
CA SER A 917 27.68 -11.94 40.38
C SER A 917 26.91 -12.80 41.39
N ARG A 918 27.38 -12.84 42.65
CA ARG A 918 26.73 -13.59 43.74
C ARG A 918 26.51 -15.06 43.38
N ASN A 919 27.60 -15.74 43.05
CA ASN A 919 27.64 -17.15 42.66
C ASN A 919 28.88 -17.82 43.29
N ASN A 920 29.15 -19.07 42.91
CA ASN A 920 30.25 -19.89 43.43
C ASN A 920 31.29 -20.23 42.33
N LEU A 921 31.43 -19.38 41.31
CA LEU A 921 32.29 -19.60 40.14
C LEU A 921 33.77 -19.57 40.53
N THR A 922 34.57 -20.44 39.92
CA THR A 922 35.99 -20.66 40.24
C THR A 922 36.91 -20.33 39.06
N ASP A 923 38.23 -20.54 39.27
CA ASP A 923 39.27 -20.41 38.27
C ASP A 923 39.47 -18.97 37.74
N ASN A 924 40.22 -18.83 36.66
CA ASN A 924 40.54 -17.53 36.06
C ASN A 924 39.38 -17.05 35.17
N ILE A 925 39.19 -15.72 35.07
CA ILE A 925 38.32 -15.14 34.03
C ILE A 925 38.92 -15.50 32.66
N PRO A 926 38.20 -16.17 31.74
CA PRO A 926 38.75 -16.55 30.45
C PRO A 926 39.10 -15.31 29.60
N PRO A 927 40.30 -15.26 28.99
CA PRO A 927 40.67 -14.17 28.08
C PRO A 927 39.69 -13.99 26.91
N ALA A 928 39.00 -15.05 26.48
CA ALA A 928 38.01 -14.97 25.40
C ALA A 928 36.87 -13.95 25.64
N LEU A 929 36.54 -13.61 26.89
CA LEU A 929 35.52 -12.58 27.17
C LEU A 929 35.96 -11.17 26.75
N THR A 930 37.26 -10.91 26.51
CA THR A 930 37.70 -9.60 25.99
C THR A 930 37.21 -9.31 24.58
N ASN A 931 36.67 -10.31 23.87
CA ASN A 931 36.09 -10.16 22.53
C ASN A 931 34.67 -9.57 22.54
N LEU A 932 34.09 -9.34 23.72
CA LEU A 932 32.73 -8.80 23.90
C LEU A 932 32.71 -7.28 23.72
N ASN A 933 32.93 -6.83 22.49
CA ASN A 933 33.16 -5.41 22.16
C ASN A 933 31.96 -4.49 22.42
N PHE A 934 30.73 -5.02 22.46
CA PHE A 934 29.51 -4.24 22.73
C PHE A 934 29.10 -4.22 24.22
N LEU A 935 29.88 -4.86 25.11
CA LEU A 935 29.52 -5.07 26.51
C LEU A 935 29.52 -3.76 27.31
N ALA A 936 28.34 -3.24 27.65
CA ALA A 936 28.17 -1.99 28.39
C ALA A 936 28.10 -2.20 29.91
N LEU A 937 27.66 -3.38 30.37
CA LEU A 937 27.66 -3.76 31.79
C LEU A 937 28.30 -5.13 31.99
N LEU A 938 29.27 -5.20 32.90
CA LEU A 938 29.87 -6.44 33.40
C LEU A 938 29.82 -6.44 34.93
N ASN A 939 29.37 -7.55 35.51
CA ASN A 939 29.43 -7.77 36.95
C ASN A 939 29.74 -9.26 37.26
N LEU A 940 30.90 -9.49 37.88
CA LEU A 940 31.42 -10.80 38.30
C LEU A 940 31.65 -10.85 39.82
N SER A 941 31.16 -9.85 40.56
CA SER A 941 31.42 -9.68 41.99
C SER A 941 30.86 -10.84 42.84
N TYR A 942 31.42 -11.04 44.03
CA TYR A 942 31.01 -12.07 44.99
C TYR A 942 30.97 -13.48 44.37
N ASN A 943 32.13 -13.93 43.89
CA ASN A 943 32.43 -15.27 43.39
C ASN A 943 33.74 -15.79 43.99
N ARG A 944 34.26 -16.93 43.54
CA ARG A 944 35.57 -17.50 43.93
C ARG A 944 36.61 -17.42 42.80
N LEU A 945 36.47 -16.45 41.89
CA LEU A 945 37.39 -16.25 40.76
C LEU A 945 38.77 -15.83 41.26
N MET A 946 39.82 -16.25 40.55
CA MET A 946 41.22 -16.00 40.93
C MET A 946 42.09 -15.59 39.73
N GLY A 947 43.35 -15.25 40.00
CA GLY A 947 44.31 -14.86 38.97
C GLY A 947 44.18 -13.42 38.47
N LEU A 948 44.80 -13.13 37.34
CA LEU A 948 44.86 -11.82 36.71
C LEU A 948 43.55 -11.48 35.96
N ILE A 949 43.02 -10.28 36.16
CA ILE A 949 41.91 -9.76 35.33
C ILE A 949 42.40 -9.57 33.87
N PRO A 950 41.74 -10.21 32.87
CA PRO A 950 42.10 -10.02 31.46
C PRO A 950 42.02 -8.57 31.02
N SER A 951 43.00 -8.12 30.25
CA SER A 951 43.06 -6.77 29.70
C SER A 951 42.62 -6.78 28.24
N GLY A 952 41.55 -6.04 27.94
CA GLY A 952 41.04 -5.74 26.61
C GLY A 952 40.32 -4.40 26.63
N SER A 953 40.08 -3.79 25.47
CA SER A 953 39.55 -2.42 25.34
C SER A 953 38.29 -2.20 26.20
N GLN A 954 37.25 -3.01 26.01
CA GLN A 954 36.01 -2.91 26.78
C GLN A 954 36.15 -3.42 28.23
N PHE A 955 36.97 -4.45 28.47
CA PHE A 955 37.20 -4.98 29.83
C PHE A 955 37.88 -3.97 30.76
N ALA A 956 38.68 -3.06 30.20
CA ALA A 956 39.37 -2.00 30.93
C ALA A 956 38.45 -0.85 31.38
N THR A 957 37.22 -0.73 30.85
CA THR A 957 36.29 0.35 31.24
C THR A 957 35.51 0.06 32.53
N PHE A 958 35.48 -1.18 33.00
CA PHE A 958 34.71 -1.57 34.19
C PHE A 958 35.43 -1.22 35.50
N GLY A 959 34.66 -0.77 36.49
CA GLY A 959 35.16 -0.39 37.81
C GLY A 959 35.53 -1.57 38.71
N SER A 960 36.18 -1.29 39.83
CA SER A 960 36.53 -2.30 40.85
C SER A 960 35.30 -3.01 41.46
N SER A 961 34.14 -2.35 41.47
CA SER A 961 32.85 -2.91 41.89
C SER A 961 32.45 -4.17 41.11
N SER A 962 32.76 -4.23 39.80
CA SER A 962 32.46 -5.39 38.95
C SER A 962 33.22 -6.67 39.35
N TYR A 963 34.25 -6.56 40.19
CA TYR A 963 35.17 -7.66 40.54
C TYR A 963 35.29 -7.92 42.04
N VAL A 964 34.66 -7.10 42.90
CA VAL A 964 34.77 -7.17 44.36
C VAL A 964 34.35 -8.54 44.92
N GLY A 965 34.91 -8.96 46.06
CA GLY A 965 34.57 -10.24 46.69
C GLY A 965 35.24 -11.48 46.07
N ASN A 966 36.10 -11.32 45.06
CA ASN A 966 36.88 -12.38 44.44
C ASN A 966 38.35 -12.41 44.90
N MET A 967 39.07 -13.47 44.54
CA MET A 967 40.53 -13.63 44.76
C MET A 967 41.40 -13.04 43.63
N LEU A 968 40.80 -12.29 42.71
CA LEU A 968 41.43 -11.63 41.55
C LEU A 968 42.54 -10.62 41.92
N CYS A 969 43.35 -10.24 40.93
CA CYS A 969 44.39 -9.21 41.00
C CYS A 969 44.59 -8.50 39.65
N GLY A 970 45.25 -7.33 39.67
CA GLY A 970 45.42 -6.46 38.49
C GLY A 970 44.33 -5.39 38.34
N LYS A 971 44.53 -4.42 37.44
CA LYS A 971 43.58 -3.31 37.21
C LYS A 971 42.20 -3.86 36.82
N PRO A 972 41.09 -3.28 37.33
CA PRO A 972 40.97 -2.04 38.12
C PRO A 972 41.23 -2.21 39.63
N LEU A 973 41.57 -3.40 40.12
CA LEU A 973 41.83 -3.62 41.55
C LEU A 973 43.20 -3.04 41.97
N THR A 974 43.30 -2.61 43.23
CA THR A 974 44.55 -2.15 43.86
C THR A 974 45.50 -3.28 44.24
N LYS A 975 45.04 -4.54 44.16
CA LYS A 975 45.80 -5.75 44.50
C LYS A 975 46.72 -6.14 43.35
N ASN A 976 48.03 -6.01 43.56
CA ASN A 976 49.06 -6.43 42.61
C ASN A 976 49.22 -7.96 42.60
N CYS A 977 49.33 -8.56 41.41
CA CYS A 977 49.60 -10.00 41.24
C CYS A 977 51.06 -10.35 41.55
N THR A 978 51.29 -11.52 42.13
CA THR A 978 52.63 -12.10 42.34
C THR A 978 53.15 -12.79 41.08
N ASN A 979 54.44 -13.16 41.06
CA ASN A 979 55.03 -13.90 39.94
C ASN A 979 54.48 -15.33 39.81
N ALA A 980 53.90 -15.92 40.86
CA ALA A 980 53.21 -17.21 40.77
C ALA A 980 51.85 -17.08 40.05
N ASP A 981 51.10 -16.01 40.33
CA ASP A 981 49.81 -15.71 39.68
C ASP A 981 49.99 -15.47 38.16
N ARG A 982 51.19 -15.02 37.74
CA ARG A 982 51.56 -14.84 36.33
C ARG A 982 52.00 -16.13 35.62
N ALA A 983 52.33 -17.18 36.36
CA ALA A 983 52.85 -18.44 35.81
C ALA A 983 51.74 -19.46 35.45
N LEU A 984 50.53 -19.26 35.97
CA LEU A 984 49.35 -20.12 35.72
C LEU A 984 48.47 -19.63 34.55
N VAL A 985 48.90 -18.60 33.83
CA VAL A 985 48.29 -18.21 32.55
C VAL A 985 48.80 -19.18 31.49
N PRO A 986 47.95 -19.99 30.83
CA PRO A 986 48.37 -20.67 29.62
C PRO A 986 48.84 -19.60 28.66
N LYS A 987 50.08 -19.69 28.16
CA LYS A 987 50.52 -18.83 27.07
C LYS A 987 49.46 -18.97 25.98
N SER A 988 48.74 -17.89 25.68
CA SER A 988 48.03 -17.82 24.42
C SER A 988 49.04 -18.13 23.31
N PRO A 989 48.60 -18.68 22.16
CA PRO A 989 49.38 -18.48 20.94
C PRO A 989 49.64 -16.98 20.91
N GLY A 990 50.92 -16.59 20.95
CA GLY A 990 51.26 -15.18 20.94
C GLY A 990 50.51 -14.57 19.77
N VAL A 991 49.87 -13.41 19.97
CA VAL A 991 49.32 -12.66 18.85
C VAL A 991 50.52 -12.32 18.00
N HIS A 992 50.74 -13.15 16.98
CA HIS A 992 51.69 -12.92 15.93
C HIS A 992 51.05 -11.81 15.10
N LEU A 993 51.19 -10.59 15.62
CA LEU A 993 51.12 -9.40 14.81
C LEU A 993 52.08 -9.66 13.66
N ASP A 994 51.52 -9.75 12.46
CA ASP A 994 52.32 -9.97 11.28
C ASP A 994 53.03 -8.65 10.97
N TRP A 995 54.32 -8.60 11.31
CA TRP A 995 55.14 -7.41 11.13
C TRP A 995 55.30 -7.05 9.64
N GLN A 996 54.84 -7.90 8.71
CA GLN A 996 54.77 -7.58 7.29
C GLN A 996 53.78 -6.46 6.94
N PHE A 997 52.72 -6.20 7.72
CA PHE A 997 51.79 -5.11 7.39
C PHE A 997 52.26 -3.72 7.85
N ILE A 998 52.90 -3.60 9.02
CA ILE A 998 53.40 -2.29 9.50
C ILE A 998 54.71 -1.88 8.81
N VAL A 999 55.58 -2.83 8.44
CA VAL A 999 56.80 -2.52 7.66
C VAL A 999 56.46 -2.13 6.22
N THR A 1000 55.43 -2.73 5.62
CA THR A 1000 54.97 -2.36 4.26
C THR A 1000 54.24 -1.01 4.26
N GLY A 1001 53.49 -0.69 5.32
CA GLY A 1001 52.83 0.63 5.48
C GLY A 1001 53.81 1.80 5.68
N LEU A 1002 54.80 1.65 6.57
CA LEU A 1002 55.76 2.73 6.87
C LEU A 1002 56.88 2.89 5.82
N GLY A 1003 57.18 1.84 5.04
CA GLY A 1003 58.07 1.92 3.88
C GLY A 1003 57.46 2.71 2.72
N PHE A 1004 56.16 2.57 2.46
CA PHE A 1004 55.51 3.23 1.32
C PHE A 1004 55.37 4.75 1.49
N GLY A 1005 55.03 5.21 2.70
CA GLY A 1005 54.91 6.65 2.99
C GLY A 1005 56.22 7.43 2.90
N SER A 1006 57.35 6.79 3.25
CA SER A 1006 58.68 7.42 3.23
C SER A 1006 59.38 7.27 1.87
N GLY A 1007 59.15 6.17 1.13
CA GLY A 1007 59.63 6.00 -0.24
C GLY A 1007 58.93 6.91 -1.26
N ALA A 1008 57.60 7.07 -1.15
CA ALA A 1008 56.83 7.92 -2.07
C ALA A 1008 57.26 9.40 -2.01
N ALA A 1009 57.59 9.91 -0.82
CA ALA A 1009 58.06 11.30 -0.66
C ALA A 1009 59.36 11.59 -1.43
N VAL A 1010 60.28 10.61 -1.52
CA VAL A 1010 61.58 10.78 -2.20
C VAL A 1010 61.49 10.52 -3.71
N ALA A 1011 60.62 9.62 -4.16
CA ALA A 1011 60.42 9.34 -5.59
C ALA A 1011 59.54 10.38 -6.30
N VAL A 1012 58.51 10.93 -5.62
CA VAL A 1012 57.51 11.82 -6.24
C VAL A 1012 57.91 13.29 -6.18
N ALA A 1013 58.63 13.75 -5.14
CA ALA A 1013 59.04 15.16 -5.04
C ALA A 1013 59.90 15.66 -6.23
N PRO A 1014 60.88 14.89 -6.76
CA PRO A 1014 61.63 15.32 -7.96
C PRO A 1014 60.78 15.38 -9.23
N PHE A 1015 59.84 14.44 -9.40
CA PHE A 1015 58.96 14.41 -10.58
C PHE A 1015 57.88 15.49 -10.55
N MET A 1016 57.36 15.86 -9.37
CA MET A 1016 56.41 16.97 -9.27
C MET A 1016 57.06 18.34 -9.53
N MET A 1017 58.36 18.52 -9.32
CA MET A 1017 59.03 19.80 -9.62
C MET A 1017 59.47 19.95 -11.10
N TRP A 1018 59.40 18.91 -11.94
CA TRP A 1018 59.80 19.01 -13.36
C TRP A 1018 58.63 19.40 -14.28
N ARG A 1019 58.54 20.70 -14.62
CA ARG A 1019 57.40 21.33 -15.31
C ARG A 1019 56.99 20.68 -16.66
N LYS A 1020 57.91 20.00 -17.38
CA LYS A 1020 57.59 19.27 -18.63
C LYS A 1020 57.01 17.86 -18.40
N GLY A 1021 57.27 17.21 -17.26
CA GLY A 1021 56.70 15.90 -16.93
C GLY A 1021 55.20 15.97 -16.64
N ARG A 1022 54.75 17.01 -15.91
CA ARG A 1022 53.33 17.22 -15.56
C ARG A 1022 52.39 17.26 -16.79
N ARG A 1023 52.79 17.93 -17.89
CA ARG A 1023 51.97 17.97 -19.13
C ARG A 1023 51.90 16.62 -19.88
N TRP A 1024 52.86 15.72 -19.68
CA TRP A 1024 52.84 14.38 -20.28
C TRP A 1024 52.01 13.40 -19.45
N TYR A 1025 52.08 13.49 -18.12
CA TYR A 1025 51.30 12.67 -17.20
C TYR A 1025 49.79 12.96 -17.29
N ASN A 1026 49.40 14.25 -17.23
CA ASN A 1026 47.99 14.65 -17.31
C ASN A 1026 47.34 14.18 -18.62
N ASN A 1027 47.97 14.45 -19.77
CA ASN A 1027 47.51 13.99 -21.10
C ASN A 1027 47.34 12.46 -21.24
N ARG A 1028 47.94 11.67 -20.34
CA ARG A 1028 47.80 10.21 -20.31
C ARG A 1028 46.62 9.77 -19.44
N ILE A 1029 46.39 10.46 -18.33
CA ILE A 1029 45.20 10.26 -17.47
C ILE A 1029 43.94 10.73 -18.18
N ASP A 1030 43.95 11.89 -18.85
CA ASP A 1030 42.77 12.41 -19.56
C ASP A 1030 42.29 11.44 -20.64
N ARG A 1031 43.22 10.81 -21.37
CA ARG A 1031 42.90 9.74 -22.34
C ARG A 1031 42.40 8.44 -21.71
N PHE A 1032 42.77 8.15 -20.46
CA PHE A 1032 42.27 6.97 -19.75
C PHE A 1032 40.85 7.22 -19.23
N LEU A 1033 40.61 8.41 -18.64
CA LEU A 1033 39.32 8.85 -18.15
C LEU A 1033 38.28 9.00 -19.28
N LEU A 1034 38.69 9.51 -20.45
CA LEU A 1034 37.86 9.59 -21.66
C LEU A 1034 37.39 8.23 -22.20
N VAL A 1035 38.01 7.12 -21.80
CA VAL A 1035 37.62 5.76 -22.22
C VAL A 1035 36.90 5.00 -21.10
N PHE A 1036 37.31 5.19 -19.84
CA PHE A 1036 36.79 4.42 -18.71
C PHE A 1036 35.50 5.01 -18.10
N LEU A 1037 35.37 6.34 -18.04
CA LEU A 1037 34.17 6.99 -17.49
C LEU A 1037 32.89 6.76 -18.32
N PRO A 1038 32.93 6.70 -19.67
CA PRO A 1038 31.77 6.30 -20.48
C PRO A 1038 31.28 4.86 -20.22
N ILE A 1039 32.14 3.95 -19.76
CA ILE A 1039 31.78 2.57 -19.39
C ILE A 1039 31.07 2.53 -18.02
N LEU A 1040 31.31 3.54 -17.17
CA LEU A 1040 30.71 3.70 -15.85
C LEU A 1040 29.64 4.82 -15.79
N GLY A 1041 29.22 5.35 -16.94
CA GLY A 1041 28.10 6.31 -17.04
C GLY A 1041 28.40 7.76 -16.71
N PHE A 1042 29.67 8.16 -16.55
CA PHE A 1042 30.06 9.54 -16.26
C PHE A 1042 30.61 10.25 -17.51
N THR A 1043 30.20 11.49 -17.74
CA THR A 1043 30.80 12.39 -18.73
C THR A 1043 31.87 13.27 -18.09
N TYR A 1044 33.03 13.36 -18.73
CA TYR A 1044 34.17 14.16 -18.28
C TYR A 1044 34.40 15.33 -19.24
N THR A 1045 34.26 16.56 -18.75
CA THR A 1045 34.51 17.79 -19.49
C THR A 1045 35.60 18.60 -18.81
N ILE A 1046 36.71 18.82 -19.52
CA ILE A 1046 37.80 19.70 -19.06
C ILE A 1046 37.45 21.13 -19.48
N TRP A 1047 37.38 22.04 -18.52
CA TRP A 1047 37.41 23.49 -18.75
C TRP A 1047 38.73 24.01 -18.15
N ASP A 1048 39.57 24.59 -19.00
CA ASP A 1048 40.80 25.28 -18.59
C ASP A 1048 40.47 26.75 -18.34
N ASP A 1049 40.75 27.26 -17.14
CA ASP A 1049 40.72 28.69 -16.84
C ASP A 1049 41.96 29.10 -16.02
N GLU A 1050 42.37 30.36 -16.25
CA GLU A 1050 43.34 31.21 -15.53
C GLU A 1050 44.77 31.38 -16.10
N GLU A 1051 44.94 32.43 -16.91
CA GLU A 1051 45.97 33.48 -16.74
C GLU A 1051 45.21 34.83 -16.85
N SER A 1052 44.84 35.48 -15.73
CA SER A 1052 45.63 36.39 -14.89
C SER A 1052 45.53 37.86 -15.31
N GLU A 1053 44.81 38.67 -14.51
CA GLU A 1053 44.94 40.13 -14.53
C GLU A 1053 46.24 40.56 -13.82
N ASP A 1054 47.07 41.35 -14.49
CA ASP A 1054 47.55 42.67 -14.05
C ASP A 1054 48.85 43.09 -14.77
N GLY A 1055 48.89 44.31 -15.31
CA GLY A 1055 50.14 44.95 -15.72
C GLY A 1055 50.12 45.80 -16.99
N HIS A 1056 49.69 47.06 -16.84
CA HIS A 1056 50.06 48.27 -17.61
C HIS A 1056 50.53 48.20 -19.08
N GLY A 1057 49.96 49.10 -19.88
CA GLY A 1057 50.81 50.06 -20.61
C GLY A 1057 50.52 50.26 -22.10
N ASP A 1058 50.14 51.51 -22.42
CA ASP A 1058 50.62 52.29 -23.56
C ASP A 1058 50.16 51.93 -25.00
N ASP A 1059 49.11 52.66 -25.40
CA ASP A 1059 49.17 53.72 -26.43
C ASP A 1059 49.07 53.48 -27.97
N VAL A 1060 48.24 54.37 -28.56
CA VAL A 1060 48.38 55.08 -29.87
C VAL A 1060 47.64 54.57 -31.14
N ASN A 1061 46.57 55.33 -31.46
CA ASN A 1061 46.03 55.76 -32.77
C ASN A 1061 45.38 54.75 -33.75
N ASP A 1062 44.38 55.10 -34.58
CA ASP A 1062 43.82 56.43 -34.95
C ASP A 1062 42.29 56.36 -35.24
N ASP A 1063 41.53 57.32 -34.68
CA ASP A 1063 40.50 58.19 -35.30
C ASP A 1063 39.35 57.65 -36.20
N THR A 1064 38.08 58.09 -36.10
CA THR A 1064 37.36 59.21 -35.41
C THR A 1064 35.83 58.86 -35.36
N ALA A 1065 34.88 59.51 -34.65
CA ALA A 1065 34.82 60.44 -33.50
C ALA A 1065 33.32 60.61 -33.05
N PHE A 1066 33.03 61.61 -32.18
CA PHE A 1066 31.72 62.05 -31.60
C PHE A 1066 31.06 61.11 -30.55
N GLN A 1067 31.05 61.34 -29.21
CA GLN A 1067 30.91 62.54 -28.32
C GLN A 1067 29.41 62.90 -28.04
N PHE A 1068 28.88 63.15 -26.83
CA PHE A 1068 29.26 62.97 -25.39
C PHE A 1068 27.97 63.19 -24.52
N ASP A 1069 28.11 63.15 -23.18
CA ASP A 1069 27.35 63.87 -22.12
C ASP A 1069 25.85 63.63 -21.82
N LEU A 1070 25.62 63.09 -20.61
CA LEU A 1070 25.10 63.76 -19.40
C LEU A 1070 24.02 64.88 -19.44
N GLU A 1071 23.17 64.79 -18.40
CA GLU A 1071 22.60 65.83 -17.53
C GLU A 1071 21.15 66.37 -17.69
N LYS A 1072 20.54 66.50 -16.49
CA LYS A 1072 19.57 67.50 -16.00
C LYS A 1072 18.05 67.42 -16.25
N GLU A 1073 17.35 67.62 -15.12
CA GLU A 1073 16.18 68.52 -14.86
C GLU A 1073 14.93 68.39 -15.76
N GLU A 1074 13.70 68.74 -15.36
CA GLU A 1074 13.24 69.50 -14.18
C GLU A 1074 11.82 69.05 -13.76
N THR A 1075 11.30 69.64 -12.68
CA THR A 1075 9.91 69.52 -12.22
C THR A 1075 8.86 70.00 -13.24
N TRP A 1076 7.58 69.63 -13.03
CA TRP A 1076 6.45 70.58 -12.86
C TRP A 1076 5.21 69.80 -12.42
N GLY A 1077 4.22 70.47 -11.82
CA GLY A 1077 3.02 69.81 -11.30
C GLY A 1077 1.71 70.53 -11.63
N SER A 1078 0.66 70.08 -10.94
CA SER A 1078 -0.70 70.65 -10.85
C SER A 1078 -1.75 70.29 -11.92
N ALA A 1079 -2.77 69.58 -11.39
CA ALA A 1079 -4.19 69.95 -11.41
C ALA A 1079 -5.11 69.64 -12.61
N ASN A 1080 -6.30 69.15 -12.22
CA ASN A 1080 -7.60 69.19 -12.91
C ASN A 1080 -7.77 68.31 -14.17
N SER A 1081 -8.94 67.71 -14.45
CA SER A 1081 -10.21 67.55 -13.69
C SER A 1081 -11.16 66.62 -14.47
N ALA A 1082 -12.37 66.38 -13.93
CA ALA A 1082 -13.58 65.88 -14.60
C ALA A 1082 -13.76 64.35 -14.72
N ASP A 1083 -14.41 63.79 -13.69
CA ASP A 1083 -15.55 62.87 -13.84
C ASP A 1083 -16.66 63.59 -14.66
N PRO A 1084 -17.49 62.90 -15.46
CA PRO A 1084 -18.84 62.65 -14.95
C PRO A 1084 -19.54 61.34 -15.39
N HIS A 1085 -20.26 60.76 -14.43
CA HIS A 1085 -21.62 60.20 -14.55
C HIS A 1085 -21.92 58.99 -15.47
N ASN A 1086 -22.26 57.89 -14.79
CA ASN A 1086 -23.64 57.36 -14.71
C ASN A 1086 -24.36 56.96 -16.02
N GLN A 1087 -24.57 55.65 -16.23
CA GLN A 1087 -25.93 55.10 -16.30
C GLN A 1087 -26.00 53.56 -16.22
N SER A 1088 -27.07 53.11 -15.57
CA SER A 1088 -27.57 51.73 -15.49
C SER A 1088 -28.09 51.19 -16.82
N LEU A 1089 -28.12 49.86 -16.97
CA LEU A 1089 -29.31 49.17 -17.50
C LEU A 1089 -29.36 47.69 -17.09
N GLN A 1090 -30.51 47.29 -16.53
CA GLN A 1090 -30.90 45.88 -16.40
C GLN A 1090 -31.27 45.30 -17.77
N ILE A 1091 -31.30 43.98 -17.90
CA ILE A 1091 -32.51 43.24 -18.34
C ILE A 1091 -32.37 41.76 -17.99
N SER A 1092 -33.47 41.18 -17.50
CA SER A 1092 -33.68 39.77 -17.18
C SER A 1092 -34.11 38.95 -18.42
N ALA A 1093 -33.88 37.63 -18.42
CA ALA A 1093 -34.96 36.64 -18.51
C ALA A 1093 -34.47 35.17 -18.66
N SER A 1094 -34.92 34.33 -17.73
CA SER A 1094 -35.37 32.93 -17.88
C SER A 1094 -35.22 32.16 -19.21
N GLY A 1095 -34.90 30.86 -19.11
CA GLY A 1095 -35.40 29.86 -20.06
C GLY A 1095 -34.47 28.65 -20.25
N PRO A 1096 -34.95 27.39 -20.18
CA PRO A 1096 -34.07 26.24 -20.03
C PRO A 1096 -33.74 25.53 -21.35
N SER A 1097 -32.63 24.78 -21.35
CA SER A 1097 -32.42 23.66 -22.28
C SER A 1097 -31.75 22.52 -21.54
N GLN A 1098 -32.48 21.42 -21.37
CA GLN A 1098 -31.93 20.16 -20.88
C GLN A 1098 -30.96 19.61 -21.93
N ARG A 1099 -29.71 19.35 -21.54
CA ARG A 1099 -28.87 18.38 -22.24
C ARG A 1099 -28.81 17.11 -21.40
N VAL A 1100 -29.07 15.99 -22.06
CA VAL A 1100 -28.95 14.65 -21.49
C VAL A 1100 -27.47 14.33 -21.40
N GLU A 1101 -26.92 14.32 -20.18
CA GLU A 1101 -25.62 13.73 -19.90
C GLU A 1101 -25.81 12.23 -19.65
N GLU A 1102 -25.07 11.40 -20.38
CA GLU A 1102 -25.04 9.95 -20.17
C GLU A 1102 -24.24 9.63 -18.91
N GLN A 1103 -24.95 9.47 -17.80
CA GLN A 1103 -24.37 9.02 -16.53
C GLN A 1103 -23.95 7.54 -16.63
N TYR A 1104 -22.66 7.31 -16.87
CA TYR A 1104 -22.02 6.04 -16.49
C TYR A 1104 -21.92 5.97 -14.96
N ALA A 1105 -22.98 5.46 -14.33
CA ALA A 1105 -23.02 5.17 -12.90
C ALA A 1105 -22.11 3.98 -12.56
N SER A 1106 -20.82 4.24 -12.44
CA SER A 1106 -19.91 3.31 -11.76
C SER A 1106 -20.15 3.39 -10.26
N SER A 1107 -20.58 2.27 -9.66
CA SER A 1107 -20.80 2.16 -8.23
C SER A 1107 -19.45 2.05 -7.50
N SER A 1108 -18.79 3.19 -7.27
CA SER A 1108 -17.57 3.30 -6.47
C SER A 1108 -17.81 4.14 -5.21
N LEU A 1109 -18.40 3.52 -4.19
CA LEU A 1109 -18.39 3.98 -2.81
C LEU A 1109 -17.69 2.89 -1.99
N PHE A 1110 -16.69 3.28 -1.20
CA PHE A 1110 -15.65 2.42 -0.59
C PHE A 1110 -14.61 1.82 -1.56
N THR A 1111 -13.61 2.62 -1.91
CA THR A 1111 -12.20 2.16 -2.05
C THR A 1111 -11.28 3.35 -1.80
N GLY A 1112 -10.73 3.42 -0.59
CA GLY A 1112 -9.71 4.39 -0.17
C GLY A 1112 -9.10 3.89 1.13
N GLY A 1113 -7.86 3.41 1.07
CA GLY A 1113 -7.20 2.72 2.19
C GLY A 1113 -6.38 1.52 1.73
N HIS A 1114 -5.06 1.73 1.70
CA HIS A 1114 -3.95 0.79 1.83
C HIS A 1114 -4.16 -0.72 1.58
N ASP A 1115 -3.39 -1.27 0.63
CA ASP A 1115 -2.95 -2.67 0.68
C ASP A 1115 -1.42 -2.74 0.75
N ARG A 1116 -0.92 -3.23 1.89
CA ARG A 1116 0.48 -3.60 2.10
C ARG A 1116 0.55 -4.88 2.94
N ALA A 1117 0.00 -5.99 2.46
CA ALA A 1117 0.59 -7.34 2.62
C ALA A 1117 -0.34 -8.50 2.18
N THR A 1118 -0.27 -8.93 0.92
CA THR A 1118 -0.50 -10.36 0.59
C THR A 1118 0.38 -10.83 -0.57
N ARG A 1119 1.52 -11.49 -0.27
CA ARG A 1119 2.21 -12.36 -1.25
C ARG A 1119 2.83 -13.59 -0.59
N ALA A 1120 1.98 -14.44 -0.01
CA ALA A 1120 2.35 -15.78 0.41
C ALA A 1120 1.25 -16.79 0.03
N HIS A 1121 1.67 -17.86 -0.65
CA HIS A 1121 0.92 -19.10 -0.89
C HIS A 1121 -0.40 -19.02 -1.69
N LEU A 1122 -0.27 -19.12 -3.03
CA LEU A 1122 -1.06 -20.05 -3.85
C LEU A 1122 -0.45 -20.19 -5.26
N LYS A 1123 0.47 -21.15 -5.45
CA LYS A 1123 0.82 -21.68 -6.78
C LYS A 1123 0.41 -23.15 -6.85
N LYS A 1124 -0.82 -23.42 -7.33
CA LYS A 1124 -1.18 -24.75 -7.85
C LYS A 1124 -0.41 -24.95 -9.15
N LYS A 1125 0.33 -26.06 -9.26
CA LYS A 1125 1.00 -26.48 -10.50
C LYS A 1125 0.16 -27.59 -11.14
N VAL A 1126 -0.45 -27.30 -12.29
CA VAL A 1126 -0.99 -28.34 -13.18
C VAL A 1126 0.18 -28.91 -13.99
N VAL A 1127 0.15 -30.20 -14.25
CA VAL A 1127 1.12 -30.90 -15.10
C VAL A 1127 0.33 -31.57 -16.22
N GLU A 1128 0.68 -31.28 -17.47
CA GLU A 1128 0.12 -31.98 -18.64
C GLU A 1128 0.88 -33.28 -18.94
N PRO A 1129 0.22 -34.29 -19.58
CA PRO A 1129 0.75 -35.63 -19.68
C PRO A 1129 1.51 -35.91 -21.00
N THR A 1130 2.61 -36.64 -20.92
CA THR A 1130 3.26 -37.25 -22.08
C THR A 1130 2.69 -38.65 -22.36
N SER A 1131 2.04 -38.81 -23.52
CA SER A 1131 1.85 -40.02 -24.36
C SER A 1131 1.90 -41.43 -23.73
N GLY A 1132 0.84 -42.24 -23.94
CA GLY A 1132 0.76 -43.67 -23.56
C GLY A 1132 1.60 -44.63 -24.44
N PRO A 1133 1.30 -45.96 -24.55
CA PRO A 1133 -0.07 -46.51 -24.67
C PRO A 1133 -0.37 -47.91 -24.03
N LYS A 1134 -1.61 -48.37 -24.23
CA LYS A 1134 -2.19 -49.75 -24.11
C LYS A 1134 -2.79 -50.18 -22.75
N GLY A 1135 -4.07 -50.60 -22.79
CA GLY A 1135 -4.70 -51.39 -21.72
C GLY A 1135 -6.22 -51.20 -21.56
N SER A 1136 -7.02 -51.95 -22.31
CA SER A 1136 -8.42 -52.31 -21.97
C SER A 1136 -8.49 -53.01 -20.58
N SER A 1137 -9.58 -53.09 -19.80
CA SER A 1137 -11.01 -52.70 -19.90
C SER A 1137 -11.74 -53.19 -18.63
N VAL A 1138 -13.07 -53.00 -18.54
CA VAL A 1138 -14.04 -53.70 -17.65
C VAL A 1138 -14.23 -53.12 -16.24
N CYS A 1139 -15.48 -52.70 -15.97
CA CYS A 1139 -16.03 -52.49 -14.63
C CYS A 1139 -16.53 -53.81 -14.03
N GLN A 1140 -16.38 -54.01 -12.72
CA GLN A 1140 -17.40 -54.70 -11.92
C GLN A 1140 -17.33 -54.33 -10.43
N MET A 1141 -18.44 -53.84 -9.88
CA MET A 1141 -18.69 -53.79 -8.43
C MET A 1141 -19.33 -55.11 -7.98
N LEU A 1142 -19.07 -55.49 -6.73
CA LEU A 1142 -19.94 -56.19 -5.76
C LEU A 1142 -19.21 -56.02 -4.40
N GLY A 1143 -19.61 -55.12 -3.50
CA GLY A 1143 -20.62 -55.32 -2.44
C GLY A 1143 -19.92 -55.73 -1.12
N SER A 1144 -20.27 -55.26 0.08
CA SER A 1144 -21.33 -54.36 0.58
C SER A 1144 -20.96 -53.79 1.97
N ASP A 1145 -21.83 -52.94 2.54
CA ASP A 1145 -21.87 -52.44 3.94
C ASP A 1145 -20.87 -51.36 4.41
N ALA A 1146 -21.26 -50.10 4.17
CA ALA A 1146 -20.91 -48.96 5.03
C ALA A 1146 -22.17 -48.09 5.25
N ARG A 1147 -22.50 -47.74 6.50
CA ARG A 1147 -23.58 -46.78 6.82
C ARG A 1147 -23.02 -45.36 6.88
N ALA A 1148 -23.68 -44.42 6.22
CA ALA A 1148 -23.31 -43.00 6.22
C ALA A 1148 -23.95 -42.24 7.40
N MET A 1149 -23.30 -41.14 7.81
CA MET A 1149 -23.91 -40.14 8.69
C MET A 1149 -24.68 -39.11 7.86
N ARG A 1150 -25.91 -38.79 8.28
CA ARG A 1150 -26.82 -37.86 7.62
C ARG A 1150 -27.22 -36.71 8.53
N ASP A 1151 -27.55 -35.58 7.93
CA ASP A 1151 -28.21 -34.47 8.62
C ASP A 1151 -29.71 -34.73 8.86
N GLU A 1152 -30.38 -33.77 9.49
CA GLU A 1152 -31.80 -33.82 9.86
C GLU A 1152 -32.76 -33.89 8.65
N ASN A 1153 -32.26 -33.61 7.43
CA ASN A 1153 -33.00 -33.71 6.17
C ASN A 1153 -32.54 -34.90 5.30
N GLY A 1154 -31.61 -35.72 5.78
CA GLY A 1154 -31.22 -36.99 5.16
C GLY A 1154 -30.12 -36.91 4.09
N GLN A 1155 -29.31 -35.85 4.03
CA GLN A 1155 -28.14 -35.76 3.13
C GLN A 1155 -26.85 -36.28 3.79
N ASP A 1156 -26.02 -37.00 3.02
CA ASP A 1156 -24.76 -37.60 3.46
C ASP A 1156 -23.60 -36.58 3.46
N ILE A 1157 -22.81 -36.52 4.53
CA ILE A 1157 -21.70 -35.55 4.70
C ILE A 1157 -20.33 -36.26 4.57
N ILE A 1158 -19.42 -35.73 3.73
CA ILE A 1158 -18.04 -36.25 3.58
C ILE A 1158 -17.00 -35.10 3.69
N PRO A 1159 -15.97 -35.21 4.58
CA PRO A 1159 -14.94 -34.19 4.79
C PRO A 1159 -13.70 -34.32 3.89
N CYS A 1160 -12.93 -33.24 3.77
CA CYS A 1160 -11.65 -33.18 3.05
C CYS A 1160 -10.43 -33.27 3.98
N GLY A 1161 -9.35 -33.93 3.56
CA GLY A 1161 -8.06 -34.01 4.28
C GLY A 1161 -6.89 -34.54 3.41
N CYS A 1162 -5.68 -34.06 3.69
CA CYS A 1162 -4.45 -34.19 2.88
C CYS A 1162 -3.70 -35.54 3.01
N ASP A 1163 -2.68 -35.80 2.17
CA ASP A 1163 -1.25 -35.60 2.56
C ASP A 1163 -0.23 -35.77 1.39
N PHE A 1164 0.98 -35.23 1.58
CA PHE A 1164 2.16 -35.22 0.70
C PHE A 1164 3.24 -36.21 1.20
N LYS A 1165 3.91 -36.96 0.30
CA LYS A 1165 5.21 -37.58 0.60
C LYS A 1165 6.06 -37.76 -0.66
N ILE A 1166 7.39 -37.78 -0.49
CA ILE A 1166 8.42 -37.85 -1.55
C ILE A 1166 8.61 -36.54 -2.34
N CYS A 1167 9.07 -35.48 -1.66
CA CYS A 1167 9.92 -34.44 -2.26
C CYS A 1167 10.76 -33.67 -1.21
N LYS A 1168 11.20 -34.36 -0.15
CA LYS A 1168 11.84 -33.73 1.02
C LYS A 1168 13.38 -33.74 0.98
N GLU A 1169 13.98 -34.44 0.02
CA GLU A 1169 15.43 -34.66 -0.02
C GLU A 1169 16.11 -33.78 -1.09
N CYS A 1170 15.56 -33.65 -2.29
CA CYS A 1170 16.11 -32.75 -3.32
C CYS A 1170 16.08 -31.25 -2.90
N TYR A 1171 15.05 -30.82 -2.19
CA TYR A 1171 14.96 -29.45 -1.63
C TYR A 1171 15.97 -29.19 -0.50
N ARG A 1172 16.51 -30.24 0.12
CA ARG A 1172 17.35 -30.13 1.32
C ARG A 1172 18.81 -29.83 1.01
N ASP A 1173 19.29 -30.26 -0.15
CA ASP A 1173 20.67 -30.03 -0.59
C ASP A 1173 20.81 -28.78 -1.47
N ALA A 1174 19.77 -28.39 -2.22
CA ALA A 1174 19.73 -27.09 -2.93
C ALA A 1174 19.75 -25.87 -1.98
N MET A 1175 19.37 -26.05 -0.71
CA MET A 1175 19.40 -25.03 0.34
C MET A 1175 20.77 -24.88 1.03
N ARG A 1176 21.80 -25.64 0.61
CA ARG A 1176 23.15 -25.62 1.21
C ARG A 1176 24.25 -24.99 0.36
N THR A 1177 23.94 -24.60 -0.88
CA THR A 1177 24.87 -23.92 -1.78
C THR A 1177 24.22 -22.64 -2.30
N SER A 1178 24.95 -21.52 -2.26
CA SER A 1178 24.42 -20.17 -2.53
C SER A 1178 24.02 -19.90 -3.99
N ASP A 1179 24.32 -20.83 -4.92
CA ASP A 1179 24.23 -20.60 -6.36
C ASP A 1179 23.10 -21.39 -7.06
N GLY A 1180 22.27 -22.12 -6.32
CA GLY A 1180 20.95 -22.56 -6.79
C GLY A 1180 20.89 -23.66 -7.87
N ILE A 1181 21.96 -24.46 -8.07
CA ILE A 1181 21.99 -25.57 -9.04
C ILE A 1181 22.18 -26.92 -8.32
N CYS A 1182 21.43 -27.96 -8.73
CA CYS A 1182 21.63 -29.32 -8.24
C CYS A 1182 22.82 -30.01 -8.94
N PRO A 1183 23.83 -30.51 -8.21
CA PRO A 1183 24.98 -31.19 -8.81
C PRO A 1183 24.62 -32.64 -9.20
N GLY A 1184 24.45 -32.86 -10.51
CA GLY A 1184 24.06 -34.18 -11.06
C GLY A 1184 24.64 -34.51 -12.43
N PHE A 1185 25.57 -33.69 -12.95
CA PHE A 1185 26.44 -33.99 -14.09
C PHE A 1185 27.76 -33.23 -13.88
N ARG A 1186 28.89 -33.86 -14.18
CA ARG A 1186 30.25 -33.35 -13.95
C ARG A 1186 31.11 -33.65 -15.17
N GLU A 1187 31.76 -32.64 -15.73
CA GLU A 1187 32.96 -32.81 -16.58
C GLU A 1187 33.85 -31.54 -16.47
N SER A 1188 35.15 -31.79 -16.22
CA SER A 1188 36.39 -30.95 -16.21
C SER A 1188 36.32 -29.44 -16.60
N TYR A 1189 37.05 -28.52 -15.96
CA TYR A 1189 38.54 -28.47 -15.86
C TYR A 1189 39.07 -27.66 -14.62
N GLU A 1190 40.39 -27.76 -14.38
CA GLU A 1190 41.24 -27.12 -13.33
C GLU A 1190 41.45 -25.58 -13.57
N GLU A 1191 42.10 -24.73 -12.74
CA GLU A 1191 43.26 -24.90 -11.82
C GLU A 1191 43.41 -23.64 -10.88
N ASP A 1192 43.95 -23.81 -9.66
CA ASP A 1192 44.84 -22.93 -8.82
C ASP A 1192 44.65 -21.39 -8.62
N GLU A 1193 45.15 -20.71 -7.56
CA GLU A 1193 45.40 -21.00 -6.12
C GLU A 1193 45.73 -19.65 -5.38
N ASP A 1194 45.76 -19.69 -4.04
CA ASP A 1194 46.55 -18.86 -3.07
C ASP A 1194 46.28 -17.37 -2.65
N ASP A 1195 46.24 -17.23 -1.31
CA ASP A 1195 46.81 -16.23 -0.35
C ASP A 1195 46.69 -14.69 -0.52
N GLY A 1196 46.68 -13.88 0.56
CA GLY A 1196 46.66 -14.20 2.01
C GLY A 1196 46.97 -12.99 2.93
N GLY A 1197 46.18 -12.79 4.01
CA GLY A 1197 46.48 -11.97 5.22
C GLY A 1197 46.77 -10.45 5.09
N LYS A 1198 47.09 -9.69 6.16
CA LYS A 1198 46.41 -9.45 7.47
C LYS A 1198 47.18 -8.37 8.29
N GLY A 1199 46.52 -7.36 8.89
CA GLY A 1199 47.05 -6.69 10.11
C GLY A 1199 47.02 -5.14 10.23
N GLU A 1200 45.95 -4.63 10.87
CA GLU A 1200 45.89 -3.70 12.04
C GLU A 1200 46.99 -2.64 12.36
N GLY A 1201 46.57 -1.47 12.89
CA GLY A 1201 47.41 -0.56 13.70
C GLY A 1201 46.89 0.89 13.85
N GLU A 1202 46.30 1.24 15.00
CA GLU A 1202 45.65 2.55 15.28
C GLU A 1202 46.60 3.68 15.75
N ILE A 1203 46.08 4.92 15.83
CA ILE A 1203 46.67 6.08 16.51
C ILE A 1203 45.70 6.57 17.61
N GLU A 1204 46.22 6.90 18.79
CA GLU A 1204 45.46 7.52 19.89
C GLU A 1204 45.49 9.07 19.89
N LEU A 1205 44.31 9.65 20.13
CA LEU A 1205 43.97 10.82 20.98
C LEU A 1205 44.70 12.18 20.91
N GLY A 1206 43.88 13.22 20.70
CA GLY A 1206 44.10 14.62 21.13
C GLY A 1206 43.72 15.66 20.05
N SER A 1207 43.01 16.76 20.31
CA SER A 1207 42.47 17.30 21.57
C SER A 1207 41.38 18.37 21.29
N ARG A 1208 40.63 18.80 22.32
CA ARG A 1208 39.47 19.72 22.23
C ARG A 1208 39.85 21.16 21.85
N LYS A 1209 38.95 21.90 21.19
CA LYS A 1209 38.76 23.35 21.39
C LYS A 1209 37.27 23.73 21.41
N ALA A 1210 36.97 24.86 22.06
CA ALA A 1210 35.63 25.23 22.53
C ALA A 1210 34.97 26.36 21.71
N LEU A 1211 33.65 26.50 21.87
CA LEU A 1211 32.81 27.55 21.26
C LEU A 1211 32.85 28.88 22.04
N PRO A 1212 32.60 30.04 21.39
CA PRO A 1212 32.61 31.36 22.03
C PRO A 1212 31.33 31.73 22.80
N SER A 1213 31.39 32.88 23.47
CA SER A 1213 30.46 33.32 24.51
C SER A 1213 29.36 34.28 24.04
N SER A 1214 28.11 33.80 23.94
CA SER A 1214 26.90 34.66 23.97
C SER A 1214 25.65 33.89 24.42
N VAL A 1215 25.72 33.20 25.56
CA VAL A 1215 24.55 32.48 26.15
C VAL A 1215 24.47 32.71 27.66
N SER A 1216 24.13 33.92 28.09
CA SER A 1216 24.07 34.30 29.51
C SER A 1216 22.69 34.19 30.17
N ASN A 1217 21.60 33.98 29.42
CA ASN A 1217 20.22 33.91 29.96
C ASN A 1217 19.34 32.84 29.24
N MET A 1218 19.80 31.59 29.19
CA MET A 1218 18.97 30.45 28.76
C MET A 1218 19.02 29.35 29.83
N SER A 1219 17.88 28.73 30.11
CA SER A 1219 17.79 27.58 31.01
C SER A 1219 18.58 26.38 30.46
N LYS A 1220 18.87 25.43 31.36
CA LYS A 1220 19.63 24.21 31.03
C LYS A 1220 18.89 23.32 30.02
N MET A 1221 17.57 23.50 29.86
CA MET A 1221 16.71 22.79 28.93
C MET A 1221 16.72 23.43 27.54
N GLU A 1222 16.62 24.76 27.45
CA GLU A 1222 16.67 25.49 26.17
C GLU A 1222 18.03 25.33 25.46
N ARG A 1223 19.14 25.27 26.21
CA ARG A 1223 20.47 24.92 25.65
C ARG A 1223 20.54 23.51 25.06
N ARG A 1224 19.73 22.56 25.55
CA ARG A 1224 19.70 21.18 25.02
C ARG A 1224 18.81 21.10 23.78
N LEU A 1225 17.67 21.78 23.78
CA LEU A 1225 16.76 21.86 22.63
C LEU A 1225 17.40 22.51 21.39
N SER A 1226 18.34 23.45 21.55
CA SER A 1226 19.05 24.03 20.40
C SER A 1226 20.06 23.10 19.73
N LEU A 1227 20.66 22.16 20.49
CA LEU A 1227 21.65 21.21 19.97
C LEU A 1227 21.03 20.01 19.24
N VAL A 1228 19.78 19.64 19.56
CA VAL A 1228 19.07 18.52 18.93
C VAL A 1228 18.52 18.89 17.54
N LYS A 1229 18.22 20.17 17.30
CA LYS A 1229 17.64 20.64 16.02
C LYS A 1229 18.63 20.75 14.85
N SER A 1230 19.92 20.50 15.02
CA SER A 1230 20.94 20.77 13.99
C SER A 1230 21.38 19.58 13.13
N ASN A 1231 21.08 18.34 13.51
CA ASN A 1231 21.51 17.14 12.77
C ASN A 1231 20.31 16.43 12.14
N GLY A 1232 19.93 16.86 10.94
CA GLY A 1232 18.87 16.21 10.17
C GLY A 1232 19.30 14.84 9.63
N ASN A 1233 18.62 13.78 10.06
CA ASN A 1233 18.59 12.47 9.41
C ASN A 1233 17.31 11.71 9.80
N TYR A 1234 16.63 11.14 8.79
CA TYR A 1234 15.57 10.12 8.87
C TYR A 1234 14.62 10.12 10.08
N PHE A 1235 13.40 10.64 9.88
CA PHE A 1235 12.23 10.27 10.67
C PHE A 1235 11.47 9.11 10.00
N ASP A 1236 11.64 7.91 10.54
CA ASP A 1236 10.66 6.83 10.45
C ASP A 1236 10.15 6.60 11.88
N HIS A 1237 8.84 6.78 12.11
CA HIS A 1237 8.22 6.62 13.44
C HIS A 1237 8.35 5.19 14.00
N ASN A 1238 8.92 4.24 13.25
CA ASN A 1238 9.19 2.91 13.74
C ASN A 1238 10.59 2.66 14.34
N GLN A 1239 11.57 3.58 14.22
CA GLN A 1239 12.99 3.21 14.42
C GLN A 1239 13.69 3.67 15.72
N TRP A 1240 13.16 4.59 16.54
CA TRP A 1240 13.72 4.88 17.86
C TRP A 1240 12.66 5.13 18.92
N LEU A 1241 12.45 4.13 19.79
CA LEU A 1241 11.61 4.23 20.99
C LEU A 1241 12.28 3.49 22.15
N PHE A 1242 13.43 4.01 22.58
CA PHE A 1242 13.96 3.82 23.94
C PHE A 1242 13.68 5.08 24.76
N GLU A 1243 12.41 5.46 24.85
CA GLU A 1243 11.98 6.43 25.86
C GLU A 1243 11.96 5.74 27.23
N THR A 1244 13.06 5.90 27.96
CA THR A 1244 13.11 5.58 29.38
C THR A 1244 12.18 6.55 30.12
N LYS A 1245 11.02 6.08 30.57
CA LYS A 1245 10.22 6.77 31.60
C LYS A 1245 11.08 6.91 32.87
N GLU A 1246 11.64 8.09 33.15
CA GLU A 1246 11.91 8.50 34.54
C GLU A 1246 12.16 9.99 34.75
N SER A 1247 11.20 10.63 35.42
CA SER A 1247 11.40 11.71 36.41
C SER A 1247 10.10 11.76 37.22
N TYR A 1248 10.07 11.66 38.56
CA TYR A 1248 11.08 12.01 39.56
C TYR A 1248 11.14 11.00 40.72
N GLY A 1249 12.33 10.82 41.32
CA GLY A 1249 12.46 10.18 42.64
C GLY A 1249 13.85 9.60 42.91
N TYR A 1250 14.76 10.39 43.50
CA TYR A 1250 16.05 9.88 43.98
C TYR A 1250 15.84 8.91 45.16
N GLY A 1251 15.86 7.60 44.88
CA GLY A 1251 15.93 6.54 45.89
C GLY A 1251 17.38 6.08 46.09
N ASN A 1252 18.00 6.48 47.20
CA ASN A 1252 19.32 5.95 47.58
C ASN A 1252 19.21 4.46 47.94
N VAL A 1253 19.71 3.57 47.08
CA VAL A 1253 19.95 2.17 47.45
C VAL A 1253 21.23 2.11 48.28
N MET A 1254 21.08 2.16 49.61
CA MET A 1254 22.20 1.92 50.52
C MET A 1254 22.55 0.43 50.59
N TRP A 1255 23.84 0.13 50.51
CA TRP A 1255 24.39 -1.13 50.98
C TRP A 1255 24.54 -1.08 52.51
N PRO A 1256 24.42 -2.20 53.22
CA PRO A 1256 24.55 -2.20 54.69
C PRO A 1256 25.98 -1.86 55.08
N THR A 1257 26.15 -0.77 55.83
CA THR A 1257 27.39 -0.46 56.53
C THR A 1257 27.29 -0.93 57.98
N GLU A 1258 28.33 -1.60 58.46
CA GLU A 1258 28.53 -1.87 59.89
C GLU A 1258 28.67 -0.55 60.65
N ASP A 1259 27.61 -0.13 61.36
CA ASP A 1259 27.67 0.37 62.75
C ASP A 1259 26.30 0.94 63.16
N GLY A 1260 25.70 0.38 64.20
CA GLY A 1260 24.38 0.81 64.67
C GLY A 1260 24.41 2.15 65.40
N LYS A 1261 23.62 3.12 64.92
CA LYS A 1261 23.15 4.29 65.69
C LYS A 1261 21.88 4.90 65.07
N GLU A 1262 20.83 5.04 65.88
CA GLU A 1262 19.58 5.70 65.50
C GLU A 1262 19.75 7.22 65.38
N VAL A 1263 19.06 7.85 64.42
CA VAL A 1263 18.61 9.26 64.53
C VAL A 1263 17.18 9.39 63.98
N ARG A 1264 16.37 10.24 64.60
CA ARG A 1264 14.89 10.27 64.53
C ARG A 1264 14.31 11.15 63.41
N GLU A 1265 13.07 10.87 63.04
CA GLU A 1265 12.21 11.71 62.19
C GLU A 1265 11.71 12.99 62.91
N ALA A 1266 11.43 14.04 62.11
CA ALA A 1266 10.56 15.18 62.42
C ALA A 1266 10.05 15.83 61.10
N PRO A 1267 8.93 16.59 61.08
CA PRO A 1267 7.90 16.37 60.05
C PRO A 1267 7.75 17.43 58.94
N ARG A 1268 6.87 17.09 57.98
CA ARG A 1268 6.40 17.92 56.84
C ARG A 1268 5.73 19.22 57.29
N ASP A 1269 5.86 20.28 56.48
CA ASP A 1269 4.69 21.14 56.16
C ASP A 1269 4.83 21.85 54.79
N LYS A 1270 3.67 22.23 54.26
CA LYS A 1270 3.30 22.71 52.90
C LYS A 1270 4.19 23.80 52.27
N GLN A 1271 4.38 23.74 50.95
CA GLN A 1271 3.49 24.42 49.98
C GLN A 1271 3.53 23.75 48.59
#